data_AF-A0A6C0KAA8-F1
#
_entry.id   AF-A0A6C0KAA8-F1
#
_cell.length_a   1.000
_cell.length_b   1.000
_cell.length_c   1.000
_cell.angle_alpha   90.00
_cell.angle_beta   90.00
_cell.angle_gamma   90.00
#
_symmetry.space_group_name_H-M   'P 1'
#
loop_
_entity.id
_entity.type
_entity.pdbx_description
1 polymer ?
#
loop_
_entity_poly.entity_id
_entity_poly.type
_entity_poly.pdbx_seq_one_letter_code
_entity_poly.pdbx_strand_id
1 'polypeptide(L)'
;MDIRKPEYENLKRLVQEWIDHPEQELEATFGSKGAVSATTFAAIGKRLKNRGFTSITQEDRLNILTPNHVRISLNGIGVIQQYCRDDRLNGKKFTAMIKQRTATNATLDLQEYDVRVKIRGEEELNEDSSEMSELLDQWAVTDKAFRILRRWTFRGEGLRFDLSMVRSSRKDTRGNYRWTKKFLQQDISKDIPIYEVEVELERTEGDTAAAAIGRLIKGVGEVLKGIQKNSILITNTVKRQVIQSYQALVRTDKFRGAATMTLELQNMLSLIEPGTPNVREGYNVTDKADGLRTMGYVNDKGHLYMIDNSLNIYETGLVNEACATSLVDGEWITKNSADESIHMFCMFDIYIAAGAKDVHKLPFFDGKPGAAYRYNEMKLWEKAWNTPENVKEVIKGLTAKTRLSVSIKKFRFGKSGDASIFVAASEMLDAPHIYTTDGLIFTKNDMPLPDIAMAPFRQQFKWKPSHDNTIDFMVVTEKVAGTTVDAVYDGIHPSSGKAVRYKALRLHVGSREDQAAANPRETVLMNLPLPGADRAKGAPSVYRPILFHPREFSDSMANKCYIEVNRDLESGEEYAYCEVSGEPITDKSIVEIFYDPSRPAGWRWVPKLVRTDKTERLLRGELGRTLNSDETAQSIWNSIHEPITLSMIRTGAEEPTKAELDAISTLESERAAITQRYMDRKAPEKDLNKVRGLRDFHNKYIKEVILYGSVMKRANLALLDIGVGKAVDIQKWRRVNAGAVLGIDIAGDSINNPNDGAYKRLMDTMKQNGRDRVLPMVFAIGDGSKNFVSGEAGATPEDVTILRSTFGKIKADGVVPPYIENELTSRFKTGADVISCMFAVHYFFATKEMFDGFLQNIAQTLKVGGYFIGCCFDGEKTFEFLRGREARQGIDNGTVLWTISRKYDSDEIPIGDDAFGMAIDVNFISIGAEHREYLVPFQLLKDKMRSIGCELCPESDLKTLGLESCTNTFDISYDMAAKKGRRFPMSEAVKEFSFLSRWFVFRRMGEGAVSEGGVGEGGVGEADEEAQEGEPVTEGLPVEEGVDLAEAAAAVAPVAENGQRKYAAAEVLQFYQDATLQDRLKIGKNDAMRHIAPGTHFPITDPADPTQVYPSIEHFMAGMRYKYATDKPTLATAIFGQESPVIHQKFENLRRAEMGPSQKPLHHNRDAQLLLEEVKAVHAEMKPAAMKKHNAKFDEIKWNAVKEGLLEEAVKQRWTKDQDFRTILEAAKQQGKTLLFYTNSASSEYGGKRTAEGFIEGENKLGKMMMKVAGFA
;
A
#
# COMPACT_ATOMS: atom_id res chain seq x y z
N MET A 1 -37.47 30.84 15.32
CA MET A 1 -36.63 30.38 16.44
C MET A 1 -37.51 30.45 17.67
N ASP A 2 -37.66 29.35 18.39
CA ASP A 2 -38.53 29.26 19.55
C ASP A 2 -37.72 29.59 20.79
N ILE A 3 -37.93 30.79 21.33
CA ILE A 3 -37.24 31.26 22.54
C ILE A 3 -38.22 31.17 23.71
N ARG A 4 -37.78 30.57 24.83
CA ARG A 4 -38.63 30.49 26.02
C ARG A 4 -38.81 31.88 26.63
N LYS A 5 -39.98 32.15 27.21
CA LYS A 5 -40.30 33.46 27.81
C LYS A 5 -39.19 33.98 28.76
N PRO A 6 -38.61 33.17 29.68
CA PRO A 6 -37.53 33.64 30.55
C PRO A 6 -36.24 34.00 29.81
N GLU A 7 -35.90 33.26 28.75
CA GLU A 7 -34.74 33.54 27.91
C GLU A 7 -34.94 34.85 27.13
N TYR A 8 -36.14 35.09 26.63
CA TYR A 8 -36.50 36.33 25.94
C TYR A 8 -36.41 37.55 26.85
N GLU A 9 -36.93 37.46 28.09
CA GLU A 9 -36.82 38.58 29.05
C GLU A 9 -35.36 38.87 29.43
N ASN A 10 -34.53 37.84 29.60
CA ASN A 10 -33.10 38.05 29.87
C ASN A 10 -32.37 38.63 28.65
N LEU A 11 -32.71 38.18 27.43
CA LEU A 11 -32.20 38.77 26.20
C LEU A 11 -32.57 40.25 26.11
N LYS A 12 -33.81 40.60 26.43
CA LYS A 12 -34.28 41.99 26.46
C LYS A 12 -33.49 42.85 27.44
N ARG A 13 -33.18 42.32 28.63
CA ARG A 13 -32.32 42.98 29.61
C ARG A 13 -30.90 43.22 29.05
N LEU A 14 -30.27 42.20 28.46
CA LEU A 14 -28.93 42.32 27.88
C LEU A 14 -28.87 43.32 26.73
N VAL A 15 -29.90 43.35 25.87
CA VAL A 15 -29.97 44.35 24.78
C VAL A 15 -30.17 45.75 25.34
N GLN A 16 -30.99 45.93 26.38
CA GLN A 16 -31.16 47.24 27.00
C GLN A 16 -29.84 47.74 27.62
N GLU A 17 -29.13 46.86 28.33
CA GLU A 17 -27.80 47.17 28.89
C GLU A 17 -26.79 47.58 27.80
N TRP A 18 -26.80 46.89 26.66
CA TRP A 18 -25.98 47.26 25.49
C TRP A 18 -26.38 48.60 24.86
N ILE A 19 -27.66 48.99 24.89
CA ILE A 19 -28.11 50.32 24.43
C ILE A 19 -27.61 51.40 25.39
N ASP A 20 -27.72 51.16 26.69
CA ASP A 20 -27.39 52.14 27.74
C ASP A 20 -25.87 52.36 27.89
N HIS A 21 -25.06 51.40 27.45
CA HIS A 21 -23.59 51.38 27.59
C HIS A 21 -22.87 51.25 26.24
N PRO A 22 -22.52 52.37 25.56
CA PRO A 22 -21.89 52.38 24.23
C PRO A 22 -20.57 51.61 24.13
N GLU A 23 -19.82 51.52 25.24
CA GLU A 23 -18.55 50.81 25.39
C GLU A 23 -18.68 49.28 25.40
N GLN A 24 -19.91 48.76 25.42
CA GLN A 24 -20.17 47.33 25.46
C GLN A 24 -20.47 46.74 24.08
N GLU A 25 -19.94 45.54 23.83
CA GLU A 25 -20.28 44.68 22.69
C GLU A 25 -21.30 43.61 23.10
N LEU A 26 -22.22 43.26 22.20
CA LEU A 26 -23.19 42.18 22.39
C LEU A 26 -23.07 41.19 21.23
N GLU A 27 -22.67 39.97 21.55
CA GLU A 27 -22.35 38.95 20.54
C GLU A 27 -22.91 37.57 20.93
N ALA A 28 -23.29 36.79 19.92
CA ALA A 28 -23.74 35.41 20.03
C ALA A 28 -22.69 34.46 19.45
N THR A 29 -22.36 33.41 20.19
CA THR A 29 -21.45 32.32 19.78
C THR A 29 -22.21 31.02 19.61
N PHE A 30 -21.73 30.13 18.72
CA PHE A 30 -22.46 28.94 18.30
C PHE A 30 -21.68 27.65 18.51
N GLY A 31 -22.42 26.56 18.72
CA GLY A 31 -21.92 25.19 18.73
C GLY A 31 -21.49 24.68 20.10
N SER A 32 -21.29 23.37 20.22
CA SER A 32 -20.88 22.74 21.47
C SER A 32 -19.50 23.24 21.89
N LYS A 33 -19.43 23.92 23.04
CA LYS A 33 -18.23 24.62 23.54
C LYS A 33 -17.75 25.81 22.68
N GLY A 34 -18.62 26.38 21.84
CA GLY A 34 -18.34 27.57 21.03
C GLY A 34 -17.59 27.29 19.72
N ALA A 35 -17.67 26.06 19.20
CA ALA A 35 -17.03 25.67 17.96
C ALA A 35 -17.96 24.88 17.02
N VAL A 36 -17.72 24.99 15.72
CA VAL A 36 -18.39 24.23 14.65
C VAL A 36 -17.37 23.43 13.83
N SER A 37 -17.83 22.48 13.00
CA SER A 37 -16.97 21.80 12.02
C SER A 37 -16.65 22.72 10.83
N ALA A 38 -15.56 22.45 10.11
CA ALA A 38 -15.18 23.19 8.91
C ALA A 38 -16.26 23.15 7.82
N THR A 39 -16.92 21.99 7.65
CA THR A 39 -18.01 21.85 6.67
C THR A 39 -19.21 22.71 7.04
N THR A 40 -19.55 22.79 8.33
CA THR A 40 -20.59 23.68 8.83
C THR A 40 -20.18 25.14 8.70
N PHE A 41 -18.93 25.48 9.02
CA PHE A 41 -18.36 26.81 8.84
C PHE A 41 -18.47 27.30 7.39
N ALA A 42 -18.07 26.48 6.42
CA ALA A 42 -18.20 26.79 5.00
C ALA A 42 -19.67 26.93 4.56
N ALA A 43 -20.56 26.07 5.07
CA ALA A 43 -22.00 26.15 4.79
C ALA A 43 -22.61 27.47 5.30
N ILE A 44 -22.22 27.93 6.49
CA ILE A 44 -22.63 29.22 7.04
C ILE A 44 -22.13 30.36 6.15
N GLY A 45 -20.84 30.38 5.80
CA GLY A 45 -20.27 31.43 4.93
C GLY A 45 -20.96 31.51 3.57
N LYS A 46 -21.20 30.36 2.92
CA LYS A 46 -21.95 30.29 1.65
C LYS A 46 -23.37 30.82 1.81
N ARG A 47 -24.04 30.48 2.91
CA ARG A 47 -25.40 30.95 3.20
C ARG A 47 -25.43 32.47 3.37
N LEU A 48 -24.51 33.04 4.14
CA LEU A 48 -24.44 34.49 4.36
C LEU A 48 -24.20 35.24 3.03
N LYS A 49 -23.30 34.74 2.19
CA LYS A 49 -23.06 35.28 0.85
C LYS A 49 -24.34 35.24 -0.03
N ASN A 50 -25.03 34.10 -0.05
CA ASN A 50 -26.28 33.93 -0.82
C ASN A 50 -27.43 34.82 -0.30
N ARG A 51 -27.37 35.25 0.97
CA ARG A 51 -28.33 36.18 1.57
C ARG A 51 -28.01 37.66 1.31
N GLY A 52 -26.89 37.95 0.64
CA GLY A 52 -26.50 39.30 0.26
C GLY A 52 -25.71 40.06 1.33
N PHE A 53 -25.17 39.38 2.35
CA PHE A 53 -24.24 40.04 3.29
C PHE A 53 -22.90 40.33 2.61
N THR A 54 -22.36 41.53 2.85
CA THR A 54 -21.12 41.98 2.24
C THR A 54 -19.93 41.38 2.96
N SER A 55 -19.09 40.64 2.23
CA SER A 55 -17.84 40.12 2.76
C SER A 55 -16.81 41.25 2.84
N ILE A 56 -16.20 41.42 4.00
CA ILE A 56 -15.06 42.30 4.24
C ILE A 56 -13.78 41.44 4.16
N THR A 57 -12.67 42.08 3.76
CA THR A 57 -11.36 41.46 3.52
C THR A 57 -10.93 40.51 4.65
N GLN A 58 -10.23 39.44 4.28
CA GLN A 58 -9.65 38.46 5.19
C GLN A 58 -8.46 39.09 5.94
N GLU A 59 -8.51 39.07 7.27
CA GLU A 59 -7.40 39.51 8.12
C GLU A 59 -6.82 38.34 8.93
N ASP A 60 -5.49 38.18 8.85
CA ASP A 60 -4.74 37.33 9.78
C ASP A 60 -4.39 38.15 11.03
N ARG A 61 -4.69 37.60 12.21
CA ARG A 61 -4.47 38.23 13.51
C ARG A 61 -3.81 37.26 14.47
N LEU A 62 -2.87 37.75 15.29
CA LEU A 62 -2.34 37.05 16.45
C LEU A 62 -2.80 37.78 17.72
N ASN A 63 -3.62 37.11 18.53
CA ASN A 63 -4.00 37.58 19.85
C ASN A 63 -3.09 36.94 20.90
N ILE A 64 -2.46 37.78 21.72
CA ILE A 64 -1.63 37.41 22.85
C ILE A 64 -2.40 37.77 24.12
N LEU A 65 -2.74 36.76 24.92
CA LEU A 65 -3.53 36.87 26.14
C LEU A 65 -2.59 36.75 27.34
N THR A 66 -2.78 37.61 28.33
CA THR A 66 -2.05 37.57 29.61
C THR A 66 -2.96 37.11 30.76
N PRO A 67 -2.40 36.62 31.88
CA PRO A 67 -3.17 36.30 33.09
C PRO A 67 -3.97 37.49 33.64
N ASN A 68 -3.49 38.73 33.43
CA ASN A 68 -4.14 39.96 33.88
C ASN A 68 -5.22 40.48 32.92
N HIS A 69 -5.76 39.62 32.05
CA HIS A 69 -6.84 39.94 31.11
C HIS A 69 -6.53 40.98 30.03
N VAL A 70 -5.26 41.34 29.85
CA VAL A 70 -4.82 42.16 28.71
C VAL A 70 -4.75 41.29 27.45
N ARG A 71 -5.42 41.74 26.39
CA ARG A 71 -5.34 41.17 25.04
C ARG A 71 -4.55 42.12 24.14
N ILE A 72 -3.42 41.64 23.64
CA ILE A 72 -2.64 42.33 22.61
C ILE A 72 -2.94 41.69 21.26
N SER A 73 -3.28 42.50 20.25
CA SER A 73 -3.64 42.03 18.92
C SER A 73 -2.63 42.56 17.89
N LEU A 74 -2.01 41.65 17.15
CA LEU A 74 -1.13 41.95 16.03
C LEU A 74 -1.86 41.60 14.73
N ASN A 75 -1.93 42.55 13.79
CA ASN A 75 -2.62 42.37 12.51
C ASN A 75 -1.60 42.27 11.35
N GLY A 76 -1.89 41.39 10.39
CA GLY A 76 -1.09 41.20 9.19
C GLY A 76 -0.03 40.11 9.35
N ILE A 77 0.01 39.20 8.37
CA ILE A 77 0.83 37.98 8.45
C ILE A 77 2.33 38.27 8.63
N GLY A 78 2.86 39.33 8.01
CA GLY A 78 4.26 39.71 8.15
C GLY A 78 4.65 40.12 9.58
N VAL A 79 3.79 40.89 10.26
CA VAL A 79 4.01 41.30 11.66
C VAL A 79 3.93 40.10 12.60
N ILE A 80 2.96 39.22 12.35
CA ILE A 80 2.78 37.97 13.11
C ILE A 80 4.02 37.08 12.97
N GLN A 81 4.52 36.86 11.76
CA GLN A 81 5.71 36.05 11.52
C GLN A 81 6.96 36.64 12.20
N GLN A 82 7.14 37.96 12.18
CA GLN A 82 8.23 38.61 12.89
C GLN A 82 8.13 38.37 14.40
N TYR A 83 6.93 38.53 14.99
CA TYR A 83 6.72 38.29 16.41
C TYR A 83 6.99 36.82 16.78
N CYS A 84 6.51 35.87 15.98
CA CYS A 84 6.77 34.44 16.23
C CYS A 84 8.26 34.06 16.16
N ARG A 85 9.11 34.89 15.53
CA ARG A 85 10.57 34.68 15.46
C ARG A 85 11.32 35.33 16.62
N ASP A 86 10.94 36.54 17.03
CA ASP A 86 11.70 37.34 18.00
C ASP A 86 11.04 37.50 19.39
N ASP A 87 9.76 37.16 19.53
CA ASP A 87 8.92 37.32 20.72
C ASP A 87 8.92 38.77 21.29
N ARG A 88 9.14 39.78 20.44
CA ARG A 88 9.21 41.20 20.83
C ARG A 88 8.08 42.01 20.24
N LEU A 89 7.45 42.87 21.04
CA LEU A 89 6.47 43.85 20.58
C LEU A 89 7.12 45.14 20.06
N ASN A 90 8.33 45.46 20.50
CA ASN A 90 9.02 46.69 20.11
C ASN A 90 9.20 46.76 18.58
N GLY A 91 8.87 47.91 17.98
CA GLY A 91 8.90 48.13 16.54
C GLY A 91 7.77 47.49 15.73
N LYS A 92 6.73 46.93 16.38
CA LYS A 92 5.55 46.33 15.73
C LYS A 92 4.29 47.09 16.11
N LYS A 93 3.40 47.33 15.14
CA LYS A 93 2.09 47.93 15.40
C LYS A 93 1.16 46.90 16.04
N PHE A 94 0.63 47.18 17.22
CA PHE A 94 -0.35 46.34 17.90
C PHE A 94 -1.51 47.19 18.44
N THR A 95 -2.59 46.52 18.86
CA THR A 95 -3.62 47.14 19.70
C THR A 95 -3.69 46.39 21.02
N ALA A 96 -3.89 47.11 22.12
CA ALA A 96 -4.02 46.54 23.45
C ALA A 96 -5.38 46.91 24.05
N MET A 97 -5.99 45.96 24.76
CA MET A 97 -7.26 46.21 25.44
C MET A 97 -7.45 45.27 26.62
N ILE A 98 -8.22 45.74 27.61
CA ILE A 98 -8.67 44.92 28.74
C ILE A 98 -10.08 44.46 28.47
N LYS A 99 -10.30 43.13 28.48
CA LYS A 99 -11.66 42.58 28.48
C LYS A 99 -12.14 42.43 29.91
N GLN A 100 -13.12 43.25 30.30
CA GLN A 100 -13.72 43.18 31.63
C GLN A 100 -15.09 42.50 31.59
N ARG A 101 -15.44 41.81 32.69
CA ARG A 101 -16.82 41.37 32.94
C ARG A 101 -17.53 42.50 33.66
N THR A 102 -18.39 43.22 32.94
CA THR A 102 -19.07 44.42 33.46
C THR A 102 -20.25 44.13 34.39
N ALA A 103 -20.85 42.93 34.35
CA ALA A 103 -22.02 42.60 35.17
C ALA A 103 -22.04 41.15 35.72
N THR A 104 -22.75 40.94 36.83
CA THR A 104 -22.94 39.66 37.54
C THR A 104 -23.73 38.61 36.74
N ASN A 105 -24.39 39.00 35.64
CA ASN A 105 -25.16 38.13 34.72
C ASN A 105 -24.96 38.51 33.25
N ALA A 106 -23.71 38.65 32.81
CA ALA A 106 -23.34 39.10 31.46
C ALA A 106 -23.51 38.04 30.33
N THR A 107 -24.23 36.94 30.57
CA THR A 107 -24.37 35.83 29.60
C THR A 107 -25.76 35.22 29.62
N LEU A 108 -26.25 34.82 28.45
CA LEU A 108 -27.48 34.06 28.25
C LEU A 108 -27.18 32.83 27.38
N ASP A 109 -27.50 31.64 27.88
CA ASP A 109 -27.38 30.38 27.15
C ASP A 109 -28.75 29.93 26.61
N LEU A 110 -28.91 29.96 25.29
CA LEU A 110 -30.04 29.37 24.59
C LEU A 110 -29.77 27.87 24.37
N GLN A 111 -29.97 27.08 25.43
CA GLN A 111 -29.62 25.65 25.47
C GLN A 111 -30.25 24.82 24.34
N GLU A 112 -31.46 25.20 23.90
CA GLU A 112 -32.17 24.50 22.82
C GLU A 112 -31.52 24.64 21.43
N TYR A 113 -30.54 25.54 21.28
CA TYR A 113 -29.85 25.79 20.00
C TYR A 113 -28.31 25.82 20.12
N ASP A 114 -27.75 25.53 21.30
CA ASP A 114 -26.31 25.68 21.59
C ASP A 114 -25.76 27.07 21.22
N VAL A 115 -26.53 28.11 21.56
CA VAL A 115 -26.14 29.52 21.34
C VAL A 115 -25.89 30.19 22.68
N ARG A 116 -24.75 30.88 22.79
CA ARG A 116 -24.42 31.70 23.96
C ARG A 116 -24.32 33.16 23.55
N VAL A 117 -25.19 33.99 24.12
CA VAL A 117 -25.14 35.45 24.00
C VAL A 117 -24.32 35.99 25.17
N LYS A 118 -23.33 36.84 24.88
CA LYS A 118 -22.45 37.46 25.88
C LYS A 118 -22.42 38.97 25.67
N ILE A 119 -22.38 39.72 26.76
CA ILE A 119 -22.07 41.15 26.79
C ILE A 119 -20.70 41.35 27.43
N ARG A 120 -19.88 42.20 26.82
CA ARG A 120 -18.51 42.50 27.28
C ARG A 120 -18.21 43.98 27.14
N GLY A 121 -17.55 44.56 28.13
CA GLY A 121 -16.90 45.86 27.98
C GLY A 121 -15.52 45.68 27.37
N GLU A 122 -15.20 46.49 26.38
CA GLU A 122 -13.86 46.60 25.81
C GLU A 122 -13.28 47.98 26.15
N GLU A 123 -12.24 48.01 26.99
CA GLU A 123 -11.52 49.24 27.31
C GLU A 123 -10.18 49.22 26.55
N GLU A 124 -9.99 50.19 25.64
CA GLU A 124 -8.74 50.36 24.91
C GLU A 124 -7.64 50.81 25.87
N LEU A 125 -6.51 50.09 25.86
CA LEU A 125 -5.31 50.48 26.59
C LEU A 125 -4.43 51.29 25.66
N ASN A 126 -4.20 52.56 26.01
CA ASN A 126 -3.23 53.38 25.30
C ASN A 126 -1.80 52.86 25.53
N GLU A 127 -0.94 52.94 24.51
CA GLU A 127 0.45 52.45 24.57
C GLU A 127 1.25 53.18 25.66
N ASP A 128 0.90 54.42 25.98
CA ASP A 128 1.54 55.27 27.00
C ASP A 128 0.99 55.09 28.43
N SER A 129 0.05 54.15 28.65
CA SER A 129 -0.48 53.89 29.98
C SER A 129 0.57 53.23 30.90
N SER A 130 0.52 53.55 32.21
CA SER A 130 1.40 52.96 33.22
C SER A 130 1.37 51.43 33.20
N GLU A 131 0.19 50.87 33.05
CA GLU A 131 -0.09 49.43 32.98
C GLU A 131 0.55 48.78 31.75
N MET A 132 0.56 49.47 30.61
CA MET A 132 1.22 49.00 29.39
C MET A 132 2.74 49.10 29.47
N SER A 133 3.29 50.18 30.04
CA SER A 133 4.74 50.33 30.26
C SER A 133 5.28 49.20 31.14
N GLU A 134 4.63 48.92 32.28
CA GLU A 134 5.02 47.82 33.17
C GLU A 134 4.95 46.45 32.49
N LEU A 135 3.90 46.22 31.68
CA LEU A 135 3.74 44.97 30.93
C LEU A 135 4.84 44.79 29.87
N LEU A 136 5.25 45.87 29.19
CA LEU A 136 6.31 45.86 28.19
C LEU A 136 7.69 45.63 28.81
N ASP A 137 7.97 46.24 29.96
CA ASP A 137 9.23 46.03 30.70
C ASP A 137 9.39 44.58 31.16
N GLN A 138 8.29 43.94 31.56
CA GLN A 138 8.27 42.55 32.02
C GLN A 138 7.97 41.55 30.89
N TRP A 139 7.87 42.00 29.64
CA TRP A 139 7.36 41.18 28.52
C TRP A 139 8.11 39.86 28.36
N ALA A 140 9.43 39.82 28.57
CA ALA A 140 10.21 38.59 28.41
C ALA A 140 9.88 37.49 29.45
N VAL A 141 9.31 37.86 30.60
CA VAL A 141 9.04 36.94 31.72
C VAL A 141 7.55 36.71 31.98
N THR A 142 6.67 37.57 31.47
CA THR A 142 5.21 37.44 31.60
C THR A 142 4.69 36.17 30.93
N ASP A 143 3.76 35.50 31.59
CA ASP A 143 3.05 34.36 31.03
C ASP A 143 2.06 34.78 29.93
N LYS A 144 2.03 34.01 28.84
CA LYS A 144 1.24 34.30 27.63
C LYS A 144 0.51 33.06 27.15
N ALA A 145 -0.66 33.29 26.58
CA ALA A 145 -1.37 32.35 25.74
C ALA A 145 -1.59 32.97 24.36
N PHE A 146 -1.43 32.16 23.32
CA PHE A 146 -1.46 32.64 21.94
C PHE A 146 -2.70 32.13 21.23
N ARG A 147 -3.29 32.97 20.37
CA ARG A 147 -4.36 32.59 19.43
C ARG A 147 -4.08 33.19 18.07
N ILE A 148 -3.78 32.36 17.08
CA ILE A 148 -3.70 32.78 15.67
C ILE A 148 -5.08 32.59 15.06
N LEU A 149 -5.62 33.65 14.46
CA LEU A 149 -6.95 33.66 13.89
C LEU A 149 -6.89 34.17 12.45
N ARG A 150 -7.61 33.49 11.56
CA ARG A 150 -7.97 33.97 10.23
C ARG A 150 -9.47 34.20 10.20
N ARG A 151 -9.89 35.45 10.01
CA ARG A 151 -11.30 35.86 10.15
C ARG A 151 -11.88 36.32 8.81
N TRP A 152 -13.07 35.80 8.50
CA TRP A 152 -13.93 36.29 7.43
C TRP A 152 -15.12 37.00 8.08
N THR A 153 -15.22 38.29 7.82
CA THR A 153 -16.29 39.13 8.38
C THR A 153 -17.33 39.42 7.31
N PHE A 154 -18.59 39.18 7.63
CA PHE A 154 -19.73 39.60 6.80
C PHE A 154 -20.50 40.69 7.53
N ARG A 155 -20.86 41.77 6.84
CA ARG A 155 -21.67 42.84 7.42
C ARG A 155 -22.92 43.12 6.58
N GLY A 156 -23.97 43.52 7.27
CA GLY A 156 -25.22 43.94 6.65
C GLY A 156 -26.35 43.99 7.66
N GLU A 157 -27.34 44.85 7.42
CA GLU A 157 -28.54 44.96 8.26
C GLU A 157 -28.26 45.22 9.75
N GLY A 158 -27.19 45.96 10.10
CA GLY A 158 -26.82 46.23 11.51
C GLY A 158 -26.30 44.99 12.27
N LEU A 159 -25.75 44.02 11.53
CA LEU A 159 -25.15 42.80 12.07
C LEU A 159 -23.76 42.59 11.48
N ARG A 160 -22.85 42.09 12.33
CA ARG A 160 -21.53 41.61 11.95
C ARG A 160 -21.42 40.11 12.23
N PHE A 161 -21.09 39.33 11.21
CA PHE A 161 -20.85 37.89 11.34
C PHE A 161 -19.36 37.64 11.20
N ASP A 162 -18.74 37.14 12.27
CA ASP A 162 -17.32 36.84 12.30
C ASP A 162 -17.10 35.33 12.28
N LEU A 163 -16.64 34.84 11.13
CA LEU A 163 -16.27 33.45 10.93
C LEU A 163 -14.75 33.33 11.11
N SER A 164 -14.30 32.76 12.22
CA SER A 164 -12.88 32.69 12.58
C SER A 164 -12.36 31.25 12.57
N MET A 165 -11.29 31.00 11.82
CA MET A 165 -10.47 29.80 11.96
C MET A 165 -9.36 30.09 12.97
N VAL A 166 -9.33 29.37 14.10
CA VAL A 166 -8.51 29.69 15.27
C VAL A 166 -7.59 28.53 15.65
N ARG A 167 -6.29 28.80 15.76
CA ARG A 167 -5.33 27.93 16.45
C ARG A 167 -4.97 28.58 17.78
N SER A 168 -5.01 27.83 18.87
CA SER A 168 -4.94 28.39 20.23
C SER A 168 -4.04 27.54 21.14
N SER A 169 -3.35 28.20 22.08
CA SER A 169 -2.68 27.53 23.19
C SER A 169 -3.64 26.55 23.87
N ARG A 170 -3.14 25.33 24.12
CA ARG A 170 -3.91 24.25 24.74
C ARG A 170 -4.41 24.67 26.13
N LYS A 171 -5.58 24.17 26.50
CA LYS A 171 -6.17 24.36 27.83
C LYS A 171 -6.09 23.09 28.65
N ASP A 172 -5.98 23.22 29.96
CA ASP A 172 -6.08 22.09 30.89
C ASP A 172 -7.55 21.65 31.07
N THR A 173 -7.77 20.59 31.86
CA THR A 173 -9.11 20.06 32.15
C THR A 173 -10.01 21.05 32.91
N ARG A 174 -9.43 22.09 33.54
CA ARG A 174 -10.15 23.16 34.24
C ARG A 174 -10.44 24.35 33.32
N GLY A 175 -9.99 24.31 32.07
CA GLY A 175 -10.22 25.36 31.07
C GLY A 175 -9.19 26.50 31.09
N ASN A 176 -8.13 26.40 31.91
CA ASN A 176 -7.06 27.38 31.95
C ASN A 176 -6.08 27.15 30.80
N TYR A 177 -5.54 28.23 30.23
CA TYR A 177 -4.48 28.10 29.24
C TYR A 177 -3.23 27.48 29.85
N ARG A 178 -2.54 26.64 29.06
CA ARG A 178 -1.16 26.29 29.33
C ARG A 178 -0.30 27.50 28.99
N TRP A 179 0.01 28.28 30.02
CA TRP A 179 0.80 29.49 29.88
C TRP A 179 2.24 29.20 29.45
N THR A 180 2.77 30.06 28.60
CA THR A 180 4.15 30.00 28.07
C THR A 180 4.75 31.39 28.01
N LYS A 181 6.08 31.50 28.06
CA LYS A 181 6.76 32.81 28.00
C LYS A 181 7.06 33.26 26.58
N LYS A 182 7.28 32.28 25.69
CA LYS A 182 7.66 32.47 24.28
C LYS A 182 6.75 31.67 23.37
N PHE A 183 6.48 32.18 22.17
CA PHE A 183 5.64 31.51 21.18
C PHE A 183 6.18 30.11 20.84
N LEU A 184 7.49 29.97 20.59
CA LEU A 184 8.10 28.70 20.19
C LEU A 184 8.09 27.60 21.27
N GLN A 185 7.79 27.92 22.54
CA GLN A 185 7.57 26.91 23.58
C GLN A 185 6.30 26.10 23.34
N GLN A 186 5.35 26.69 22.61
CA GLN A 186 4.14 26.05 22.14
C GLN A 186 3.77 26.64 20.78
N ASP A 187 4.45 26.17 19.74
CA ASP A 187 4.20 26.58 18.36
C ASP A 187 2.81 26.11 17.90
N ILE A 188 1.81 26.96 18.12
CA ILE A 188 0.41 26.70 17.77
C ILE A 188 0.15 26.80 16.26
N SER A 189 1.12 27.20 15.43
CA SER A 189 0.91 27.31 13.98
C SER A 189 0.58 25.96 13.32
N LYS A 190 0.99 24.86 13.97
CA LYS A 190 0.81 23.46 13.52
C LYS A 190 -0.36 22.75 14.21
N ASP A 191 -1.01 23.39 15.17
CA ASP A 191 -2.16 22.81 15.87
C ASP A 191 -3.41 22.81 14.97
N ILE A 192 -4.31 21.85 15.22
CA ILE A 192 -5.57 21.69 14.50
C ILE A 192 -6.44 22.94 14.75
N PRO A 193 -6.92 23.62 13.70
CA PRO A 193 -7.77 24.78 13.88
C PRO A 193 -9.14 24.39 14.43
N ILE A 194 -9.70 25.31 15.21
CA ILE A 194 -11.08 25.31 15.70
C ILE A 194 -11.82 26.38 14.91
N TYR A 195 -13.05 26.11 14.49
CA TYR A 195 -13.87 27.05 13.74
C TYR A 195 -14.89 27.70 14.67
N GLU A 196 -14.76 29.00 14.87
CA GLU A 196 -15.62 29.81 15.72
C GLU A 196 -16.50 30.68 14.82
N VAL A 197 -17.77 30.81 15.19
CA VAL A 197 -18.73 31.69 14.51
C VAL A 197 -19.32 32.62 15.57
N GLU A 198 -19.29 33.91 15.26
CA GLU A 198 -19.80 34.97 16.13
C GLU A 198 -20.80 35.83 15.33
N VAL A 199 -21.91 36.20 15.96
CA VAL A 199 -22.87 37.20 15.44
C VAL A 199 -22.93 38.34 16.43
N GLU A 200 -22.48 39.50 16.00
CA GLU A 200 -22.42 40.71 16.81
C GLU A 200 -23.44 41.73 16.30
N LEU A 201 -24.08 42.41 17.25
CA LEU A 201 -25.04 43.45 16.97
C LEU A 201 -24.31 44.79 16.81
N GLU A 202 -24.48 45.44 15.65
CA GLU A 202 -23.98 46.79 15.41
C GLU A 202 -25.09 47.82 15.73
N ARG A 203 -24.70 48.97 16.31
CA ARG A 203 -25.61 50.06 16.65
C ARG A 203 -26.09 50.77 15.39
N THR A 204 -27.39 51.06 15.33
CA THR A 204 -28.00 51.90 14.29
C THR A 204 -28.74 53.07 14.92
N GLU A 205 -28.81 54.18 14.20
CA GLU A 205 -29.48 55.40 14.67
C GLU A 205 -30.97 55.11 14.97
N GLY A 206 -31.42 55.45 16.18
CA GLY A 206 -32.81 55.21 16.62
C GLY A 206 -33.10 53.79 17.13
N ASP A 207 -32.10 53.02 17.54
CA ASP A 207 -32.28 51.66 18.04
C ASP A 207 -33.22 51.57 19.25
N THR A 208 -34.19 50.66 19.17
CA THR A 208 -35.02 50.23 20.30
C THR A 208 -34.69 48.80 20.67
N ALA A 209 -34.84 48.42 21.94
CA ALA A 209 -34.58 47.06 22.40
C ALA A 209 -35.33 45.99 21.57
N ALA A 210 -36.58 46.25 21.17
CA ALA A 210 -37.36 45.33 20.36
C ALA A 210 -36.80 45.15 18.94
N ALA A 211 -36.40 46.26 18.28
CA ALA A 211 -35.79 46.20 16.94
C ALA A 211 -34.43 45.48 16.98
N ALA A 212 -33.58 45.82 17.94
CA ALA A 212 -32.28 45.20 18.17
C ALA A 212 -32.38 43.69 18.43
N ILE A 213 -33.30 43.26 19.30
CA ILE A 213 -33.59 41.82 19.54
C ILE A 213 -34.03 41.14 18.24
N GLY A 214 -34.93 41.77 17.48
CA GLY A 214 -35.40 41.24 16.20
C GLY A 214 -34.25 41.00 15.20
N ARG A 215 -33.32 41.96 15.10
CA ARG A 215 -32.11 41.82 14.26
C ARG A 215 -31.21 40.70 14.75
N LEU A 216 -30.89 40.67 16.05
CA LEU A 216 -30.03 39.63 16.61
C LEU A 216 -30.61 38.23 16.41
N ILE A 217 -31.91 38.03 16.65
CA ILE A 217 -32.60 36.75 16.42
C ILE A 217 -32.57 36.37 14.94
N LYS A 218 -32.73 37.34 14.02
CA LYS A 218 -32.62 37.09 12.58
C LYS A 218 -31.20 36.62 12.22
N GLY A 219 -30.18 37.29 12.72
CA GLY A 219 -28.77 36.92 12.50
C GLY A 219 -28.42 35.53 13.06
N VAL A 220 -28.79 35.28 14.32
CA VAL A 220 -28.64 33.97 14.98
C VAL A 220 -29.36 32.88 14.19
N GLY A 221 -30.58 33.16 13.71
CA GLY A 221 -31.36 32.24 12.90
C GLY A 221 -30.71 31.88 11.57
N GLU A 222 -30.03 32.82 10.89
CA GLU A 222 -29.33 32.52 9.63
C GLU A 222 -28.10 31.63 9.86
N VAL A 223 -27.35 31.84 10.95
CA VAL A 223 -26.24 30.94 11.32
C VAL A 223 -26.75 29.56 11.70
N LEU A 224 -27.79 29.45 12.54
CA LEU A 224 -28.37 28.17 12.94
C LEU A 224 -28.88 27.35 11.74
N LYS A 225 -29.46 28.00 10.72
CA LYS A 225 -29.88 27.32 9.49
C LYS A 225 -28.69 26.80 8.69
N GLY A 226 -27.55 27.48 8.74
CA GLY A 226 -26.28 26.97 8.22
C GLY A 226 -25.76 25.76 9.02
N ILE A 227 -25.85 25.80 10.35
CA ILE A 227 -25.45 24.71 11.25
C ILE A 227 -26.29 23.46 11.03
N GLN A 228 -27.61 23.61 11.03
CA GLN A 228 -28.55 22.50 10.82
C GLN A 228 -28.66 22.10 9.35
N LYS A 229 -28.01 22.83 8.44
CA LYS A 229 -28.07 22.65 6.97
C LYS A 229 -29.51 22.50 6.47
N ASN A 230 -30.42 23.24 7.10
CA ASN A 230 -31.84 23.22 6.80
C ASN A 230 -32.42 24.63 6.93
N SER A 231 -33.42 24.94 6.11
CA SER A 231 -34.12 26.22 6.19
C SER A 231 -35.04 26.30 7.40
N ILE A 232 -35.48 25.14 7.90
CA ILE A 232 -36.34 24.99 9.06
C ILE A 232 -35.49 24.58 10.26
N LEU A 233 -35.66 25.31 11.37
CA LEU A 233 -34.91 25.07 12.60
C LEU A 233 -35.67 24.14 13.53
N ILE A 234 -34.94 23.20 14.13
CA ILE A 234 -35.42 22.37 15.24
C ILE A 234 -34.61 22.64 16.51
N THR A 235 -35.23 22.38 17.64
CA THR A 235 -34.58 22.46 18.95
C THR A 235 -33.80 21.18 19.27
N ASN A 236 -32.82 21.28 20.15
CA ASN A 236 -32.04 20.14 20.65
C ASN A 236 -32.91 19.10 21.37
N THR A 237 -33.99 19.52 22.02
CA THR A 237 -34.96 18.60 22.61
C THR A 237 -35.73 17.81 21.54
N VAL A 238 -36.22 18.45 20.47
CA VAL A 238 -36.86 17.74 19.34
C VAL A 238 -35.86 16.78 18.68
N LYS A 239 -34.62 17.23 18.45
CA LYS A 239 -33.56 16.39 17.89
C LYS A 239 -33.35 15.09 18.69
N ARG A 240 -33.25 15.21 20.02
CA ARG A 240 -33.09 14.04 20.92
C ARG A 240 -34.31 13.12 20.88
N GLN A 241 -35.52 13.68 20.91
CA GLN A 241 -36.76 12.90 20.85
C GLN A 241 -36.86 12.11 19.55
N VAL A 242 -36.60 12.74 18.41
CA VAL A 242 -36.65 12.09 17.09
C VAL A 242 -35.60 10.97 16.99
N ILE A 243 -34.36 11.20 17.44
CA ILE A 243 -33.33 10.14 17.47
C ILE A 243 -33.75 8.98 18.35
N GLN A 244 -34.25 9.24 19.56
CA GLN A 244 -34.68 8.18 20.48
C GLN A 244 -35.82 7.35 19.89
N SER A 245 -36.84 8.00 19.32
CA SER A 245 -37.96 7.31 18.68
C SER A 245 -37.55 6.55 17.41
N TYR A 246 -36.63 7.11 16.61
CA TYR A 246 -36.02 6.41 15.48
C TYR A 246 -35.26 5.17 15.93
N GLN A 247 -34.37 5.30 16.91
CA GLN A 247 -33.56 4.19 17.44
C GLN A 247 -34.43 3.10 18.07
N ALA A 248 -35.51 3.47 18.74
CA ALA A 248 -36.50 2.52 19.25
C ALA A 248 -37.19 1.76 18.12
N LEU A 249 -37.54 2.45 17.03
CA LEU A 249 -38.18 1.84 15.86
C LEU A 249 -37.23 0.87 15.12
N VAL A 250 -35.97 1.27 14.90
CA VAL A 250 -35.00 0.45 14.14
C VAL A 250 -34.19 -0.54 15.00
N ARG A 251 -34.28 -0.42 16.33
CA ARG A 251 -33.57 -1.24 17.33
C ARG A 251 -32.04 -1.19 17.18
N THR A 252 -31.51 -0.04 16.81
CA THR A 252 -30.07 0.20 16.65
C THR A 252 -29.75 1.68 16.83
N ASP A 253 -28.52 1.99 17.26
CA ASP A 253 -28.00 3.35 17.36
C ASP A 253 -27.34 3.84 16.05
N LYS A 254 -27.38 3.01 14.98
CA LYS A 254 -26.75 3.28 13.68
C LYS A 254 -27.79 3.63 12.62
N PHE A 255 -27.32 4.27 11.55
CA PHE A 255 -28.10 4.44 10.33
C PHE A 255 -28.52 3.08 9.75
N ARG A 256 -29.82 2.87 9.51
CA ARG A 256 -30.37 1.56 9.12
C ARG A 256 -29.93 1.07 7.74
N GLY A 257 -29.67 1.99 6.81
CA GLY A 257 -29.50 1.73 5.38
C GLY A 257 -28.32 0.81 5.05
N ALA A 258 -28.50 -0.08 4.07
CA ALA A 258 -27.47 -1.01 3.61
C ALA A 258 -26.42 -0.35 2.68
N ALA A 259 -25.19 -0.88 2.67
CA ALA A 259 -24.13 -0.41 1.78
C ALA A 259 -24.15 -1.14 0.43
N THR A 260 -23.96 -0.42 -0.67
CA THR A 260 -23.91 -0.97 -2.04
C THR A 260 -22.51 -1.44 -2.43
N MET A 261 -22.43 -2.42 -3.33
CA MET A 261 -21.17 -2.91 -3.92
C MET A 261 -20.95 -2.30 -5.32
N THR A 262 -19.69 -2.17 -5.76
CA THR A 262 -19.41 -1.79 -7.15
C THR A 262 -19.73 -2.97 -8.08
N LEU A 263 -20.32 -2.71 -9.24
CA LEU A 263 -20.56 -3.73 -10.27
C LEU A 263 -19.25 -4.06 -11.00
N GLU A 264 -18.84 -5.33 -10.98
CA GLU A 264 -17.66 -5.83 -11.69
C GLU A 264 -18.06 -6.74 -12.86
N LEU A 265 -17.15 -6.97 -13.81
CA LEU A 265 -17.44 -7.76 -15.02
C LEU A 265 -18.01 -9.16 -14.68
N GLN A 266 -17.43 -9.83 -13.69
CA GLN A 266 -17.90 -11.12 -13.17
C GLN A 266 -19.40 -11.14 -12.79
N ASN A 267 -19.96 -9.99 -12.37
CA ASN A 267 -21.36 -9.88 -11.98
C ASN A 267 -22.33 -9.77 -13.17
N MET A 268 -21.85 -9.72 -14.41
CA MET A 268 -22.70 -9.63 -15.60
C MET A 268 -22.38 -10.66 -16.71
N LEU A 269 -21.41 -11.56 -16.46
CA LEU A 269 -21.10 -12.67 -17.36
C LEU A 269 -22.32 -13.57 -17.56
N SER A 270 -22.45 -14.12 -18.77
CA SER A 270 -23.51 -15.07 -19.15
C SER A 270 -23.30 -16.43 -18.48
N LEU A 271 -22.06 -16.87 -18.31
CA LEU A 271 -21.71 -18.02 -17.48
C LEU A 271 -21.57 -17.57 -16.03
N ILE A 272 -22.61 -17.84 -15.23
CA ILE A 272 -22.67 -17.43 -13.84
C ILE A 272 -21.77 -18.33 -12.99
N GLU A 273 -20.82 -17.73 -12.27
CA GLU A 273 -19.99 -18.45 -11.31
C GLU A 273 -20.80 -18.82 -10.05
N PRO A 274 -20.75 -20.08 -9.58
CA PRO A 274 -21.47 -20.50 -8.38
C PRO A 274 -21.08 -19.67 -7.15
N GLY A 275 -22.08 -19.03 -6.53
CA GLY A 275 -21.90 -18.22 -5.32
C GLY A 275 -21.59 -16.74 -5.56
N THR A 276 -21.39 -16.31 -6.81
CA THR A 276 -21.17 -14.90 -7.18
C THR A 276 -22.49 -14.28 -7.63
N PRO A 277 -22.99 -13.20 -6.98
CA PRO A 277 -24.23 -12.56 -7.41
C PRO A 277 -24.08 -11.97 -8.82
N ASN A 278 -25.09 -12.17 -9.66
CA ASN A 278 -25.06 -11.76 -11.06
C ASN A 278 -26.35 -11.04 -11.47
N VAL A 279 -26.25 -9.92 -12.20
CA VAL A 279 -27.39 -9.08 -12.58
C VAL A 279 -28.39 -9.77 -13.51
N ARG A 280 -28.01 -10.88 -14.15
CA ARG A 280 -28.89 -11.73 -14.97
C ARG A 280 -29.83 -12.60 -14.14
N GLU A 281 -29.69 -12.64 -12.82
CA GLU A 281 -30.53 -13.43 -11.91
C GLU A 281 -31.78 -12.66 -11.42
N GLY A 282 -32.38 -11.82 -12.27
CA GLY A 282 -33.59 -11.07 -11.93
C GLY A 282 -33.32 -9.89 -11.00
N TYR A 283 -32.96 -8.75 -11.59
CA TYR A 283 -32.70 -7.49 -10.88
C TYR A 283 -33.67 -6.41 -11.33
N ASN A 284 -33.81 -5.35 -10.52
CA ASN A 284 -34.30 -4.07 -10.99
C ASN A 284 -33.15 -3.09 -11.13
N VAL A 285 -33.37 -2.06 -11.94
CA VAL A 285 -32.44 -0.96 -12.15
C VAL A 285 -33.16 0.37 -11.95
N THR A 286 -32.46 1.30 -11.32
CA THR A 286 -32.86 2.70 -11.12
C THR A 286 -31.66 3.62 -11.32
N ASP A 287 -31.90 4.90 -11.55
CA ASP A 287 -30.84 5.90 -11.65
C ASP A 287 -30.11 6.09 -10.31
N LYS A 288 -28.82 6.41 -10.39
CA LYS A 288 -28.05 6.91 -9.26
C LYS A 288 -28.10 8.44 -9.30
N ALA A 289 -28.85 9.04 -8.39
CA ALA A 289 -28.97 10.49 -8.31
C ALA A 289 -27.78 11.07 -7.52
N ASP A 290 -27.43 12.31 -7.79
CA ASP A 290 -26.46 13.07 -6.99
C ASP A 290 -27.18 13.82 -5.86
N GLY A 291 -27.69 13.07 -4.87
CA GLY A 291 -28.41 13.60 -3.72
C GLY A 291 -27.85 13.13 -2.37
N LEU A 292 -28.37 13.69 -1.27
CA LEU A 292 -28.04 13.22 0.07
C LEU A 292 -28.94 12.04 0.42
N ARG A 293 -28.36 10.84 0.55
CA ARG A 293 -29.10 9.68 1.05
C ARG A 293 -29.61 9.94 2.48
N THR A 294 -30.92 9.80 2.67
CA THR A 294 -31.59 9.99 3.96
C THR A 294 -32.67 8.95 4.18
N MET A 295 -32.94 8.64 5.44
CA MET A 295 -34.14 7.93 5.84
C MET A 295 -35.28 8.93 6.01
N GLY A 296 -36.42 8.68 5.35
CA GLY A 296 -37.68 9.35 5.67
C GLY A 296 -38.31 8.65 6.87
N TYR A 297 -38.12 9.23 8.05
CA TYR A 297 -38.68 8.73 9.31
C TYR A 297 -39.96 9.49 9.65
N VAL A 298 -41.08 8.77 9.76
CA VAL A 298 -42.34 9.34 10.21
C VAL A 298 -42.62 8.88 11.64
N ASN A 299 -42.76 9.83 12.56
CA ASN A 299 -43.03 9.50 13.96
C ASN A 299 -44.48 9.02 14.18
N ASP A 300 -44.82 8.73 15.43
CA ASP A 300 -46.14 8.29 15.90
C ASP A 300 -47.26 9.29 15.62
N LYS A 301 -46.93 10.58 15.47
CA LYS A 301 -47.87 11.67 15.14
C LYS A 301 -47.99 11.95 13.64
N GLY A 302 -47.31 11.18 12.79
CA GLY A 302 -47.30 11.41 11.35
C GLY A 302 -46.29 12.45 10.86
N HIS A 303 -45.43 13.00 11.73
CA HIS A 303 -44.47 14.03 11.36
C HIS A 303 -43.25 13.44 10.66
N LEU A 304 -42.92 13.92 9.44
CA LEU A 304 -41.80 13.42 8.65
C LEU A 304 -40.50 14.20 8.94
N TYR A 305 -39.47 13.43 9.25
CA TYR A 305 -38.09 13.88 9.40
C TYR A 305 -37.20 13.14 8.39
N MET A 306 -36.20 13.83 7.84
CA MET A 306 -35.14 13.18 7.08
C MET A 306 -33.93 12.96 7.99
N ILE A 307 -33.33 11.78 7.96
CA ILE A 307 -32.18 11.43 8.80
C ILE A 307 -31.03 10.95 7.91
N ASP A 308 -29.86 11.58 7.97
CA ASP A 308 -28.70 11.17 7.16
C ASP A 308 -27.85 10.06 7.82
N ASN A 309 -26.82 9.60 7.12
CA ASN A 309 -25.89 8.57 7.63
C ASN A 309 -25.08 9.00 8.88
N SER A 310 -25.01 10.30 9.17
CA SER A 310 -24.39 10.84 10.39
C SER A 310 -25.42 11.07 11.51
N LEU A 311 -26.68 10.65 11.30
CA LEU A 311 -27.82 10.88 12.20
C LEU A 311 -28.12 12.37 12.43
N ASN A 312 -27.80 13.23 11.46
CA ASN A 312 -28.35 14.57 11.42
C ASN A 312 -29.83 14.49 11.06
N ILE A 313 -30.65 15.31 11.72
CA ILE A 313 -32.09 15.36 11.53
C ILE A 313 -32.46 16.64 10.80
N TYR A 314 -33.26 16.49 9.75
CA TYR A 314 -33.78 17.58 8.95
C TYR A 314 -35.31 17.59 9.05
N GLU A 315 -35.84 18.72 9.48
CA GLU A 315 -37.27 19.00 9.56
C GLU A 315 -37.87 19.30 8.19
N THR A 316 -39.06 18.76 7.93
CA THR A 316 -39.81 18.98 6.69
C THR A 316 -41.00 19.91 6.90
N GLY A 317 -41.52 20.01 8.12
CA GLY A 317 -42.72 20.78 8.46
C GLY A 317 -44.01 20.14 7.97
N LEU A 318 -43.98 18.88 7.56
CA LEU A 318 -45.11 18.14 6.97
C LEU A 318 -45.52 16.96 7.84
N VAL A 319 -46.82 16.90 8.16
CA VAL A 319 -47.44 15.83 8.94
C VAL A 319 -48.45 15.08 8.08
N ASN A 320 -48.39 13.75 8.12
CA ASN A 320 -49.40 12.86 7.58
C ASN A 320 -49.57 11.62 8.49
N GLU A 321 -50.67 11.58 9.24
CA GLU A 321 -50.98 10.52 10.20
C GLU A 321 -51.16 9.14 9.53
N ALA A 322 -51.56 9.10 8.25
CA ALA A 322 -51.70 7.85 7.50
C ALA A 322 -50.36 7.14 7.26
N CYS A 323 -49.25 7.88 7.33
CA CYS A 323 -47.89 7.34 7.19
C CYS A 323 -47.17 7.20 8.53
N ALA A 324 -47.85 7.36 9.67
CA ALA A 324 -47.24 7.35 10.99
C ALA A 324 -46.47 6.06 11.30
N THR A 325 -45.41 6.20 12.08
CA THR A 325 -44.57 5.10 12.57
C THR A 325 -43.99 4.26 11.43
N SER A 326 -43.29 4.92 10.49
CA SER A 326 -42.77 4.31 9.27
C SER A 326 -41.33 4.74 8.98
N LEU A 327 -40.64 3.97 8.13
CA LEU A 327 -39.27 4.23 7.71
C LEU A 327 -39.02 3.82 6.25
N VAL A 328 -38.80 4.83 5.41
CA VAL A 328 -38.46 4.71 3.99
C VAL A 328 -37.01 5.13 3.74
N ASP A 329 -36.33 4.49 2.79
CA ASP A 329 -34.97 4.82 2.36
C ASP A 329 -35.03 5.57 1.04
N GLY A 330 -34.34 6.70 0.96
CA GLY A 330 -34.43 7.57 -0.20
C GLY A 330 -33.26 8.53 -0.33
N GLU A 331 -33.36 9.34 -1.38
CA GLU A 331 -32.36 10.32 -1.75
C GLU A 331 -33.00 11.71 -1.71
N TRP A 332 -32.47 12.59 -0.87
CA TRP A 332 -32.91 13.96 -0.76
C TRP A 332 -32.09 14.84 -1.71
N ILE A 333 -32.78 15.38 -2.71
CA ILE A 333 -32.22 16.11 -3.84
C ILE A 333 -32.56 17.59 -3.67
N THR A 334 -31.51 18.41 -3.57
CA THR A 334 -31.64 19.85 -3.31
C THR A 334 -31.37 20.73 -4.54
N LYS A 335 -30.96 20.11 -5.65
CA LYS A 335 -30.61 20.78 -6.91
C LYS A 335 -31.11 20.00 -8.11
N ASN A 336 -31.62 20.70 -9.11
CA ASN A 336 -31.97 20.11 -10.39
C ASN A 336 -30.76 20.10 -11.35
N SER A 337 -30.92 19.52 -12.55
CA SER A 337 -29.84 19.44 -13.56
C SER A 337 -29.37 20.81 -14.08
N ALA A 338 -30.13 21.88 -13.84
CA ALA A 338 -29.80 23.26 -14.20
C ALA A 338 -29.14 24.05 -13.03
N ASP A 339 -28.75 23.35 -11.96
CA ASP A 339 -28.20 23.90 -10.71
C ASP A 339 -29.18 24.79 -9.91
N GLU A 340 -30.47 24.75 -10.24
CA GLU A 340 -31.50 25.49 -9.52
C GLU A 340 -31.92 24.72 -8.26
N SER A 341 -32.27 25.46 -7.21
CA SER A 341 -32.68 24.86 -5.93
C SER A 341 -34.05 24.19 -6.04
N ILE A 342 -34.10 22.91 -5.70
CA ILE A 342 -35.33 22.11 -5.54
C ILE A 342 -35.36 21.47 -4.16
N HIS A 343 -36.50 20.88 -3.78
CA HIS A 343 -36.65 20.22 -2.49
C HIS A 343 -37.44 18.92 -2.67
N MET A 344 -36.75 17.85 -3.07
CA MET A 344 -37.39 16.58 -3.46
C MET A 344 -36.77 15.39 -2.73
N PHE A 345 -37.60 14.51 -2.17
CA PHE A 345 -37.18 13.25 -1.58
C PHE A 345 -37.66 12.09 -2.46
N CYS A 346 -36.71 11.38 -3.06
CA CYS A 346 -36.95 10.26 -3.96
C CYS A 346 -36.69 8.93 -3.23
N MET A 347 -37.74 8.21 -2.89
CA MET A 347 -37.68 6.91 -2.21
C MET A 347 -37.26 5.81 -3.18
N PHE A 348 -36.42 4.89 -2.69
CA PHE A 348 -36.00 3.72 -3.46
C PHE A 348 -36.16 2.39 -2.73
N ASP A 349 -36.34 2.38 -1.40
CA ASP A 349 -36.70 1.16 -0.66
C ASP A 349 -37.47 1.50 0.63
N ILE A 350 -38.00 0.50 1.32
CA ILE A 350 -38.78 0.66 2.56
C ILE A 350 -38.41 -0.44 3.57
N TYR A 351 -38.12 -0.03 4.81
CA TYR A 351 -37.82 -0.97 5.89
C TYR A 351 -39.07 -1.25 6.73
N ILE A 352 -39.83 -0.21 7.06
CA ILE A 352 -40.99 -0.28 7.95
C ILE A 352 -42.13 0.52 7.30
N ALA A 353 -43.22 -0.16 6.96
CA ALA A 353 -44.42 0.48 6.44
C ALA A 353 -45.23 1.13 7.57
N ALA A 354 -46.23 1.95 7.20
CA ALA A 354 -47.08 2.67 8.15
C ALA A 354 -47.68 1.74 9.22
N GLY A 355 -47.76 2.24 10.46
CA GLY A 355 -48.23 1.47 11.62
C GLY A 355 -47.20 0.48 12.18
N ALA A 356 -45.90 0.77 12.03
CA ALA A 356 -44.79 -0.07 12.50
C ALA A 356 -44.75 -1.48 11.89
N LYS A 357 -45.30 -1.65 10.68
CA LYS A 357 -45.29 -2.93 9.96
C LYS A 357 -43.90 -3.16 9.37
N ASP A 358 -43.14 -4.08 9.95
CA ASP A 358 -41.83 -4.45 9.44
C ASP A 358 -41.93 -5.20 8.10
N VAL A 359 -41.31 -4.66 7.05
CA VAL A 359 -41.36 -5.18 5.68
C VAL A 359 -39.97 -5.48 5.09
N HIS A 360 -38.88 -5.25 5.84
CA HIS A 360 -37.52 -5.38 5.28
C HIS A 360 -37.17 -6.82 4.86
N LYS A 361 -37.85 -7.82 5.44
CA LYS A 361 -37.71 -9.26 5.10
C LYS A 361 -38.48 -9.69 3.86
N LEU A 362 -39.36 -8.84 3.33
CA LEU A 362 -40.05 -9.12 2.08
C LEU A 362 -39.08 -8.97 0.90
N PRO A 363 -39.26 -9.71 -0.20
CA PRO A 363 -38.53 -9.45 -1.44
C PRO A 363 -38.87 -8.05 -1.99
N PHE A 364 -37.98 -7.50 -2.82
CA PHE A 364 -38.19 -6.19 -3.42
C PHE A 364 -39.40 -6.20 -4.36
N PHE A 365 -39.46 -7.16 -5.29
CA PHE A 365 -40.54 -7.37 -6.25
C PHE A 365 -40.35 -8.69 -7.01
N ASP A 366 -41.32 -9.60 -7.08
CA ASP A 366 -41.16 -10.85 -7.87
C ASP A 366 -42.14 -10.98 -9.06
N GLY A 367 -43.00 -9.96 -9.27
CA GLY A 367 -43.96 -9.92 -10.37
C GLY A 367 -45.21 -10.79 -10.21
N LYS A 368 -45.35 -11.59 -9.13
CA LYS A 368 -46.54 -12.43 -8.93
C LYS A 368 -47.71 -11.60 -8.38
N PRO A 369 -48.93 -11.71 -8.93
CA PRO A 369 -50.10 -11.05 -8.39
C PRO A 369 -50.39 -11.51 -6.95
N GLY A 370 -50.63 -10.56 -6.04
CA GLY A 370 -51.15 -10.85 -4.69
C GLY A 370 -50.13 -11.11 -3.58
N ALA A 371 -48.83 -11.27 -3.85
CA ALA A 371 -47.84 -11.38 -2.77
C ALA A 371 -47.34 -10.01 -2.29
N ALA A 372 -46.83 -9.99 -1.05
CA ALA A 372 -46.37 -8.77 -0.38
C ALA A 372 -44.91 -8.45 -0.78
N TYR A 373 -44.68 -7.26 -1.34
CA TYR A 373 -43.37 -6.80 -1.78
C TYR A 373 -43.04 -5.42 -1.22
N ARG A 374 -41.77 -5.15 -0.96
CA ARG A 374 -41.33 -3.82 -0.51
C ARG A 374 -41.69 -2.72 -1.52
N TYR A 375 -41.57 -2.98 -2.82
CA TYR A 375 -41.95 -2.02 -3.86
C TYR A 375 -43.44 -1.64 -3.82
N ASN A 376 -44.33 -2.60 -3.51
CA ASN A 376 -45.77 -2.33 -3.37
C ASN A 376 -46.07 -1.53 -2.10
N GLU A 377 -45.44 -1.88 -0.98
CA GLU A 377 -45.58 -1.14 0.28
C GLU A 377 -45.08 0.31 0.14
N MET A 378 -43.99 0.53 -0.61
CA MET A 378 -43.47 1.86 -0.92
C MET A 378 -44.47 2.67 -1.76
N LYS A 379 -45.12 2.06 -2.78
CA LYS A 379 -46.19 2.70 -3.56
C LYS A 379 -47.41 3.07 -2.72
N LEU A 380 -47.82 2.18 -1.82
CA LEU A 380 -48.92 2.46 -0.90
C LEU A 380 -48.58 3.64 0.01
N TRP A 381 -47.35 3.67 0.52
CA TRP A 381 -46.84 4.75 1.34
C TRP A 381 -46.81 6.08 0.57
N GLU A 382 -46.27 6.11 -0.65
CA GLU A 382 -46.23 7.33 -1.50
C GLU A 382 -47.63 7.84 -1.81
N LYS A 383 -48.56 6.94 -2.17
CA LYS A 383 -49.95 7.30 -2.43
C LYS A 383 -50.62 7.91 -1.20
N ALA A 384 -50.43 7.30 -0.03
CA ALA A 384 -50.94 7.83 1.23
C ALA A 384 -50.33 9.20 1.55
N TRP A 385 -49.03 9.36 1.32
CA TRP A 385 -48.31 10.62 1.55
C TRP A 385 -48.79 11.74 0.64
N ASN A 386 -48.98 11.49 -0.65
CA ASN A 386 -49.36 12.49 -1.64
C ASN A 386 -50.87 12.76 -1.74
N THR A 387 -51.68 12.15 -0.87
CA THR A 387 -53.12 12.44 -0.76
C THR A 387 -53.33 13.78 -0.05
N PRO A 388 -53.81 14.85 -0.72
CA PRO A 388 -53.81 16.21 -0.18
C PRO A 388 -54.54 16.38 1.16
N GLU A 389 -55.63 15.65 1.37
CA GLU A 389 -56.45 15.72 2.58
C GLU A 389 -55.71 15.24 3.84
N ASN A 390 -54.67 14.43 3.66
CA ASN A 390 -53.91 13.83 4.74
C ASN A 390 -52.65 14.62 5.12
N VAL A 391 -52.21 15.58 4.29
CA VAL A 391 -50.97 16.34 4.52
C VAL A 391 -51.27 17.68 5.18
N LYS A 392 -50.84 17.82 6.43
CA LYS A 392 -50.94 19.06 7.22
C LYS A 392 -49.58 19.75 7.27
N GLU A 393 -49.55 21.06 7.02
CA GLU A 393 -48.37 21.90 7.27
C GLU A 393 -48.39 22.39 8.73
N VAL A 394 -47.34 22.10 9.49
CA VAL A 394 -47.25 22.51 10.91
C VAL A 394 -46.39 23.76 11.13
N ILE A 395 -45.78 24.29 10.06
CA ILE A 395 -44.88 25.44 10.11
C ILE A 395 -45.43 26.57 9.25
N LYS A 396 -45.55 27.76 9.83
CA LYS A 396 -46.02 28.95 9.12
C LYS A 396 -44.94 29.44 8.13
N GLY A 397 -45.34 29.68 6.88
CA GLY A 397 -44.47 30.30 5.86
C GLY A 397 -43.73 29.32 4.93
N LEU A 398 -44.16 28.06 4.84
CA LEU A 398 -43.74 27.15 3.77
C LEU A 398 -44.14 27.73 2.41
N THR A 399 -43.15 28.02 1.57
CA THR A 399 -43.35 28.43 0.18
C THR A 399 -43.34 27.21 -0.74
N ALA A 400 -43.89 27.34 -1.96
CA ALA A 400 -43.82 26.29 -2.97
C ALA A 400 -42.38 25.82 -3.27
N LYS A 401 -41.37 26.70 -3.13
CA LYS A 401 -39.95 26.36 -3.32
C LYS A 401 -39.32 25.60 -2.14
N THR A 402 -39.88 25.72 -0.95
CA THR A 402 -39.35 25.10 0.29
C THR A 402 -40.16 23.88 0.73
N ARG A 403 -41.33 23.65 0.14
CA ARG A 403 -42.16 22.50 0.44
C ARG A 403 -41.52 21.24 -0.16
N LEU A 404 -41.35 20.21 0.67
CA LEU A 404 -40.81 18.92 0.23
C LEU A 404 -41.79 18.21 -0.71
N SER A 405 -41.30 17.87 -1.90
CA SER A 405 -41.94 16.93 -2.81
C SER A 405 -41.46 15.52 -2.50
N VAL A 406 -42.37 14.54 -2.41
CA VAL A 406 -42.01 13.15 -2.14
C VAL A 406 -42.45 12.27 -3.31
N SER A 407 -41.53 11.50 -3.86
CA SER A 407 -41.78 10.61 -4.99
C SER A 407 -41.01 9.30 -4.87
N ILE A 408 -41.43 8.26 -5.59
CA ILE A 408 -40.66 7.03 -5.77
C ILE A 408 -39.77 7.16 -7.00
N LYS A 409 -38.54 6.66 -6.91
CA LYS A 409 -37.65 6.55 -8.07
C LYS A 409 -38.27 5.68 -9.17
N LYS A 410 -37.90 5.96 -10.42
CA LYS A 410 -38.34 5.09 -11.52
C LYS A 410 -37.56 3.78 -11.45
N PHE A 411 -38.28 2.66 -11.52
CA PHE A 411 -37.71 1.32 -11.57
C PHE A 411 -38.03 0.64 -12.89
N ARG A 412 -37.06 -0.10 -13.40
CA ARG A 412 -37.24 -1.05 -14.50
C ARG A 412 -36.80 -2.42 -14.03
N PHE A 413 -37.51 -3.47 -14.45
CA PHE A 413 -37.33 -4.82 -13.94
C PHE A 413 -36.84 -5.76 -15.03
N GLY A 414 -35.74 -6.46 -14.78
CA GLY A 414 -35.24 -7.56 -15.60
C GLY A 414 -35.73 -8.91 -15.09
N LYS A 415 -35.95 -9.84 -16.02
CA LYS A 415 -36.28 -11.24 -15.74
C LYS A 415 -35.00 -12.03 -15.47
N SER A 416 -35.15 -13.13 -14.72
CA SER A 416 -34.05 -14.05 -14.48
C SER A 416 -33.77 -14.88 -15.73
N GLY A 417 -32.49 -15.06 -16.08
CA GLY A 417 -32.04 -15.93 -17.17
C GLY A 417 -32.06 -15.31 -18.57
N ASP A 418 -32.31 -14.01 -18.71
CA ASP A 418 -32.24 -13.29 -20.00
C ASP A 418 -31.42 -11.99 -19.92
N ALA A 419 -31.38 -11.23 -21.03
CA ALA A 419 -30.66 -9.95 -21.12
C ALA A 419 -31.56 -8.72 -20.87
N SER A 420 -32.80 -8.90 -20.39
CA SER A 420 -33.78 -7.81 -20.25
C SER A 420 -33.35 -6.74 -19.24
N ILE A 421 -32.50 -7.09 -18.26
CA ILE A 421 -31.95 -6.12 -17.31
C ILE A 421 -31.09 -5.05 -18.00
N PHE A 422 -30.39 -5.39 -19.08
CA PHE A 422 -29.55 -4.44 -19.81
C PHE A 422 -30.39 -3.52 -20.71
N VAL A 423 -31.47 -4.03 -21.29
CA VAL A 423 -32.48 -3.21 -21.97
C VAL A 423 -33.09 -2.20 -21.00
N ALA A 424 -33.48 -2.68 -19.80
CA ALA A 424 -33.96 -1.84 -18.72
C ALA A 424 -32.93 -0.77 -18.28
N ALA A 425 -31.65 -1.13 -18.24
CA ALA A 425 -30.56 -0.19 -17.94
C ALA A 425 -30.41 0.87 -19.04
N SER A 426 -30.49 0.48 -20.31
CA SER A 426 -30.47 1.42 -21.44
C SER A 426 -31.63 2.41 -21.37
N GLU A 427 -32.85 1.93 -21.16
CA GLU A 427 -34.03 2.80 -21.00
C GLU A 427 -33.88 3.78 -19.82
N MET A 428 -33.26 3.34 -18.72
CA MET A 428 -33.05 4.19 -17.55
C MET A 428 -32.01 5.29 -17.81
N LEU A 429 -30.95 4.97 -18.56
CA LEU A 429 -29.93 5.94 -18.95
C LEU A 429 -30.46 6.98 -19.94
N ASP A 430 -31.38 6.60 -20.83
CA ASP A 430 -31.96 7.49 -21.84
C ASP A 430 -33.16 8.30 -21.30
N ALA A 431 -33.67 7.95 -20.12
CA ALA A 431 -34.80 8.64 -19.52
C ALA A 431 -34.44 10.09 -19.15
N PRO A 432 -35.32 11.07 -19.39
CA PRO A 432 -35.10 12.43 -18.92
C PRO A 432 -35.18 12.47 -17.38
N HIS A 433 -34.16 13.08 -16.77
CA HIS A 433 -34.04 13.25 -15.34
C HIS A 433 -34.15 14.72 -14.94
N ILE A 434 -34.83 15.00 -13.84
CA ILE A 434 -34.99 16.35 -13.28
C ILE A 434 -33.69 16.80 -12.59
N TYR A 435 -32.84 15.85 -12.22
CA TYR A 435 -31.61 16.05 -11.47
C TYR A 435 -30.45 15.32 -12.13
N THR A 436 -29.24 15.70 -11.75
CA THR A 436 -28.00 15.07 -12.23
C THR A 436 -27.92 13.61 -11.74
N THR A 437 -27.57 12.71 -12.66
CA THR A 437 -27.32 11.30 -12.38
C THR A 437 -25.89 10.94 -12.76
N ASP A 438 -25.26 10.06 -12.00
CA ASP A 438 -23.84 9.69 -12.17
C ASP A 438 -23.64 8.17 -12.34
N GLY A 439 -24.70 7.44 -12.68
CA GLY A 439 -24.66 5.99 -12.87
C GLY A 439 -26.01 5.30 -12.63
N LEU A 440 -25.94 4.01 -12.34
CA LEU A 440 -27.09 3.13 -12.12
C LEU A 440 -26.97 2.36 -10.81
N ILE A 441 -28.10 2.03 -10.20
CA ILE A 441 -28.20 1.11 -9.08
C ILE A 441 -29.00 -0.12 -9.50
N PHE A 442 -28.44 -1.30 -9.27
CA PHE A 442 -29.07 -2.59 -9.50
C PHE A 442 -29.41 -3.24 -8.17
N THR A 443 -30.66 -3.65 -7.98
CA THR A 443 -31.09 -4.34 -6.75
C THR A 443 -31.73 -5.68 -7.10
N LYS A 444 -31.31 -6.77 -6.47
CA LYS A 444 -31.91 -8.08 -6.72
C LYS A 444 -33.37 -8.12 -6.24
N ASN A 445 -34.23 -8.71 -7.06
CA ASN A 445 -35.68 -8.61 -6.92
C ASN A 445 -36.26 -9.51 -5.81
N ASP A 446 -35.70 -10.70 -5.62
CA ASP A 446 -36.18 -11.73 -4.70
C ASP A 446 -35.50 -11.70 -3.31
N MET A 447 -34.58 -10.76 -3.07
CA MET A 447 -33.78 -10.72 -1.85
C MET A 447 -34.36 -9.76 -0.78
N PRO A 448 -34.34 -10.16 0.51
CA PRO A 448 -34.63 -9.26 1.62
C PRO A 448 -33.50 -8.22 1.80
N LEU A 449 -33.81 -7.13 2.51
CA LEU A 449 -32.78 -6.19 2.98
C LEU A 449 -31.96 -6.84 4.10
N PRO A 450 -30.67 -6.49 4.27
CA PRO A 450 -29.85 -6.99 5.36
C PRO A 450 -30.43 -6.68 6.75
N ASP A 451 -30.42 -7.66 7.66
CA ASP A 451 -30.83 -7.48 9.07
C ASP A 451 -29.92 -6.48 9.81
N ILE A 452 -28.60 -6.55 9.53
CA ILE A 452 -27.59 -5.75 10.21
C ILE A 452 -27.52 -4.36 9.58
N ALA A 453 -27.73 -3.32 10.39
CA ALA A 453 -27.59 -1.93 9.97
C ALA A 453 -26.20 -1.65 9.38
N MET A 454 -26.16 -0.93 8.25
CA MET A 454 -24.94 -0.61 7.48
C MET A 454 -24.15 -1.81 6.95
N ALA A 455 -24.72 -3.03 6.95
CA ALA A 455 -24.06 -4.18 6.33
C ALA A 455 -24.01 -4.04 4.79
N PRO A 456 -22.95 -4.59 4.14
CA PRO A 456 -22.92 -4.69 2.69
C PRO A 456 -24.08 -5.55 2.17
N PHE A 457 -24.87 -5.01 1.25
CA PHE A 457 -25.87 -5.77 0.51
C PHE A 457 -25.23 -6.33 -0.75
N ARG A 458 -24.75 -7.58 -0.68
CA ARG A 458 -23.96 -8.21 -1.76
C ARG A 458 -24.71 -8.35 -3.08
N GLN A 459 -26.03 -8.23 -3.05
CA GLN A 459 -26.92 -8.33 -4.19
C GLN A 459 -27.45 -6.94 -4.64
N GLN A 460 -26.82 -5.86 -4.19
CA GLN A 460 -27.11 -4.51 -4.64
C GLN A 460 -25.83 -3.85 -5.17
N PHE A 461 -25.84 -3.56 -6.47
CA PHE A 461 -24.69 -3.01 -7.17
C PHE A 461 -24.88 -1.56 -7.55
N LYS A 462 -23.79 -0.80 -7.57
CA LYS A 462 -23.69 0.52 -8.21
C LYS A 462 -22.77 0.38 -9.43
N TRP A 463 -23.22 0.88 -10.57
CA TRP A 463 -22.41 1.02 -11.76
C TRP A 463 -22.18 2.50 -12.03
N LYS A 464 -20.95 2.84 -12.42
CA LYS A 464 -20.54 4.17 -12.85
C LYS A 464 -19.65 4.04 -14.09
N PRO A 465 -19.60 5.06 -14.96
CA PRO A 465 -18.53 5.16 -15.95
C PRO A 465 -17.17 5.06 -15.26
N SER A 466 -16.23 4.30 -15.84
CA SER A 466 -14.97 3.96 -15.17
C SER A 466 -14.07 5.18 -14.88
N HIS A 467 -14.15 6.23 -15.71
CA HIS A 467 -13.42 7.48 -15.51
C HIS A 467 -13.93 8.31 -14.32
N ASP A 468 -15.14 8.02 -13.82
CA ASP A 468 -15.73 8.69 -12.65
C ASP A 468 -15.48 7.95 -11.33
N ASN A 469 -14.77 6.82 -11.38
CA ASN A 469 -14.42 6.05 -10.19
C ASN A 469 -13.31 6.73 -9.38
N THR A 470 -13.56 6.93 -8.09
CA THR A 470 -12.62 7.53 -7.13
C THR A 470 -12.42 6.63 -5.91
N ILE A 471 -11.24 6.70 -5.31
CA ILE A 471 -10.92 6.07 -4.03
C ILE A 471 -10.56 7.16 -3.02
N ASP A 472 -11.13 7.04 -1.81
CA ASP A 472 -10.80 7.90 -0.67
C ASP A 472 -9.58 7.33 0.08
N PHE A 473 -8.41 7.93 -0.15
CA PHE A 473 -7.15 7.54 0.51
C PHE A 473 -6.82 8.43 1.70
N MET A 474 -6.24 7.85 2.77
CA MET A 474 -5.42 8.64 3.69
C MET A 474 -4.05 8.84 3.04
N VAL A 475 -3.69 10.09 2.80
CA VAL A 475 -2.39 10.43 2.22
C VAL A 475 -1.38 10.69 3.32
N VAL A 476 -0.21 10.08 3.21
CA VAL A 476 0.93 10.35 4.09
C VAL A 476 2.05 10.94 3.24
N THR A 477 2.44 12.17 3.53
CA THR A 477 3.52 12.84 2.79
C THR A 477 4.86 12.28 3.23
N GLU A 478 5.72 11.93 2.28
CA GLU A 478 7.08 11.53 2.60
C GLU A 478 7.82 12.65 3.32
N LYS A 479 8.65 12.29 4.31
CA LYS A 479 9.39 13.23 5.15
C LYS A 479 10.88 13.18 4.84
N VAL A 480 11.57 14.31 5.00
CA VAL A 480 13.03 14.32 4.96
C VAL A 480 13.56 13.46 6.12
N ALA A 481 14.47 12.53 5.81
CA ALA A 481 14.97 11.55 6.76
C ALA A 481 15.42 12.19 8.09
N GLY A 482 14.91 11.67 9.21
CA GLY A 482 15.21 12.19 10.56
C GLY A 482 14.46 13.47 10.96
N THR A 483 13.52 13.95 10.15
CA THR A 483 12.75 15.17 10.43
C THR A 483 11.24 14.94 10.29
N THR A 484 10.45 15.91 10.73
CA THR A 484 9.00 15.96 10.50
C THR A 484 8.61 16.80 9.28
N VAL A 485 9.60 17.30 8.53
CA VAL A 485 9.39 18.21 7.40
C VAL A 485 9.07 17.38 6.16
N ASP A 486 8.08 17.80 5.40
CA ASP A 486 7.72 17.17 4.12
C ASP A 486 8.92 17.23 3.15
N ALA A 487 9.23 16.10 2.52
CA ALA A 487 10.20 16.04 1.46
C ALA A 487 9.63 16.68 0.19
N VAL A 488 10.34 17.67 -0.34
CA VAL A 488 10.11 18.22 -1.68
C VAL A 488 11.22 17.72 -2.59
N TYR A 489 10.84 17.10 -3.69
CA TYR A 489 11.74 16.53 -4.67
C TYR A 489 11.80 17.43 -5.89
N ASP A 490 13.01 17.65 -6.41
CA ASP A 490 13.22 18.28 -7.71
C ASP A 490 13.28 17.19 -8.78
N GLY A 491 12.59 17.39 -9.89
CA GLY A 491 12.56 16.44 -11.00
C GLY A 491 12.19 17.11 -12.31
N ILE A 492 12.11 16.30 -13.37
CA ILE A 492 11.61 16.73 -14.67
C ILE A 492 10.26 16.03 -14.88
N HIS A 493 9.19 16.79 -15.11
CA HIS A 493 7.87 16.22 -15.31
C HIS A 493 7.88 15.39 -16.60
N PRO A 494 7.58 14.07 -16.55
CA PRO A 494 7.83 13.20 -17.69
C PRO A 494 7.07 13.57 -18.97
N SER A 495 5.86 14.12 -18.85
CA SER A 495 5.06 14.52 -20.02
C SER A 495 5.36 15.92 -20.56
N SER A 496 5.78 16.87 -19.71
CA SER A 496 5.97 18.26 -20.12
C SER A 496 7.44 18.62 -20.36
N GLY A 497 8.37 17.80 -19.88
CA GLY A 497 9.82 18.05 -19.96
C GLY A 497 10.29 19.23 -19.12
N LYS A 498 9.41 19.86 -18.33
CA LYS A 498 9.74 21.01 -17.48
C LYS A 498 10.32 20.54 -16.16
N ALA A 499 11.25 21.32 -15.61
CA ALA A 499 11.67 21.16 -14.23
C ALA A 499 10.47 21.43 -13.32
N VAL A 500 10.17 20.48 -12.45
CA VAL A 500 9.07 20.56 -11.49
C VAL A 500 9.58 20.21 -10.10
N ARG A 501 8.95 20.80 -9.11
CA ARG A 501 9.13 20.45 -7.71
C ARG A 501 7.86 19.74 -7.27
N TYR A 502 7.98 18.61 -6.58
CA TYR A 502 6.84 17.79 -6.22
C TYR A 502 6.98 17.15 -4.84
N LYS A 503 5.84 16.85 -4.21
CA LYS A 503 5.75 16.05 -2.99
C LYS A 503 5.27 14.64 -3.36
N ALA A 504 5.77 13.64 -2.65
CA ALA A 504 5.32 12.25 -2.78
C ALA A 504 4.34 11.89 -1.65
N LEU A 505 3.13 11.51 -2.04
CA LEU A 505 2.05 11.06 -1.17
C LEU A 505 1.96 9.54 -1.18
N ARG A 506 1.91 8.92 -0.01
CA ARG A 506 1.69 7.48 0.20
C ARG A 506 0.22 7.22 0.49
N LEU A 507 -0.39 6.38 -0.34
CA LEU A 507 -1.83 6.14 -0.37
C LEU A 507 -2.20 4.96 0.52
N HIS A 508 -3.02 5.23 1.54
CA HIS A 508 -3.47 4.21 2.49
C HIS A 508 -4.98 4.00 2.43
N VAL A 509 -5.38 2.74 2.55
CA VAL A 509 -6.77 2.29 2.70
C VAL A 509 -6.97 1.66 4.07
N GLY A 510 -8.20 1.55 4.55
CA GLY A 510 -8.46 0.97 5.86
C GLY A 510 -8.63 -0.54 5.80
N SER A 511 -7.94 -1.27 6.67
CA SER A 511 -8.03 -2.71 6.79
C SER A 511 -8.33 -3.13 8.21
N ARG A 512 -9.04 -4.26 8.33
CA ARG A 512 -9.26 -4.99 9.57
C ARG A 512 -8.35 -6.22 9.69
N GLU A 513 -7.44 -6.42 8.73
CA GLU A 513 -6.59 -7.61 8.67
C GLU A 513 -5.45 -7.55 9.70
N ASP A 514 -5.13 -8.74 10.21
CA ASP A 514 -4.26 -9.03 11.36
C ASP A 514 -2.75 -8.99 11.02
N GLN A 515 -1.89 -9.02 12.03
CA GLN A 515 -0.43 -9.15 11.91
C GLN A 515 0.02 -10.38 11.09
N ALA A 516 -0.80 -11.44 11.02
CA ALA A 516 -0.58 -12.61 10.17
C ALA A 516 -0.49 -12.28 8.66
N ALA A 517 -1.00 -11.12 8.20
CA ALA A 517 -0.81 -10.67 6.83
C ALA A 517 0.63 -10.20 6.52
N ALA A 518 1.48 -10.02 7.53
CA ALA A 518 2.85 -9.55 7.36
C ALA A 518 3.79 -10.63 6.81
N ASN A 519 3.50 -11.92 7.05
CA ASN A 519 4.30 -13.05 6.56
C ASN A 519 3.42 -14.21 6.05
N PRO A 520 3.00 -14.19 4.77
CA PRO A 520 2.16 -15.23 4.18
C PRO A 520 2.82 -16.62 4.18
N ARG A 521 4.14 -16.68 3.94
CA ARG A 521 4.91 -17.94 3.91
C ARG A 521 4.86 -18.63 5.26
N GLU A 522 5.18 -17.92 6.33
CA GLU A 522 5.12 -18.43 7.69
C GLU A 522 3.70 -18.84 8.10
N THR A 523 2.69 -18.02 7.75
CA THR A 523 1.28 -18.32 8.05
C THR A 523 0.82 -19.65 7.45
N VAL A 524 1.24 -19.91 6.20
CA VAL A 524 0.93 -21.18 5.53
C VAL A 524 1.73 -22.31 6.16
N LEU A 525 3.07 -22.19 6.19
CA LEU A 525 3.99 -23.27 6.60
C LEU A 525 3.78 -23.73 8.06
N MET A 526 3.51 -22.79 8.97
CA MET A 526 3.32 -23.07 10.39
C MET A 526 1.87 -23.39 10.77
N ASN A 527 0.98 -23.55 9.77
CA ASN A 527 -0.45 -23.80 10.00
C ASN A 527 -1.12 -22.75 10.91
N LEU A 528 -0.62 -21.51 10.92
CA LEU A 528 -1.19 -20.44 11.73
C LEU A 528 -2.62 -20.10 11.26
N PRO A 529 -3.49 -19.58 12.14
CA PRO A 529 -4.81 -19.11 11.75
C PRO A 529 -4.73 -18.14 10.56
N LEU A 530 -5.55 -18.38 9.53
CA LEU A 530 -5.63 -17.45 8.41
C LEU A 530 -6.10 -16.09 8.92
N PRO A 531 -5.56 -14.96 8.41
CA PRO A 531 -5.99 -13.64 8.84
C PRO A 531 -7.51 -13.50 8.75
N GLY A 532 -8.16 -13.22 9.89
CA GLY A 532 -9.63 -13.13 10.02
C GLY A 532 -10.34 -14.40 10.53
N ALA A 533 -9.65 -15.52 10.76
CA ALA A 533 -10.21 -16.74 11.33
C ALA A 533 -10.67 -16.57 12.80
N ASP A 534 -9.99 -15.70 13.57
CA ASP A 534 -10.35 -15.39 14.97
C ASP A 534 -11.58 -14.48 15.13
N ARG A 535 -12.26 -14.11 14.03
CA ARG A 535 -13.55 -13.40 14.12
C ARG A 535 -14.62 -14.19 14.89
N ALA A 536 -14.44 -15.50 15.07
CA ALA A 536 -15.32 -16.34 15.89
C ALA A 536 -15.13 -16.16 17.41
N LYS A 537 -14.02 -15.58 17.90
CA LYS A 537 -13.68 -15.50 19.34
C LYS A 537 -13.67 -14.09 19.92
N GLY A 538 -14.43 -13.15 19.35
CA GLY A 538 -14.73 -11.87 20.02
C GLY A 538 -13.53 -10.93 20.25
N ALA A 539 -12.36 -11.18 19.67
CA ALA A 539 -11.23 -10.25 19.74
C ALA A 539 -11.57 -8.95 18.98
N PRO A 540 -11.30 -7.75 19.55
CA PRO A 540 -11.61 -6.49 18.90
C PRO A 540 -10.73 -6.30 17.66
N SER A 541 -11.33 -6.47 16.48
CA SER A 541 -10.73 -6.17 15.18
C SER A 541 -10.36 -4.67 15.12
N VAL A 542 -9.08 -4.34 15.25
CA VAL A 542 -8.58 -2.96 15.14
C VAL A 542 -8.57 -2.55 13.66
N TYR A 543 -9.38 -1.56 13.30
CA TYR A 543 -9.35 -0.97 11.96
C TYR A 543 -8.14 -0.02 11.85
N ARG A 544 -7.23 -0.30 10.90
CA ARG A 544 -5.96 0.43 10.73
C ARG A 544 -5.73 0.81 9.26
N PRO A 545 -5.06 1.94 8.99
CA PRO A 545 -4.61 2.26 7.65
C PRO A 545 -3.46 1.33 7.22
N ILE A 546 -3.54 0.81 5.99
CA ILE A 546 -2.50 0.03 5.32
C ILE A 546 -2.22 0.63 3.94
N LEU A 547 -1.04 0.41 3.38
CA LEU A 547 -0.76 0.82 1.99
C LEU A 547 -1.68 0.07 1.02
N PHE A 548 -2.14 0.76 -0.01
CA PHE A 548 -2.97 0.15 -1.04
C PHE A 548 -2.13 -0.70 -2.00
N HIS A 549 -2.40 -2.00 -2.06
CA HIS A 549 -1.72 -2.93 -2.95
C HIS A 549 -2.74 -3.69 -3.79
N PRO A 550 -2.86 -3.42 -5.09
CA PRO A 550 -3.78 -4.14 -5.95
C PRO A 550 -3.49 -5.64 -6.00
N ARG A 551 -4.52 -6.47 -5.84
CA ARG A 551 -4.43 -7.94 -5.92
C ARG A 551 -4.44 -8.41 -7.38
N GLU A 552 -5.29 -7.78 -8.18
CA GLU A 552 -5.39 -7.93 -9.63
C GLU A 552 -4.92 -6.63 -10.30
N PHE A 553 -4.48 -6.70 -11.56
CA PHE A 553 -3.94 -5.55 -12.31
C PHE A 553 -2.83 -4.82 -11.53
N SER A 554 -1.82 -5.57 -11.08
CA SER A 554 -0.74 -5.03 -10.25
C SER A 554 -0.10 -3.78 -10.86
N ASP A 555 0.07 -2.73 -10.06
CA ASP A 555 0.90 -1.56 -10.37
C ASP A 555 1.83 -1.30 -9.17
N SER A 556 3.14 -1.33 -9.41
CA SER A 556 4.16 -1.09 -8.38
C SER A 556 4.11 0.31 -7.77
N MET A 557 3.48 1.26 -8.45
CA MET A 557 3.26 2.64 -7.99
C MET A 557 1.81 2.90 -7.54
N ALA A 558 0.94 1.89 -7.47
CA ALA A 558 -0.46 2.06 -7.05
C ALA A 558 -0.62 2.71 -5.66
N ASN A 559 0.38 2.61 -4.79
CA ASN A 559 0.39 3.26 -3.47
C ASN A 559 1.09 4.63 -3.43
N LYS A 560 1.50 5.19 -4.57
CA LYS A 560 2.21 6.48 -4.64
C LYS A 560 1.48 7.47 -5.54
N CYS A 561 1.44 8.72 -5.10
CA CYS A 561 0.91 9.85 -5.85
C CYS A 561 1.90 11.02 -5.74
N TYR A 562 2.45 11.47 -6.86
CA TYR A 562 3.30 12.64 -6.96
C TYR A 562 2.45 13.85 -7.34
N ILE A 563 2.66 14.96 -6.65
CA ILE A 563 1.91 16.20 -6.84
C ILE A 563 2.87 17.37 -6.89
N GLU A 564 2.75 18.18 -7.93
CA GLU A 564 3.51 19.43 -8.06
C GLU A 564 3.23 20.31 -6.84
N VAL A 565 4.27 20.90 -6.27
CA VAL A 565 4.08 21.83 -5.16
C VAL A 565 3.76 23.21 -5.68
N ASN A 566 2.81 23.86 -5.04
CA ASN A 566 2.59 25.28 -5.21
C ASN A 566 3.35 26.04 -4.12
N ARG A 567 3.85 27.23 -4.44
CA ARG A 567 4.58 28.07 -3.49
C ARG A 567 3.71 29.25 -3.07
N ASP A 568 3.46 29.34 -1.78
CA ASP A 568 2.83 30.51 -1.19
C ASP A 568 3.82 31.70 -1.20
N LEU A 569 3.43 32.82 -1.82
CA LEU A 569 4.33 33.96 -2.05
C LEU A 569 4.65 34.74 -0.76
N GLU A 570 3.80 34.69 0.26
CA GLU A 570 3.98 35.41 1.52
C GLU A 570 4.81 34.64 2.53
N SER A 571 4.52 33.35 2.71
CA SER A 571 5.22 32.45 3.65
C SER A 571 6.46 31.80 3.03
N GLY A 572 6.51 31.69 1.70
CA GLY A 572 7.52 30.93 0.98
C GLY A 572 7.35 29.41 1.11
N GLU A 573 6.29 28.91 1.74
CA GLU A 573 6.03 27.48 1.97
C GLU A 573 5.57 26.78 0.70
N GLU A 574 6.04 25.55 0.51
CA GLU A 574 5.66 24.69 -0.61
C GLU A 574 4.68 23.61 -0.16
N TYR A 575 3.51 23.56 -0.80
CA TYR A 575 2.42 22.66 -0.43
C TYR A 575 1.88 21.88 -1.63
N ALA A 576 1.41 20.65 -1.39
CA ALA A 576 0.70 19.86 -2.39
C ALA A 576 -0.77 20.30 -2.45
N TYR A 577 -1.45 20.10 -3.57
CA TYR A 577 -2.84 20.52 -3.73
C TYR A 577 -3.66 19.52 -4.55
N CYS A 578 -4.98 19.58 -4.43
CA CYS A 578 -5.91 18.85 -5.27
C CYS A 578 -6.03 19.54 -6.62
N GLU A 579 -5.70 18.85 -7.70
CA GLU A 579 -5.69 19.45 -9.04
C GLU A 579 -7.06 19.94 -9.51
N VAL A 580 -8.14 19.26 -9.11
CA VAL A 580 -9.50 19.62 -9.55
C VAL A 580 -10.09 20.74 -8.71
N SER A 581 -10.01 20.65 -7.39
CA SER A 581 -10.60 21.64 -6.48
C SER A 581 -9.68 22.81 -6.12
N GLY A 582 -8.37 22.67 -6.33
CA GLY A 582 -7.34 23.63 -5.91
C GLY A 582 -7.03 23.62 -4.41
N GLU A 583 -7.64 22.73 -3.63
CA GLU A 583 -7.49 22.69 -2.17
C GLU A 583 -6.10 22.20 -1.74
N PRO A 584 -5.44 22.83 -0.76
CA PRO A 584 -4.16 22.35 -0.24
C PRO A 584 -4.30 21.01 0.48
N ILE A 585 -3.39 20.08 0.19
CA ILE A 585 -3.31 18.76 0.80
C ILE A 585 -2.29 18.82 1.94
N THR A 586 -2.74 18.44 3.14
CA THR A 586 -1.87 18.33 4.32
C THR A 586 -1.58 16.87 4.66
N ASP A 587 -0.50 16.60 5.38
CA ASP A 587 -0.15 15.24 5.82
C ASP A 587 -1.29 14.63 6.66
N LYS A 588 -1.61 13.36 6.39
CA LYS A 588 -2.74 12.61 6.98
C LYS A 588 -4.13 13.17 6.65
N SER A 589 -4.27 13.88 5.55
CA SER A 589 -5.60 14.22 5.00
C SER A 589 -6.26 13.00 4.37
N ILE A 590 -7.60 12.97 4.37
CA ILE A 590 -8.36 12.06 3.51
C ILE A 590 -8.64 12.79 2.19
N VAL A 591 -8.20 12.21 1.09
CA VAL A 591 -8.31 12.82 -0.24
C VAL A 591 -9.05 11.86 -1.16
N GLU A 592 -10.04 12.38 -1.87
CA GLU A 592 -10.71 11.64 -2.95
C GLU A 592 -9.85 11.75 -4.20
N ILE A 593 -9.38 10.61 -4.71
CA ILE A 593 -8.42 10.56 -5.81
C ILE A 593 -8.97 9.63 -6.89
N PHE A 594 -8.99 10.07 -8.15
CA PHE A 594 -9.28 9.19 -9.28
C PHE A 594 -7.97 8.72 -9.94
N TYR A 595 -8.05 7.61 -10.65
CA TYR A 595 -6.91 7.04 -11.36
C TYR A 595 -6.97 7.40 -12.85
N ASP A 596 -5.94 8.09 -13.31
CA ASP A 596 -5.73 8.44 -14.71
C ASP A 596 -4.51 7.68 -15.26
N PRO A 597 -4.72 6.54 -15.93
CA PRO A 597 -3.62 5.75 -16.50
C PRO A 597 -2.90 6.46 -17.65
N SER A 598 -3.42 7.59 -18.16
CA SER A 598 -2.75 8.38 -19.20
C SER A 598 -1.54 9.16 -18.69
N ARG A 599 -1.46 9.38 -17.37
CA ARG A 599 -0.37 10.13 -16.76
C ARG A 599 0.86 9.25 -16.50
N PRO A 600 2.06 9.85 -16.38
CA PRO A 600 3.28 9.12 -16.06
C PRO A 600 3.19 8.34 -14.73
N ALA A 601 4.02 7.30 -14.58
CA ALA A 601 4.09 6.53 -13.33
C ALA A 601 4.35 7.44 -12.12
N GLY A 602 3.61 7.20 -11.03
CA GLY A 602 3.59 8.07 -9.86
C GLY A 602 2.65 9.28 -9.97
N TRP A 603 2.29 9.74 -11.17
CA TRP A 603 1.37 10.86 -11.42
C TRP A 603 -0.06 10.43 -11.80
N ARG A 604 -0.29 9.11 -11.88
CA ARG A 604 -1.58 8.51 -12.28
C ARG A 604 -2.71 8.81 -11.31
N TRP A 605 -2.40 8.98 -10.05
CA TRP A 605 -3.38 9.35 -9.04
C TRP A 605 -3.58 10.85 -9.06
N VAL A 606 -4.79 11.28 -9.43
CA VAL A 606 -5.15 12.70 -9.56
C VAL A 606 -6.07 13.08 -8.40
N PRO A 607 -5.59 13.91 -7.45
CA PRO A 607 -6.39 14.26 -6.30
C PRO A 607 -7.49 15.25 -6.69
N LYS A 608 -8.73 14.87 -6.43
CA LYS A 608 -9.92 15.62 -6.80
C LYS A 608 -10.26 16.67 -5.75
N LEU A 609 -10.44 16.24 -4.51
CA LEU A 609 -10.81 17.12 -3.39
C LEU A 609 -10.40 16.55 -2.03
N VAL A 610 -10.19 17.42 -1.05
CA VAL A 610 -9.92 17.01 0.32
C VAL A 610 -11.25 16.72 1.01
N ARG A 611 -11.43 15.47 1.46
CA ARG A 611 -12.60 15.05 2.23
C ARG A 611 -12.50 15.57 3.66
N THR A 612 -12.78 16.86 3.83
CA THR A 612 -12.63 17.59 5.09
C THR A 612 -13.47 16.95 6.22
N ASP A 613 -14.67 16.46 5.90
CA ASP A 613 -15.53 15.71 6.81
C ASP A 613 -14.85 14.44 7.37
N LYS A 614 -14.18 13.69 6.49
CA LYS A 614 -13.46 12.46 6.86
C LYS A 614 -12.15 12.77 7.57
N THR A 615 -11.45 13.81 7.13
CA THR A 615 -10.18 14.26 7.71
C THR A 615 -10.36 14.70 9.16
N GLU A 616 -11.37 15.51 9.47
CA GLU A 616 -11.66 15.90 10.86
C GLU A 616 -11.93 14.70 11.77
N ARG A 617 -12.70 13.72 11.28
CA ARG A 617 -12.99 12.50 12.04
C ARG A 617 -11.71 11.71 12.32
N LEU A 618 -10.84 11.55 11.32
CA LEU A 618 -9.53 10.91 11.50
C LEU A 618 -8.73 11.62 12.60
N LEU A 619 -8.67 12.95 12.55
CA LEU A 619 -7.92 13.77 13.51
C LEU A 619 -8.50 13.71 14.94
N ARG A 620 -9.81 13.44 15.09
CA ARG A 620 -10.44 13.17 16.40
C ARG A 620 -10.19 11.74 16.91
N GLY A 621 -9.52 10.89 16.13
CA GLY A 621 -9.25 9.49 16.46
C GLY A 621 -10.33 8.51 16.01
N GLU A 622 -11.31 8.97 15.22
CA GLU A 622 -12.39 8.13 14.69
C GLU A 622 -11.97 7.50 13.36
N LEU A 623 -11.38 6.31 13.41
CA LEU A 623 -10.91 5.58 12.22
C LEU A 623 -12.05 4.86 11.47
N GLY A 624 -13.08 4.38 12.18
CA GLY A 624 -14.18 3.64 11.56
C GLY A 624 -15.02 4.50 10.62
N ARG A 625 -15.27 4.01 9.39
CA ARG A 625 -16.04 4.68 8.32
C ARG A 625 -15.32 5.87 7.67
N THR A 626 -14.04 6.08 7.97
CA THR A 626 -13.28 7.27 7.54
C THR A 626 -12.55 7.00 6.22
N LEU A 627 -11.94 5.83 6.11
CA LEU A 627 -11.25 5.33 4.92
C LEU A 627 -12.15 4.42 4.08
N ASN A 628 -11.92 4.32 2.78
CA ASN A 628 -12.42 3.14 2.06
C ASN A 628 -11.75 1.89 2.62
N SER A 629 -12.51 0.78 2.67
CA SER A 629 -11.93 -0.50 3.05
C SER A 629 -11.02 -1.01 1.94
N ASP A 630 -10.00 -1.81 2.27
CA ASP A 630 -9.17 -2.49 1.25
C ASP A 630 -10.05 -3.22 0.23
N GLU A 631 -11.04 -4.01 0.67
CA GLU A 631 -11.99 -4.70 -0.20
C GLU A 631 -12.72 -3.76 -1.17
N THR A 632 -13.18 -2.60 -0.69
CA THR A 632 -13.83 -1.58 -1.53
C THR A 632 -12.86 -0.97 -2.53
N ALA A 633 -11.62 -0.69 -2.10
CA ALA A 633 -10.59 -0.13 -2.97
C ALA A 633 -10.15 -1.12 -4.07
N GLN A 634 -10.03 -2.42 -3.74
CA GLN A 634 -9.76 -3.47 -4.73
C GLN A 634 -10.88 -3.57 -5.78
N SER A 635 -12.15 -3.53 -5.34
CA SER A 635 -13.30 -3.59 -6.24
C SER A 635 -13.35 -2.38 -7.19
N ILE A 636 -13.09 -1.17 -6.65
CA ILE A 636 -12.99 0.03 -7.48
C ILE A 636 -11.82 -0.07 -8.45
N TRP A 637 -10.65 -0.55 -8.01
CA TRP A 637 -9.47 -0.76 -8.85
C TRP A 637 -9.73 -1.73 -10.00
N ASN A 638 -10.38 -2.86 -9.72
CA ASN A 638 -10.80 -3.82 -10.75
C ASN A 638 -11.73 -3.15 -11.77
N SER A 639 -12.71 -2.37 -11.31
CA SER A 639 -13.65 -1.67 -12.21
C SER A 639 -13.01 -0.55 -13.05
N ILE A 640 -11.83 -0.06 -12.64
CA ILE A 640 -11.04 0.92 -13.41
C ILE A 640 -10.30 0.21 -14.55
N HIS A 641 -9.70 -0.96 -14.29
CA HIS A 641 -8.84 -1.69 -15.24
C HIS A 641 -9.62 -2.67 -16.12
N GLU A 642 -10.74 -3.20 -15.63
CA GLU A 642 -11.69 -4.03 -16.37
C GLU A 642 -13.08 -3.38 -16.34
N PRO A 643 -13.24 -2.25 -17.06
CA PRO A 643 -14.45 -1.44 -16.96
C PRO A 643 -15.62 -2.09 -17.70
N ILE A 644 -16.79 -2.06 -17.06
CA ILE A 644 -18.06 -2.31 -17.76
C ILE A 644 -18.40 -1.02 -18.53
N THR A 645 -18.26 -1.04 -19.85
CA THR A 645 -18.51 0.13 -20.70
C THR A 645 -20.00 0.45 -20.83
N LEU A 646 -20.28 1.63 -21.39
CA LEU A 646 -21.65 2.07 -21.63
C LEU A 646 -22.40 1.13 -22.57
N SER A 647 -21.77 0.60 -23.63
CA SER A 647 -22.43 -0.38 -24.49
C SER A 647 -22.66 -1.70 -23.77
N MET A 648 -21.72 -2.17 -22.95
CA MET A 648 -21.82 -3.44 -22.23
C MET A 648 -23.00 -3.39 -21.26
N ILE A 649 -23.15 -2.31 -20.48
CA ILE A 649 -24.27 -2.18 -19.54
C ILE A 649 -25.62 -1.98 -20.24
N ARG A 650 -25.63 -1.47 -21.48
CA ARG A 650 -26.86 -1.29 -22.29
C ARG A 650 -27.30 -2.55 -23.02
N THR A 651 -26.36 -3.41 -23.40
CA THR A 651 -26.62 -4.57 -24.28
C THR A 651 -26.48 -5.92 -23.58
N GLY A 652 -25.74 -5.96 -22.47
CA GLY A 652 -25.31 -7.20 -21.84
C GLY A 652 -24.19 -7.91 -22.60
N ALA A 653 -23.51 -7.22 -23.53
CA ALA A 653 -22.29 -7.75 -24.15
C ALA A 653 -21.18 -7.90 -23.09
N GLU A 654 -20.38 -8.96 -23.21
CA GLU A 654 -19.26 -9.24 -22.30
C GLU A 654 -17.96 -8.55 -22.73
N GLU A 655 -17.94 -7.96 -23.92
CA GLU A 655 -16.79 -7.24 -24.47
C GLU A 655 -17.24 -5.86 -24.98
N PRO A 656 -16.39 -4.82 -24.89
CA PRO A 656 -16.68 -3.51 -25.44
C PRO A 656 -16.87 -3.52 -26.96
N THR A 657 -17.60 -2.54 -27.50
CA THR A 657 -17.68 -2.36 -28.95
C THR A 657 -16.32 -1.96 -29.53
N LYS A 658 -16.08 -2.25 -30.82
CA LYS A 658 -14.85 -1.83 -31.49
C LYS A 658 -14.60 -0.32 -31.35
N ALA A 659 -15.62 0.52 -31.46
CA ALA A 659 -15.49 1.97 -31.31
C ALA A 659 -15.14 2.41 -29.88
N GLU A 660 -15.66 1.74 -28.85
CA GLU A 660 -15.27 2.02 -27.46
C GLU A 660 -13.89 1.44 -27.13
N LEU A 661 -13.55 0.30 -27.71
CA LEU A 661 -12.21 -0.29 -27.61
C LEU A 661 -11.20 0.59 -28.34
N ASP A 662 -11.60 1.19 -29.46
CA ASP A 662 -10.87 2.22 -30.19
C ASP A 662 -10.84 3.54 -29.40
N ALA A 663 -11.88 3.93 -28.66
CA ALA A 663 -11.92 5.13 -27.81
C ALA A 663 -11.08 5.00 -26.53
N ILE A 664 -11.15 3.84 -25.87
CA ILE A 664 -10.26 3.41 -24.78
C ILE A 664 -8.83 3.41 -25.31
N SER A 665 -8.61 2.86 -26.52
CA SER A 665 -7.28 2.82 -27.12
C SER A 665 -6.84 4.13 -27.79
N THR A 666 -7.71 5.10 -28.12
CA THR A 666 -7.37 6.43 -28.66
C THR A 666 -7.16 7.46 -27.57
N LEU A 667 -7.90 7.38 -26.47
CA LEU A 667 -7.47 7.96 -25.20
C LEU A 667 -6.13 7.36 -24.76
N GLU A 668 -5.77 6.15 -25.24
CA GLU A 668 -4.42 5.58 -25.16
C GLU A 668 -3.47 5.92 -26.33
N SER A 669 -3.93 6.49 -27.43
CA SER A 669 -3.08 6.90 -28.58
C SER A 669 -2.35 8.20 -28.30
N GLU A 670 -2.96 9.09 -27.54
CA GLU A 670 -2.27 10.25 -26.96
C GLU A 670 -1.35 9.84 -25.77
N ARG A 671 -1.50 8.61 -25.24
CA ARG A 671 -0.67 8.00 -24.16
C ARG A 671 0.68 7.43 -24.63
N ALA A 672 1.03 7.51 -25.91
CA ALA A 672 2.17 6.76 -26.47
C ALA A 672 3.45 7.58 -26.73
N ALA A 673 3.45 8.88 -26.43
CA ALA A 673 4.67 9.69 -26.50
C ALA A 673 5.29 9.82 -25.10
N ILE A 674 6.54 9.35 -24.95
CA ILE A 674 7.43 9.59 -23.79
C ILE A 674 7.26 8.58 -22.63
N THR A 675 7.71 7.33 -22.82
CA THR A 675 8.00 6.40 -21.72
C THR A 675 9.35 5.72 -21.95
N GLN A 676 10.44 6.35 -21.48
CA GLN A 676 11.78 5.78 -21.45
C GLN A 676 12.23 5.57 -20.00
N ARG A 677 12.62 4.32 -19.67
CA ARG A 677 13.36 3.83 -18.47
C ARG A 677 12.47 3.65 -17.22
N TYR A 678 12.52 2.59 -16.42
CA TYR A 678 13.41 1.42 -16.26
C TYR A 678 12.64 0.09 -16.44
N MET A 679 13.12 -1.07 -15.96
CA MET A 679 12.24 -2.12 -15.41
C MET A 679 11.68 -1.57 -14.10
N ASP A 680 10.53 -0.90 -13.95
CA ASP A 680 9.39 -0.45 -14.79
C ASP A 680 8.90 -1.36 -15.94
N ARG A 681 7.66 -1.84 -15.83
CA ARG A 681 6.99 -2.56 -16.93
C ARG A 681 6.96 -1.63 -18.15
N LYS A 682 7.73 -2.00 -19.18
CA LYS A 682 8.18 -1.12 -20.28
C LYS A 682 7.11 -0.75 -21.31
N ALA A 683 5.86 -1.14 -21.10
CA ALA A 683 4.80 -0.82 -22.05
C ALA A 683 3.60 -0.14 -21.39
N PRO A 684 3.01 0.87 -22.06
CA PRO A 684 1.66 1.32 -21.80
C PRO A 684 0.68 0.14 -21.74
N GLU A 685 -0.34 0.22 -20.88
CA GLU A 685 -1.37 -0.82 -20.74
C GLU A 685 -2.11 -1.10 -22.07
N LYS A 686 -2.21 -0.08 -22.93
CA LYS A 686 -2.60 -0.18 -24.34
C LYS A 686 -1.82 -1.23 -25.12
N ASP A 687 -0.51 -1.23 -24.95
CA ASP A 687 0.38 -2.13 -25.68
C ASP A 687 0.39 -3.53 -25.07
N LEU A 688 0.04 -3.66 -23.78
CA LEU A 688 -0.27 -4.94 -23.14
C LEU A 688 -1.60 -5.51 -23.64
N ASN A 689 -2.60 -4.67 -23.93
CA ASN A 689 -3.85 -5.09 -24.57
C ASN A 689 -3.62 -5.63 -25.99
N LYS A 690 -2.63 -5.12 -26.74
CA LYS A 690 -2.24 -5.68 -28.05
C LYS A 690 -1.79 -7.14 -27.97
N VAL A 691 -1.28 -7.57 -26.82
CA VAL A 691 -0.86 -8.96 -26.58
C VAL A 691 -1.88 -9.77 -25.76
N ARG A 692 -3.09 -9.25 -25.51
CA ARG A 692 -4.17 -9.97 -24.80
C ARG A 692 -4.50 -11.29 -25.48
N GLY A 693 -4.61 -11.29 -26.80
CA GLY A 693 -4.86 -12.52 -27.58
C GLY A 693 -3.76 -13.57 -27.41
N LEU A 694 -2.50 -13.15 -27.34
CA LEU A 694 -1.37 -14.03 -27.06
C LEU A 694 -1.43 -14.59 -25.64
N ARG A 695 -1.66 -13.73 -24.65
CA ARG A 695 -1.76 -14.15 -23.25
C ARG A 695 -2.89 -15.15 -23.06
N ASP A 696 -4.04 -14.91 -23.67
CA ASP A 696 -5.19 -15.79 -23.63
C ASP A 696 -4.92 -17.10 -24.37
N PHE A 697 -4.29 -17.07 -25.55
CA PHE A 697 -3.89 -18.26 -26.27
C PHE A 697 -2.91 -19.12 -25.45
N HIS A 698 -1.85 -18.51 -24.91
CA HIS A 698 -0.84 -19.21 -24.12
C HIS A 698 -1.45 -19.77 -22.82
N ASN A 699 -2.24 -18.99 -22.10
CA ASN A 699 -2.80 -19.42 -20.81
C ASN A 699 -3.99 -20.36 -20.95
N LYS A 700 -5.02 -19.96 -21.71
CA LYS A 700 -6.30 -20.66 -21.79
C LYS A 700 -6.28 -21.84 -22.75
N TYR A 701 -5.41 -21.83 -23.77
CA TYR A 701 -5.32 -22.92 -24.74
C TYR A 701 -4.08 -23.78 -24.54
N ILE A 702 -2.87 -23.21 -24.66
CA ILE A 702 -1.64 -24.00 -24.56
C ILE A 702 -1.51 -24.61 -23.16
N LYS A 703 -1.39 -23.79 -22.11
CA LYS A 703 -1.18 -24.28 -20.75
C LYS A 703 -2.37 -25.06 -20.23
N GLU A 704 -3.57 -24.46 -20.29
CA GLU A 704 -4.73 -25.04 -19.63
C GLU A 704 -5.33 -26.22 -20.38
N VAL A 705 -5.48 -26.15 -21.71
CA VAL A 705 -6.20 -27.17 -22.48
C VAL A 705 -5.26 -28.23 -23.00
N ILE A 706 -4.16 -27.85 -23.66
CA ILE A 706 -3.22 -28.79 -24.29
C ILE A 706 -2.30 -29.45 -23.27
N LEU A 707 -1.78 -28.71 -22.31
CA LEU A 707 -0.80 -29.24 -21.35
C LEU A 707 -1.50 -29.81 -20.12
N TYR A 708 -1.91 -28.95 -19.17
CA TYR A 708 -2.50 -29.41 -17.91
C TYR A 708 -3.78 -30.24 -18.13
N GLY A 709 -4.72 -29.77 -18.95
CA GLY A 709 -6.00 -30.45 -19.19
C GLY A 709 -5.88 -31.81 -19.88
N SER A 710 -4.87 -32.00 -20.74
CA SER A 710 -4.66 -33.28 -21.42
C SER A 710 -3.93 -34.31 -20.56
N VAL A 711 -2.90 -33.90 -19.82
CA VAL A 711 -2.09 -34.83 -19.01
C VAL A 711 -2.66 -35.08 -17.62
N MET A 712 -3.42 -34.12 -17.05
CA MET A 712 -4.01 -34.22 -15.71
C MET A 712 -5.52 -34.52 -15.75
N LYS A 713 -5.94 -35.47 -16.60
CA LYS A 713 -7.36 -35.90 -16.68
C LYS A 713 -7.82 -36.70 -15.46
N ARG A 714 -6.88 -37.28 -14.71
CA ARG A 714 -7.16 -38.02 -13.47
C ARG A 714 -6.97 -37.06 -12.30
N ALA A 715 -7.90 -37.09 -11.35
CA ALA A 715 -7.79 -36.33 -10.12
C ALA A 715 -6.63 -36.83 -9.25
N ASN A 716 -6.18 -35.97 -8.34
CA ASN A 716 -5.24 -36.29 -7.27
C ASN A 716 -3.81 -36.66 -7.72
N LEU A 717 -3.36 -36.17 -8.89
CA LEU A 717 -1.99 -36.34 -9.38
C LEU A 717 -1.02 -35.35 -8.71
N ALA A 718 0.18 -35.81 -8.34
CA ALA A 718 1.24 -34.97 -7.80
C ALA A 718 1.95 -34.20 -8.93
N LEU A 719 2.00 -32.87 -8.79
CA LEU A 719 2.57 -31.94 -9.77
C LEU A 719 3.82 -31.24 -9.20
N LEU A 720 4.94 -31.33 -9.91
CA LEU A 720 6.14 -30.53 -9.65
C LEU A 720 6.28 -29.47 -10.75
N ASP A 721 6.29 -28.19 -10.38
CA ASP A 721 6.45 -27.07 -11.33
C ASP A 721 7.83 -26.41 -11.14
N ILE A 722 8.66 -26.45 -12.19
CA ILE A 722 10.01 -25.90 -12.24
C ILE A 722 9.97 -24.55 -12.96
N GLY A 723 10.44 -23.49 -12.30
CA GLY A 723 10.28 -22.11 -12.77
C GLY A 723 8.86 -21.57 -12.49
N VAL A 724 8.35 -21.84 -11.28
CA VAL A 724 6.94 -21.59 -10.91
C VAL A 724 6.56 -20.11 -10.87
N GLY A 725 7.54 -19.21 -10.81
CA GLY A 725 7.36 -17.78 -10.65
C GLY A 725 6.47 -17.45 -9.47
N LYS A 726 5.54 -16.50 -9.67
CA LYS A 726 4.58 -16.06 -8.64
C LYS A 726 3.39 -17.01 -8.47
N ALA A 727 3.48 -18.26 -8.95
CA ALA A 727 2.38 -19.24 -8.95
C ALA A 727 1.09 -18.73 -9.63
N VAL A 728 1.22 -18.10 -10.80
CA VAL A 728 0.08 -17.58 -11.57
C VAL A 728 -0.85 -18.70 -12.07
N ASP A 729 -0.32 -19.92 -12.18
CA ASP A 729 -1.05 -21.10 -12.64
C ASP A 729 -1.87 -21.80 -11.53
N ILE A 730 -1.93 -21.24 -10.31
CA ILE A 730 -2.61 -21.85 -9.14
C ILE A 730 -4.07 -22.26 -9.40
N GLN A 731 -4.83 -21.41 -10.11
CA GLN A 731 -6.22 -21.71 -10.44
C GLN A 731 -6.34 -22.79 -11.53
N LYS A 732 -5.31 -23.00 -12.36
CA LYS A 732 -5.28 -24.09 -13.34
C LYS A 732 -5.08 -25.42 -12.62
N TRP A 733 -4.13 -25.50 -11.69
CA TRP A 733 -3.88 -26.69 -10.86
C TRP A 733 -5.10 -27.12 -10.05
N ARG A 734 -5.85 -26.13 -9.51
CA ARG A 734 -7.14 -26.36 -8.85
C ARG A 734 -8.19 -26.95 -9.79
N ARG A 735 -8.34 -26.40 -11.00
CA ARG A 735 -9.34 -26.84 -11.98
C ARG A 735 -9.09 -28.25 -12.50
N VAL A 736 -7.82 -28.65 -12.65
CA VAL A 736 -7.46 -30.04 -13.00
C VAL A 736 -7.45 -30.98 -11.79
N ASN A 737 -7.84 -30.50 -10.61
CA ASN A 737 -7.90 -31.26 -9.37
C ASN A 737 -6.58 -32.01 -9.05
N ALA A 738 -5.46 -31.30 -9.13
CA ALA A 738 -4.18 -31.84 -8.72
C ALA A 738 -4.21 -32.29 -7.24
N GLY A 739 -3.46 -33.33 -6.91
CA GLY A 739 -3.44 -33.90 -5.55
C GLY A 739 -2.51 -33.18 -4.60
N ALA A 740 -1.40 -32.67 -5.13
CA ALA A 740 -0.44 -31.83 -4.43
C ALA A 740 0.41 -31.07 -5.46
N VAL A 741 0.89 -29.88 -5.10
CA VAL A 741 1.82 -29.10 -5.92
C VAL A 741 3.09 -28.76 -5.14
N LEU A 742 4.25 -29.02 -5.75
CA LEU A 742 5.53 -28.47 -5.33
C LEU A 742 6.00 -27.51 -6.42
N GLY A 743 6.16 -26.23 -6.10
CA GLY A 743 6.73 -25.24 -7.03
C GLY A 743 8.14 -24.83 -6.62
N ILE A 744 9.05 -24.72 -7.58
CA ILE A 744 10.43 -24.30 -7.35
C ILE A 744 10.77 -23.14 -8.28
N ASP A 745 11.29 -22.04 -7.73
CA ASP A 745 11.77 -20.90 -8.51
C ASP A 745 13.05 -20.32 -7.91
N ILE A 746 13.97 -19.89 -8.77
CA ILE A 746 15.25 -19.31 -8.33
C ILE A 746 15.06 -17.88 -7.78
N ALA A 747 14.03 -17.16 -8.23
CA ALA A 747 13.76 -15.80 -7.80
C ALA A 747 13.00 -15.78 -6.46
N GLY A 748 13.72 -15.51 -5.37
CA GLY A 748 13.14 -15.50 -4.03
C GLY A 748 11.94 -14.54 -3.85
N ASP A 749 11.94 -13.40 -4.55
CA ASP A 749 10.80 -12.47 -4.54
C ASP A 749 9.53 -13.09 -5.12
N SER A 750 9.65 -13.92 -6.17
CA SER A 750 8.52 -14.64 -6.75
C SER A 750 7.79 -15.52 -5.74
N ILE A 751 8.52 -16.06 -4.75
CA ILE A 751 7.95 -16.94 -3.72
C ILE A 751 7.50 -16.16 -2.48
N ASN A 752 8.37 -15.27 -1.97
CA ASN A 752 8.25 -14.68 -0.63
C ASN A 752 7.65 -13.28 -0.59
N ASN A 753 7.41 -12.63 -1.74
CA ASN A 753 6.89 -11.27 -1.73
C ASN A 753 5.55 -11.22 -0.96
N PRO A 754 5.45 -10.43 0.13
CA PRO A 754 4.27 -10.42 0.99
C PRO A 754 3.02 -9.86 0.29
N ASN A 755 3.20 -9.18 -0.85
CA ASN A 755 2.13 -8.54 -1.59
C ASN A 755 1.65 -9.38 -2.79
N ASP A 756 2.55 -10.03 -3.52
CA ASP A 756 2.19 -10.75 -4.76
C ASP A 756 2.95 -12.07 -5.02
N GLY A 757 3.71 -12.57 -4.04
CA GLY A 757 4.46 -13.82 -4.15
C GLY A 757 3.58 -15.08 -4.10
N ALA A 758 4.16 -16.22 -4.42
CA ALA A 758 3.46 -17.52 -4.50
C ALA A 758 2.70 -17.86 -3.19
N TYR A 759 3.34 -17.66 -2.02
CA TYR A 759 2.68 -17.91 -0.73
C TYR A 759 1.55 -16.92 -0.42
N LYS A 760 1.65 -15.67 -0.88
CA LYS A 760 0.56 -14.70 -0.75
C LYS A 760 -0.65 -15.13 -1.56
N ARG A 761 -0.45 -15.57 -2.81
CA ARG A 761 -1.54 -16.08 -3.67
C ARG A 761 -2.17 -17.35 -3.11
N LEU A 762 -1.37 -18.26 -2.57
CA LEU A 762 -1.88 -19.45 -1.90
C LEU A 762 -2.73 -19.10 -0.67
N MET A 763 -2.23 -18.22 0.20
CA MET A 763 -2.95 -17.76 1.38
C MET A 763 -4.27 -17.06 1.00
N ASP A 764 -4.27 -16.20 -0.01
CA ASP A 764 -5.48 -15.54 -0.51
C ASP A 764 -6.49 -16.55 -1.07
N THR A 765 -6.01 -17.56 -1.79
CA THR A 765 -6.83 -18.65 -2.30
C THR A 765 -7.46 -19.44 -1.14
N MET A 766 -6.68 -19.75 -0.09
CA MET A 766 -7.17 -20.39 1.14
C MET A 766 -8.19 -19.53 1.90
N LYS A 767 -7.98 -18.21 1.99
CA LYS A 767 -8.93 -17.28 2.60
C LYS A 767 -10.27 -17.25 1.87
N GLN A 768 -10.24 -17.21 0.53
CA GLN A 768 -11.45 -17.13 -0.29
C GLN A 768 -12.24 -18.43 -0.30
N ASN A 769 -11.56 -19.58 -0.36
CA ASN A 769 -12.19 -20.87 -0.61
C ASN A 769 -12.31 -21.75 0.66
N GLY A 770 -11.61 -21.40 1.74
CA GLY A 770 -11.42 -22.24 2.93
C GLY A 770 -10.17 -23.13 2.80
N ARG A 771 -9.37 -23.23 3.87
CA ARG A 771 -8.08 -23.95 3.89
C ARG A 771 -8.24 -25.41 3.42
N ASP A 772 -9.23 -26.12 3.96
CA ASP A 772 -9.46 -27.55 3.69
C ASP A 772 -10.00 -27.83 2.28
N ARG A 773 -10.43 -26.79 1.54
CA ARG A 773 -10.94 -26.91 0.16
C ARG A 773 -9.90 -26.55 -0.90
N VAL A 774 -8.70 -26.14 -0.48
CA VAL A 774 -7.58 -25.86 -1.38
C VAL A 774 -6.62 -27.03 -1.31
N LEU A 775 -6.28 -27.60 -2.47
CA LEU A 775 -5.32 -28.69 -2.54
C LEU A 775 -3.97 -28.29 -1.88
N PRO A 776 -3.23 -29.25 -1.32
CA PRO A 776 -1.92 -29.00 -0.74
C PRO A 776 -0.92 -28.41 -1.74
N MET A 777 -0.27 -27.30 -1.38
CA MET A 777 0.75 -26.66 -2.22
C MET A 777 1.90 -26.10 -1.38
N VAL A 778 3.13 -26.32 -1.80
CA VAL A 778 4.31 -25.73 -1.18
C VAL A 778 5.25 -25.17 -2.23
N PHE A 779 6.00 -24.13 -1.87
CA PHE A 779 6.92 -23.47 -2.77
C PHE A 779 8.30 -23.33 -2.13
N ALA A 780 9.35 -23.66 -2.87
CA ALA A 780 10.73 -23.51 -2.42
C ALA A 780 11.46 -22.52 -3.32
N ILE A 781 12.34 -21.71 -2.70
CA ILE A 781 13.32 -20.95 -3.47
C ILE A 781 14.45 -21.91 -3.81
N GLY A 782 14.70 -22.13 -5.10
CA GLY A 782 15.76 -23.04 -5.48
C GLY A 782 16.18 -23.01 -6.94
N ASP A 783 17.40 -23.46 -7.18
CA ASP A 783 18.02 -23.56 -8.49
C ASP A 783 17.63 -24.88 -9.16
N GLY A 784 16.87 -24.80 -10.25
CA GLY A 784 16.41 -25.95 -11.03
C GLY A 784 17.50 -26.79 -11.66
N SER A 785 18.74 -26.29 -11.70
CA SER A 785 19.92 -27.01 -12.20
C SER A 785 20.66 -27.81 -11.13
N LYS A 786 20.26 -27.69 -9.86
CA LYS A 786 20.86 -28.42 -8.72
C LYS A 786 19.90 -29.47 -8.18
N ASN A 787 20.40 -30.44 -7.43
CA ASN A 787 19.61 -31.62 -7.06
C ASN A 787 18.46 -31.30 -6.07
N PHE A 788 17.22 -31.63 -6.45
CA PHE A 788 16.02 -31.43 -5.62
C PHE A 788 15.91 -32.41 -4.46
N VAL A 789 16.28 -33.67 -4.68
CA VAL A 789 16.08 -34.76 -3.70
C VAL A 789 17.04 -34.62 -2.53
N SER A 790 18.30 -34.29 -2.79
CA SER A 790 19.31 -33.97 -1.77
C SER A 790 19.04 -32.63 -1.09
N GLY A 791 18.18 -31.80 -1.66
CA GLY A 791 17.88 -30.44 -1.23
C GLY A 791 18.97 -29.43 -1.63
N GLU A 792 20.01 -29.81 -2.37
CA GLU A 792 21.07 -28.92 -2.85
C GLU A 792 20.53 -27.73 -3.66
N ALA A 793 19.39 -27.91 -4.32
CA ALA A 793 18.69 -26.83 -5.00
C ALA A 793 18.20 -25.71 -4.09
N GLY A 794 17.93 -25.98 -2.81
CA GLY A 794 17.32 -25.01 -1.90
C GLY A 794 18.22 -23.82 -1.60
N ALA A 795 17.70 -22.60 -1.75
CA ALA A 795 18.46 -21.37 -1.52
C ALA A 795 18.73 -21.07 -0.04
N THR A 796 17.89 -21.59 0.87
CA THR A 796 18.03 -21.43 2.33
C THR A 796 17.88 -22.77 3.05
N PRO A 797 18.34 -22.92 4.30
CA PRO A 797 18.13 -24.15 5.09
C PRO A 797 16.65 -24.54 5.24
N GLU A 798 15.74 -23.56 5.27
CA GLU A 798 14.31 -23.83 5.27
C GLU A 798 13.89 -24.42 3.92
N ASP A 799 14.34 -23.88 2.77
CA ASP A 799 14.04 -24.44 1.45
C ASP A 799 14.63 -25.86 1.27
N VAL A 800 15.84 -26.12 1.79
CA VAL A 800 16.43 -27.47 1.84
C VAL A 800 15.53 -28.43 2.63
N THR A 801 15.04 -27.96 3.79
CA THR A 801 14.13 -28.74 4.64
C THR A 801 12.79 -28.99 3.94
N ILE A 802 12.22 -27.98 3.27
CA ILE A 802 10.99 -28.09 2.47
C ILE A 802 11.16 -29.14 1.38
N LEU A 803 12.23 -29.08 0.59
CA LEU A 803 12.49 -30.01 -0.51
C LEU A 803 12.66 -31.45 0.00
N ARG A 804 13.56 -31.67 0.96
CA ARG A 804 13.81 -33.00 1.54
C ARG A 804 12.56 -33.60 2.17
N SER A 805 11.78 -32.79 2.90
CA SER A 805 10.56 -33.25 3.57
C SER A 805 9.44 -33.56 2.57
N THR A 806 9.32 -32.77 1.51
CA THR A 806 8.30 -32.98 0.47
C THR A 806 8.59 -34.25 -0.34
N PHE A 807 9.85 -34.45 -0.76
CA PHE A 807 10.25 -35.66 -1.46
C PHE A 807 10.40 -36.89 -0.54
N GLY A 808 10.71 -36.70 0.75
CA GLY A 808 10.75 -37.78 1.75
C GLY A 808 11.71 -38.94 1.44
N LYS A 809 12.69 -38.74 0.53
CA LYS A 809 13.72 -39.73 0.18
C LYS A 809 14.97 -39.62 1.05
N ILE A 810 15.27 -38.41 1.52
CA ILE A 810 16.37 -38.11 2.45
C ILE A 810 15.74 -37.46 3.69
N LYS A 811 16.19 -37.88 4.87
CA LYS A 811 15.71 -37.31 6.14
C LYS A 811 16.10 -35.83 6.21
N ALA A 812 15.15 -34.97 6.58
CA ALA A 812 15.44 -33.56 6.79
C ALA A 812 16.18 -33.36 8.12
N ASP A 813 17.20 -32.49 8.12
CA ASP A 813 18.04 -32.21 9.30
C ASP A 813 17.45 -31.11 10.21
N GLY A 814 16.35 -30.46 9.79
CA GLY A 814 15.68 -29.36 10.49
C GLY A 814 14.25 -29.69 10.92
N VAL A 815 13.61 -28.74 11.62
CA VAL A 815 12.18 -28.86 11.99
C VAL A 815 11.34 -28.76 10.72
N VAL A 816 10.63 -29.85 10.39
CA VAL A 816 9.71 -29.88 9.26
C VAL A 816 8.52 -28.97 9.57
N PRO A 817 8.16 -28.02 8.69
CA PRO A 817 6.98 -27.19 8.90
C PRO A 817 5.70 -28.03 9.05
N PRO A 818 4.84 -27.76 10.04
CA PRO A 818 3.63 -28.53 10.31
C PRO A 818 2.71 -28.71 9.10
N TYR A 819 2.61 -27.70 8.23
CA TYR A 819 1.81 -27.80 7.00
C TYR A 819 2.33 -28.88 6.05
N ILE A 820 3.66 -29.00 5.92
CA ILE A 820 4.29 -30.03 5.08
C ILE A 820 4.12 -31.40 5.72
N GLU A 821 4.35 -31.50 7.03
CA GLU A 821 4.19 -32.73 7.79
C GLU A 821 2.76 -33.29 7.67
N ASN A 822 1.74 -32.43 7.74
CA ASN A 822 0.34 -32.85 7.71
C ASN A 822 -0.20 -33.08 6.30
N GLU A 823 0.13 -32.20 5.34
CA GLU A 823 -0.58 -32.15 4.04
C GLU A 823 0.23 -32.75 2.88
N LEU A 824 1.57 -32.71 2.98
CA LEU A 824 2.46 -33.08 1.86
C LEU A 824 3.33 -34.31 2.12
N THR A 825 3.40 -34.80 3.35
CA THR A 825 4.10 -36.05 3.68
C THR A 825 3.66 -37.18 2.75
N SER A 826 4.63 -37.87 2.15
CA SER A 826 4.44 -38.99 1.22
C SER A 826 3.83 -38.65 -0.16
N ARG A 827 3.42 -37.41 -0.44
CA ARG A 827 2.82 -37.03 -1.74
C ARG A 827 3.81 -37.10 -2.91
N PHE A 828 5.08 -36.82 -2.66
CA PHE A 828 6.16 -36.89 -3.66
C PHE A 828 7.19 -37.99 -3.38
N LYS A 829 6.92 -38.90 -2.43
CA LYS A 829 7.86 -39.96 -2.02
C LYS A 829 8.24 -40.91 -3.16
N THR A 830 7.27 -41.24 -4.01
CA THR A 830 7.47 -42.05 -5.21
C THR A 830 7.80 -41.20 -6.45
N GLY A 831 7.98 -39.89 -6.30
CA GLY A 831 8.09 -38.92 -7.40
C GLY A 831 6.75 -38.22 -7.70
N ALA A 832 6.79 -37.27 -8.63
CA ALA A 832 5.65 -36.58 -9.22
C ALA A 832 5.06 -37.40 -10.38
N ASP A 833 3.74 -37.31 -10.56
CA ASP A 833 3.06 -37.89 -11.72
C ASP A 833 3.25 -36.99 -12.96
N VAL A 834 3.37 -35.68 -12.73
CA VAL A 834 3.61 -34.68 -13.77
C VAL A 834 4.70 -33.70 -13.30
N ILE A 835 5.65 -33.41 -14.18
CA ILE A 835 6.58 -32.28 -14.04
C ILE A 835 6.24 -31.24 -15.10
N SER A 836 6.03 -29.98 -14.70
CA SER A 836 5.86 -28.84 -15.61
C SER A 836 7.06 -27.90 -15.59
N CYS A 837 7.42 -27.37 -16.76
CA CYS A 837 8.41 -26.30 -16.89
C CYS A 837 7.98 -25.34 -18.00
N MET A 838 7.32 -24.24 -17.63
CA MET A 838 6.65 -23.33 -18.58
C MET A 838 7.50 -22.09 -18.83
N PHE A 839 8.02 -21.93 -20.05
CA PHE A 839 8.87 -20.80 -20.46
C PHE A 839 10.11 -20.60 -19.57
N ALA A 840 10.71 -21.72 -19.14
CA ALA A 840 11.94 -21.69 -18.33
C ALA A 840 13.02 -22.68 -18.80
N VAL A 841 12.68 -23.63 -19.70
CA VAL A 841 13.64 -24.67 -20.16
C VAL A 841 14.88 -24.05 -20.81
N HIS A 842 14.71 -22.95 -21.55
CA HIS A 842 15.80 -22.25 -22.22
C HIS A 842 16.88 -21.74 -21.25
N TYR A 843 16.59 -21.50 -19.96
CA TYR A 843 17.61 -21.03 -19.02
C TYR A 843 18.61 -22.13 -18.66
N PHE A 844 18.20 -23.40 -18.73
CA PHE A 844 19.10 -24.54 -18.46
C PHE A 844 20.05 -24.83 -19.61
N PHE A 845 19.77 -24.33 -20.83
CA PHE A 845 20.65 -24.47 -22.00
C PHE A 845 21.86 -23.50 -21.98
N ALA A 846 22.04 -22.74 -20.90
CA ALA A 846 23.19 -21.86 -20.73
C ALA A 846 24.52 -22.60 -20.76
N THR A 847 24.58 -23.76 -20.09
CA THR A 847 25.74 -24.64 -20.02
C THR A 847 25.28 -26.09 -19.97
N LYS A 848 26.14 -27.02 -20.38
CA LYS A 848 25.85 -28.46 -20.31
C LYS A 848 25.60 -28.90 -18.87
N GLU A 849 26.37 -28.38 -17.93
CA GLU A 849 26.30 -28.73 -16.50
C GLU A 849 24.94 -28.35 -15.90
N MET A 850 24.43 -27.15 -16.24
CA MET A 850 23.12 -26.72 -15.78
C MET A 850 22.00 -27.60 -16.34
N PHE A 851 22.12 -28.01 -17.60
CA PHE A 851 21.15 -28.88 -18.24
C PHE A 851 21.20 -30.31 -17.70
N ASP A 852 22.39 -30.85 -17.44
CA ASP A 852 22.57 -32.18 -16.88
C ASP A 852 21.95 -32.28 -15.46
N GLY A 853 22.12 -31.24 -14.64
CA GLY A 853 21.45 -31.17 -13.34
C GLY A 853 19.92 -31.05 -13.45
N PHE A 854 19.42 -30.30 -14.43
CA PHE A 854 17.99 -30.27 -14.76
C PHE A 854 17.45 -31.65 -15.20
N LEU A 855 18.18 -32.39 -16.04
CA LEU A 855 17.83 -33.76 -16.43
C LEU A 855 17.86 -34.71 -15.24
N GLN A 856 18.88 -34.59 -14.37
CA GLN A 856 18.98 -35.39 -13.15
C GLN A 856 17.73 -35.20 -12.27
N ASN A 857 17.27 -33.96 -12.10
CA ASN A 857 16.06 -33.66 -11.37
C ASN A 857 14.84 -34.38 -11.98
N ILE A 858 14.61 -34.26 -13.29
CA ILE A 858 13.52 -34.96 -13.96
C ILE A 858 13.62 -36.49 -13.74
N ALA A 859 14.82 -37.06 -13.92
CA ALA A 859 15.06 -38.49 -13.77
C ALA A 859 14.85 -38.99 -12.34
N GLN A 860 15.09 -38.17 -11.32
CA GLN A 860 14.95 -38.56 -9.92
C GLN A 860 13.56 -38.28 -9.36
N THR A 861 12.83 -37.32 -9.94
CA THR A 861 11.55 -36.86 -9.39
C THR A 861 10.33 -37.17 -10.25
N LEU A 862 10.44 -37.62 -11.50
CA LEU A 862 9.29 -38.04 -12.32
C LEU A 862 9.00 -39.55 -12.15
N LYS A 863 7.76 -39.99 -12.00
CA LYS A 863 7.44 -41.43 -11.98
C LYS A 863 7.62 -42.09 -13.35
N VAL A 864 7.94 -43.38 -13.38
CA VAL A 864 7.79 -44.19 -14.59
C VAL A 864 6.30 -44.18 -14.99
N GLY A 865 6.03 -43.89 -16.25
CA GLY A 865 4.69 -43.62 -16.78
C GLY A 865 4.17 -42.20 -16.56
N GLY A 866 4.87 -41.36 -15.80
CA GLY A 866 4.57 -39.95 -15.61
C GLY A 866 4.95 -39.09 -16.82
N TYR A 867 4.47 -37.84 -16.82
CA TYR A 867 4.67 -36.90 -17.93
C TYR A 867 5.53 -35.69 -17.55
N PHE A 868 6.47 -35.33 -18.42
CA PHE A 868 7.13 -34.03 -18.40
C PHE A 868 6.54 -33.14 -19.49
N ILE A 869 6.01 -31.99 -19.09
CA ILE A 869 5.36 -31.02 -19.97
C ILE A 869 6.07 -29.67 -19.92
N GLY A 870 6.15 -29.00 -21.06
CA GLY A 870 6.73 -27.67 -21.11
C GLY A 870 6.48 -26.94 -22.41
N CYS A 871 6.82 -25.66 -22.40
CA CYS A 871 6.85 -24.84 -23.60
C CYS A 871 7.99 -23.81 -23.52
N CYS A 872 8.63 -23.55 -24.65
CA CYS A 872 9.71 -22.58 -24.82
C CYS A 872 9.84 -22.23 -26.30
N PHE A 873 10.76 -21.32 -26.66
CA PHE A 873 11.13 -21.15 -28.06
C PHE A 873 11.70 -22.43 -28.66
N ASP A 874 11.33 -22.68 -29.91
CA ASP A 874 11.89 -23.74 -30.76
C ASP A 874 13.23 -23.24 -31.31
N GLY A 875 14.32 -23.91 -30.95
CA GLY A 875 15.67 -23.46 -31.27
C GLY A 875 15.95 -23.41 -32.77
N GLU A 876 15.55 -24.44 -33.52
CA GLU A 876 15.72 -24.50 -34.97
C GLU A 876 14.92 -23.39 -35.68
N LYS A 877 13.65 -23.22 -35.30
CA LYS A 877 12.79 -22.17 -35.87
C LYS A 877 13.29 -20.77 -35.52
N THR A 878 13.77 -20.57 -34.29
CA THR A 878 14.29 -19.27 -33.83
C THR A 878 15.64 -18.97 -34.48
N PHE A 879 16.51 -19.96 -34.66
CA PHE A 879 17.77 -19.83 -35.38
C PHE A 879 17.55 -19.45 -36.84
N GLU A 880 16.66 -20.16 -37.55
CA GLU A 880 16.27 -19.81 -38.92
C GLU A 880 15.63 -18.43 -38.98
N PHE A 881 14.80 -18.12 -37.99
CA PHE A 881 14.21 -16.80 -37.84
C PHE A 881 15.26 -15.71 -37.60
N LEU A 882 16.46 -16.00 -37.07
CA LEU A 882 17.52 -15.00 -36.91
C LEU A 882 18.60 -15.10 -37.99
N ARG A 883 18.55 -16.08 -38.90
CA ARG A 883 19.58 -16.31 -39.91
C ARG A 883 19.79 -15.05 -40.77
N GLY A 884 21.07 -14.67 -40.90
CA GLY A 884 21.52 -13.50 -41.67
C GLY A 884 21.15 -12.15 -41.06
N ARG A 885 20.68 -12.07 -39.80
CA ARG A 885 20.35 -10.82 -39.12
C ARG A 885 20.79 -10.83 -37.66
N GLU A 886 21.38 -9.74 -37.18
CA GLU A 886 21.79 -9.61 -35.76
C GLU A 886 20.60 -9.46 -34.82
N ALA A 887 19.49 -8.88 -35.27
CA ALA A 887 18.26 -8.75 -34.50
C ALA A 887 17.02 -8.71 -35.41
N ARG A 888 15.87 -9.10 -34.86
CA ARG A 888 14.54 -8.90 -35.45
C ARG A 888 13.59 -8.24 -34.45
N GLN A 889 12.63 -7.48 -34.97
CA GLN A 889 11.63 -6.77 -34.17
C GLN A 889 10.24 -6.96 -34.77
N GLY A 890 9.24 -7.13 -33.91
CA GLY A 890 7.83 -7.12 -34.30
C GLY A 890 7.22 -5.79 -33.93
N ILE A 891 6.67 -5.09 -34.93
CA ILE A 891 6.06 -3.78 -34.77
C ILE A 891 4.57 -3.89 -35.08
N ASP A 892 3.72 -3.41 -34.17
CA ASP A 892 2.27 -3.36 -34.36
C ASP A 892 1.75 -1.93 -34.11
N ASN A 893 1.21 -1.33 -35.17
CA ASN A 893 0.71 0.04 -35.18
C ASN A 893 1.71 1.05 -34.58
N GLY A 894 2.99 0.96 -34.97
CA GLY A 894 4.07 1.86 -34.52
C GLY A 894 4.71 1.50 -33.17
N THR A 895 4.19 0.50 -32.44
CA THR A 895 4.79 0.02 -31.19
C THR A 895 5.65 -1.21 -31.45
N VAL A 896 6.92 -1.19 -31.01
CA VAL A 896 7.76 -2.39 -30.96
C VAL A 896 7.25 -3.30 -29.84
N LEU A 897 6.61 -4.41 -30.22
CA LEU A 897 6.08 -5.40 -29.27
C LEU A 897 7.17 -6.33 -28.74
N TRP A 898 8.18 -6.60 -29.56
CA TRP A 898 9.28 -7.45 -29.15
C TRP A 898 10.52 -7.21 -29.99
N THR A 899 11.67 -7.54 -29.41
CA THR A 899 12.97 -7.60 -30.08
C THR A 899 13.65 -8.89 -29.67
N ILE A 900 14.19 -9.62 -30.64
CA ILE A 900 15.02 -10.80 -30.41
C ILE A 900 16.37 -10.55 -31.08
N SER A 901 17.44 -10.59 -30.30
CA SER A 901 18.81 -10.36 -30.78
C SER A 901 19.64 -11.63 -30.67
N ARG A 902 20.35 -11.98 -31.75
CA ARG A 902 21.31 -13.08 -31.81
C ARG A 902 22.57 -12.69 -31.02
N LYS A 903 23.08 -13.62 -30.19
CA LYS A 903 24.31 -13.44 -29.38
C LYS A 903 25.28 -14.62 -29.50
N TYR A 904 25.20 -15.34 -30.61
CA TYR A 904 26.10 -16.40 -31.02
C TYR A 904 26.65 -16.08 -32.42
N ASP A 905 27.85 -16.56 -32.75
CA ASP A 905 28.50 -16.27 -34.03
C ASP A 905 28.36 -17.41 -35.06
N SER A 906 27.86 -18.58 -34.64
CA SER A 906 27.70 -19.75 -35.52
C SER A 906 26.65 -19.55 -36.62
N ASP A 907 27.00 -19.96 -37.84
CA ASP A 907 26.11 -19.92 -39.01
C ASP A 907 25.25 -21.19 -39.18
N GLU A 908 25.53 -22.22 -38.40
CA GLU A 908 24.73 -23.43 -38.24
C GLU A 908 24.57 -23.74 -36.74
N ILE A 909 23.53 -24.52 -36.37
CA ILE A 909 23.38 -25.03 -35.00
C ILE A 909 24.37 -26.20 -34.85
N PRO A 910 25.33 -26.13 -33.90
CA PRO A 910 26.25 -27.24 -33.64
C PRO A 910 25.51 -28.54 -33.27
N ILE A 911 26.13 -29.69 -33.52
CA ILE A 911 25.53 -30.98 -33.22
C ILE A 911 25.90 -31.38 -31.78
N GLY A 912 24.93 -31.93 -31.04
CA GLY A 912 25.20 -32.44 -29.69
C GLY A 912 25.47 -31.33 -28.68
N ASP A 913 26.41 -31.59 -27.76
CA ASP A 913 26.65 -30.72 -26.60
C ASP A 913 27.26 -29.36 -26.98
N ASP A 914 27.84 -29.22 -28.17
CA ASP A 914 28.39 -27.95 -28.66
C ASP A 914 27.30 -26.89 -28.91
N ALA A 915 26.01 -27.27 -28.89
CA ALA A 915 24.90 -26.34 -29.07
C ALA A 915 24.47 -25.62 -27.77
N PHE A 916 25.04 -25.98 -26.60
CA PHE A 916 24.80 -25.24 -25.37
C PHE A 916 25.41 -23.83 -25.43
N GLY A 917 24.85 -22.88 -24.68
CA GLY A 917 25.36 -21.51 -24.62
C GLY A 917 25.02 -20.64 -25.84
N MET A 918 24.22 -21.13 -26.80
CA MET A 918 23.73 -20.34 -27.93
C MET A 918 22.71 -19.28 -27.48
N ALA A 919 23.23 -18.15 -27.02
CA ALA A 919 22.44 -17.09 -26.38
C ALA A 919 21.61 -16.25 -27.37
N ILE A 920 20.44 -15.83 -26.90
CA ILE A 920 19.62 -14.77 -27.50
C ILE A 920 19.19 -13.78 -26.42
N ASP A 921 19.07 -12.51 -26.79
CA ASP A 921 18.45 -11.51 -25.93
C ASP A 921 17.01 -11.28 -26.38
N VAL A 922 16.07 -11.46 -25.45
CA VAL A 922 14.64 -11.34 -25.71
C VAL A 922 14.10 -10.16 -24.93
N ASN A 923 13.49 -9.22 -25.64
CA ASN A 923 12.72 -8.14 -25.05
C ASN A 923 11.29 -8.29 -25.53
N PHE A 924 10.36 -8.48 -24.61
CA PHE A 924 8.93 -8.59 -24.91
C PHE A 924 8.15 -7.60 -24.06
N ILE A 925 7.15 -6.99 -24.68
CA ILE A 925 6.44 -5.83 -24.14
C ILE A 925 5.80 -6.08 -22.75
N SER A 926 5.39 -7.31 -22.45
CA SER A 926 4.81 -7.68 -21.15
C SER A 926 5.79 -8.19 -20.11
N ILE A 927 7.05 -8.47 -20.48
CA ILE A 927 8.06 -9.09 -19.61
C ILE A 927 9.03 -8.04 -19.03
N GLY A 928 9.11 -6.85 -19.63
CA GLY A 928 9.87 -5.71 -19.11
C GLY A 928 11.20 -5.49 -19.83
N ALA A 929 12.33 -5.46 -19.11
CA ALA A 929 13.67 -5.47 -19.71
C ALA A 929 13.99 -6.76 -20.45
N GLU A 930 14.94 -6.57 -21.34
CA GLU A 930 15.66 -7.60 -22.05
C GLU A 930 16.20 -8.63 -21.06
N HIS A 931 15.90 -9.89 -21.34
CA HIS A 931 16.37 -11.05 -20.59
C HIS A 931 17.11 -11.98 -21.56
N ARG A 932 18.16 -12.60 -21.03
CA ARG A 932 19.00 -13.54 -21.76
C ARG A 932 18.34 -14.91 -21.72
N GLU A 933 17.99 -15.43 -22.89
CA GLU A 933 17.58 -16.82 -23.09
C GLU A 933 18.64 -17.57 -23.92
N TYR A 934 18.49 -18.88 -24.06
CA TYR A 934 19.34 -19.71 -24.91
C TYR A 934 18.47 -20.51 -25.87
N LEU A 935 18.97 -20.72 -27.10
CA LEU A 935 18.28 -21.56 -28.07
C LEU A 935 18.14 -22.98 -27.51
N VAL A 936 16.99 -23.59 -27.77
CA VAL A 936 16.69 -24.97 -27.39
C VAL A 936 16.57 -25.79 -28.66
N PRO A 937 17.67 -26.34 -29.21
CA PRO A 937 17.58 -27.27 -30.33
C PRO A 937 16.71 -28.45 -29.91
N PHE A 938 15.55 -28.60 -30.55
CA PHE A 938 14.55 -29.57 -30.13
C PHE A 938 15.06 -31.00 -30.34
N GLN A 939 15.91 -31.24 -31.34
CA GLN A 939 16.58 -32.53 -31.50
C GLN A 939 17.47 -32.87 -30.31
N LEU A 940 18.31 -31.93 -29.86
CA LEU A 940 19.16 -32.11 -28.67
C LEU A 940 18.33 -32.37 -27.42
N LEU A 941 17.25 -31.61 -27.21
CA LEU A 941 16.32 -31.84 -26.10
C LEU A 941 15.75 -33.27 -26.14
N LYS A 942 15.29 -33.75 -27.30
CA LYS A 942 14.79 -35.13 -27.43
C LYS A 942 15.84 -36.17 -27.09
N ASP A 943 17.06 -36.01 -27.60
CA ASP A 943 18.13 -37.00 -27.41
C ASP A 943 18.58 -37.04 -25.94
N LYS A 944 18.68 -35.88 -25.28
CA LYS A 944 18.98 -35.79 -23.85
C LYS A 944 17.84 -36.32 -22.97
N MET A 945 16.58 -36.05 -23.30
CA MET A 945 15.44 -36.64 -22.58
C MET A 945 15.44 -38.17 -22.74
N ARG A 946 15.79 -38.69 -23.91
CA ARG A 946 15.89 -40.14 -24.14
C ARG A 946 16.95 -40.78 -23.24
N SER A 947 18.06 -40.10 -22.98
CA SER A 947 19.13 -40.59 -22.08
C SER A 947 18.63 -40.89 -20.66
N ILE A 948 17.60 -40.19 -20.17
CA ILE A 948 17.00 -40.42 -18.84
C ILE A 948 15.73 -41.29 -18.89
N GLY A 949 15.48 -41.97 -20.02
CA GLY A 949 14.32 -42.83 -20.20
C GLY A 949 13.01 -42.09 -20.47
N CYS A 950 13.07 -40.84 -20.94
CA CYS A 950 11.92 -40.04 -21.34
C CYS A 950 11.86 -39.89 -22.85
N GLU A 951 10.73 -40.23 -23.45
CA GLU A 951 10.50 -40.07 -24.89
C GLU A 951 9.30 -39.16 -25.13
N LEU A 952 9.21 -38.53 -26.31
CA LEU A 952 7.95 -37.88 -26.69
C LEU A 952 6.82 -38.90 -26.57
N CYS A 953 5.65 -38.50 -26.08
CA CYS A 953 4.62 -39.48 -25.78
C CYS A 953 4.33 -40.38 -27.00
N PRO A 954 4.20 -41.71 -26.81
CA PRO A 954 3.93 -42.61 -27.91
C PRO A 954 2.56 -42.33 -28.53
N GLU A 955 2.38 -42.68 -29.81
CA GLU A 955 1.09 -42.47 -30.50
C GLU A 955 -0.10 -43.11 -29.78
N SER A 956 0.14 -44.19 -29.04
CA SER A 956 -0.86 -44.84 -28.19
C SER A 956 -1.44 -43.92 -27.12
N ASP A 957 -0.68 -42.93 -26.64
CA ASP A 957 -1.13 -41.97 -25.63
C ASP A 957 -1.96 -40.83 -26.21
N LEU A 958 -1.82 -40.52 -27.50
CA LEU A 958 -2.53 -39.41 -28.15
C LEU A 958 -4.05 -39.50 -27.95
N LYS A 959 -4.61 -40.70 -28.12
CA LYS A 959 -6.05 -40.96 -27.92
C LYS A 959 -6.47 -40.75 -26.47
N THR A 960 -5.66 -41.19 -25.51
CA THR A 960 -5.96 -41.05 -24.08
C THR A 960 -5.83 -39.60 -23.62
N LEU A 961 -4.80 -38.89 -24.09
CA LEU A 961 -4.55 -37.48 -23.81
C LEU A 961 -5.49 -36.56 -24.58
N GLY A 962 -6.18 -37.06 -25.62
CA GLY A 962 -7.05 -36.26 -26.48
C GLY A 962 -6.24 -35.23 -27.30
N LEU A 963 -5.03 -35.61 -27.67
CA LEU A 963 -4.10 -34.80 -28.46
C LEU A 963 -3.93 -35.40 -29.86
N GLU A 964 -3.61 -34.55 -30.83
CA GLU A 964 -3.33 -34.96 -32.22
C GLU A 964 -1.83 -35.18 -32.46
N SER A 965 -0.98 -34.63 -31.60
CA SER A 965 0.47 -34.80 -31.60
C SER A 965 0.99 -34.68 -30.15
N CYS A 966 2.21 -35.15 -29.88
CA CYS A 966 2.87 -34.99 -28.57
C CYS A 966 3.74 -33.72 -28.50
N THR A 967 3.85 -32.99 -29.61
CA THR A 967 4.50 -31.70 -29.69
C THR A 967 4.02 -30.95 -30.92
N ASN A 968 3.85 -29.64 -30.82
CA ASN A 968 3.61 -28.78 -31.97
C ASN A 968 4.20 -27.39 -31.70
N THR A 969 4.55 -26.70 -32.78
CA THR A 969 4.76 -25.26 -32.74
C THR A 969 3.42 -24.53 -32.58
N PHE A 970 3.48 -23.30 -32.07
CA PHE A 970 2.28 -22.57 -31.67
C PHE A 970 1.41 -22.10 -32.85
N ASP A 971 1.98 -21.95 -34.05
CA ASP A 971 1.24 -21.75 -35.31
C ASP A 971 0.27 -22.90 -35.60
N ILE A 972 0.76 -24.14 -35.56
CA ILE A 972 -0.09 -25.34 -35.76
C ILE A 972 -1.18 -25.39 -34.69
N SER A 973 -0.82 -25.09 -33.44
CA SER A 973 -1.74 -25.10 -32.31
C SER A 973 -2.80 -24.00 -32.39
N TYR A 974 -2.44 -22.86 -32.96
CA TYR A 974 -3.36 -21.75 -33.22
C TYR A 974 -4.42 -22.14 -34.27
N ASP A 975 -4.00 -22.83 -35.34
CA ASP A 975 -4.93 -23.37 -36.34
C ASP A 975 -5.84 -24.47 -35.75
N MET A 976 -5.30 -25.32 -34.87
CA MET A 976 -6.08 -26.32 -34.14
C MET A 976 -7.17 -25.66 -33.26
N ALA A 977 -6.86 -24.54 -32.60
CA ALA A 977 -7.84 -23.79 -31.81
C ALA A 977 -8.97 -23.24 -32.70
N ALA A 978 -8.60 -22.63 -33.83
CA ALA A 978 -9.54 -22.04 -34.77
C ALA A 978 -10.50 -23.09 -35.35
N LYS A 979 -9.99 -24.26 -35.73
CA LYS A 979 -10.80 -25.41 -36.20
C LYS A 979 -11.80 -25.89 -35.15
N LYS A 980 -11.49 -25.75 -33.86
CA LYS A 980 -12.36 -26.10 -32.72
C LYS A 980 -13.25 -24.93 -32.28
N GLY A 981 -13.37 -23.87 -33.09
CA GLY A 981 -14.22 -22.70 -32.82
C GLY A 981 -13.69 -21.73 -31.77
N ARG A 982 -12.45 -21.90 -31.30
CA ARG A 982 -11.81 -21.01 -30.31
C ARG A 982 -10.97 -19.98 -31.04
N ARG A 983 -11.23 -18.70 -30.79
CA ARG A 983 -10.53 -17.59 -31.45
C ARG A 983 -9.68 -16.83 -30.45
N PHE A 984 -8.44 -16.57 -30.83
CA PHE A 984 -7.47 -15.79 -30.04
C PHE A 984 -6.92 -14.65 -30.92
N PRO A 985 -7.65 -13.55 -31.10
CA PRO A 985 -7.28 -12.51 -32.05
C PRO A 985 -5.89 -11.92 -31.71
N MET A 986 -4.96 -12.03 -32.65
CA MET A 986 -3.58 -11.54 -32.55
C MET A 986 -3.20 -10.81 -33.85
N SER A 987 -2.44 -9.72 -33.76
CA SER A 987 -1.82 -9.08 -34.93
C SER A 987 -0.70 -9.95 -35.50
N GLU A 988 -0.26 -9.70 -36.73
CA GLU A 988 0.80 -10.49 -37.37
C GLU A 988 2.12 -10.43 -36.58
N ALA A 989 2.51 -9.28 -36.07
CA ALA A 989 3.69 -9.16 -35.21
C ALA A 989 3.58 -10.02 -33.94
N VAL A 990 2.38 -10.11 -33.34
CA VAL A 990 2.15 -10.95 -32.16
C VAL A 990 2.19 -12.44 -32.52
N LYS A 991 1.65 -12.82 -33.68
CA LYS A 991 1.73 -14.19 -34.19
C LYS A 991 3.17 -14.59 -34.46
N GLU A 992 3.97 -13.75 -35.12
CA GLU A 992 5.39 -14.03 -35.39
C GLU A 992 6.14 -14.45 -34.13
N PHE A 993 6.04 -13.67 -33.05
CA PHE A 993 6.67 -14.02 -31.77
C PHE A 993 6.08 -15.27 -31.12
N SER A 994 4.75 -15.34 -31.04
CA SER A 994 4.04 -16.48 -30.44
C SER A 994 4.44 -17.80 -31.13
N PHE A 995 4.55 -17.78 -32.45
CA PHE A 995 4.75 -18.96 -33.29
C PHE A 995 6.20 -19.46 -33.33
N LEU A 996 7.15 -18.73 -32.74
CA LEU A 996 8.48 -19.25 -32.42
C LEU A 996 8.44 -20.27 -31.29
N SER A 997 7.38 -20.29 -30.49
CA SER A 997 7.26 -21.23 -29.37
C SER A 997 6.75 -22.60 -29.80
N ARG A 998 7.20 -23.61 -29.06
CA ARG A 998 6.76 -25.01 -29.13
C ARG A 998 6.30 -25.46 -27.75
N TRP A 999 5.31 -26.34 -27.72
CA TRP A 999 5.02 -27.16 -26.55
C TRP A 999 5.39 -28.62 -26.82
N PHE A 1000 5.67 -29.36 -25.75
CA PHE A 1000 6.01 -30.77 -25.82
C PHE A 1000 5.47 -31.54 -24.61
N VAL A 1001 5.23 -32.83 -24.82
CA VAL A 1001 4.81 -33.79 -23.81
C VAL A 1001 5.72 -35.02 -23.92
N PHE A 1002 6.61 -35.18 -22.96
CA PHE A 1002 7.44 -36.36 -22.80
C PHE A 1002 6.80 -37.31 -21.79
N ARG A 1003 6.93 -38.60 -22.01
CA ARG A 1003 6.55 -39.66 -21.07
C ARG A 1003 7.79 -40.42 -20.62
N ARG A 1004 7.88 -40.71 -19.32
CA ARG A 1004 8.92 -41.60 -18.80
C ARG A 1004 8.57 -43.05 -19.08
N MET A 1005 9.35 -43.72 -19.91
CA MET A 1005 9.11 -45.09 -20.36
C MET A 1005 9.79 -46.14 -19.46
N GLY A 1006 10.87 -45.80 -18.79
CA GLY A 1006 11.60 -46.70 -17.89
C GLY A 1006 12.69 -46.00 -17.06
N GLU A 1007 13.49 -46.79 -16.35
CA GLU A 1007 14.72 -46.33 -15.68
C GLU A 1007 15.85 -46.31 -16.73
N GLY A 1008 16.14 -45.15 -17.31
CA GLY A 1008 17.28 -44.98 -18.22
C GLY A 1008 18.62 -45.09 -17.48
N ALA A 1009 19.70 -45.44 -18.19
CA ALA A 1009 21.04 -45.52 -17.65
C ALA A 1009 21.54 -44.12 -17.27
N VAL A 1010 21.58 -43.82 -15.96
CA VAL A 1010 22.33 -42.68 -15.44
C VAL A 1010 23.81 -43.05 -15.57
N SER A 1011 24.50 -42.50 -16.56
CA SER A 1011 25.95 -42.65 -16.67
C SER A 1011 26.61 -41.95 -15.48
N GLU A 1012 27.17 -42.71 -14.54
CA GLU A 1012 28.25 -42.22 -13.70
C GLU A 1012 29.40 -41.83 -14.64
N GLY A 1013 29.86 -40.58 -14.57
CA GLY A 1013 30.88 -40.03 -15.47
C GLY A 1013 32.18 -40.85 -15.42
N GLY A 1014 32.66 -41.25 -16.60
CA GLY A 1014 33.85 -42.08 -16.76
C GLY A 1014 35.17 -41.35 -16.48
N VAL A 1015 36.06 -42.03 -15.76
CA VAL A 1015 37.51 -41.92 -15.90
C VAL A 1015 37.92 -42.84 -17.05
N GLY A 1016 38.65 -42.31 -18.03
CA GLY A 1016 39.07 -43.06 -19.23
C GLY A 1016 40.03 -44.21 -18.92
N GLU A 1017 39.83 -45.32 -19.62
CA GLU A 1017 40.78 -46.44 -19.67
C GLU A 1017 42.04 -46.04 -20.46
N GLY A 1018 43.19 -46.11 -19.79
CA GLY A 1018 44.46 -46.49 -20.40
C GLY A 1018 44.77 -47.91 -19.94
N GLY A 1019 44.68 -48.87 -20.85
CA GLY A 1019 44.79 -50.29 -20.52
C GLY A 1019 46.19 -50.72 -20.09
N VAL A 1020 46.25 -51.68 -19.16
CA VAL A 1020 47.32 -52.69 -19.06
C VAL A 1020 46.73 -53.98 -18.45
N GLY A 1021 46.81 -55.05 -19.24
CA GLY A 1021 47.26 -56.40 -18.86
C GLY A 1021 46.77 -57.13 -17.61
N GLU A 1022 46.20 -58.31 -17.88
CA GLU A 1022 46.42 -59.60 -17.19
C GLU A 1022 45.70 -59.90 -15.86
N ALA A 1023 44.60 -60.65 -16.01
CA ALA A 1023 44.42 -62.06 -15.64
C ALA A 1023 44.58 -62.56 -14.17
N ASP A 1024 43.60 -63.43 -13.85
CA ASP A 1024 43.52 -64.54 -12.87
C ASP A 1024 43.17 -64.21 -11.41
N GLU A 1025 41.93 -64.57 -10.99
CA GLU A 1025 41.54 -65.81 -10.25
C GLU A 1025 41.54 -65.52 -8.73
N GLU A 1026 40.64 -65.95 -7.85
CA GLU A 1026 39.51 -66.87 -7.87
C GLU A 1026 38.70 -66.65 -6.56
N ALA A 1027 37.41 -66.94 -6.66
CA ALA A 1027 36.50 -67.59 -5.71
C ALA A 1027 36.69 -67.51 -4.16
N GLN A 1028 35.58 -67.05 -3.55
CA GLN A 1028 34.74 -67.72 -2.55
C GLN A 1028 35.04 -67.70 -1.02
N GLU A 1029 33.94 -67.34 -0.34
CA GLU A 1029 33.35 -67.94 0.87
C GLU A 1029 33.84 -67.54 2.27
N GLY A 1030 32.85 -67.15 3.09
CA GLY A 1030 32.87 -67.44 4.53
C GLY A 1030 32.55 -66.29 5.48
N GLU A 1031 31.27 -65.91 5.60
CA GLU A 1031 30.70 -65.59 6.93
C GLU A 1031 30.50 -66.92 7.70
N PRO A 1032 30.53 -67.00 9.06
CA PRO A 1032 29.63 -66.21 9.90
C PRO A 1032 30.11 -65.78 11.31
N VAL A 1033 29.61 -64.61 11.71
CA VAL A 1033 29.02 -64.18 13.00
C VAL A 1033 29.32 -65.01 14.27
N THR A 1034 29.75 -64.34 15.34
CA THR A 1034 29.17 -64.52 16.70
C THR A 1034 29.47 -63.34 17.62
N GLU A 1035 28.51 -63.10 18.50
CA GLU A 1035 28.22 -61.92 19.31
C GLU A 1035 29.10 -61.76 20.57
N GLY A 1036 29.09 -60.55 21.12
CA GLY A 1036 29.10 -60.34 22.58
C GLY A 1036 30.18 -59.39 23.11
N LEU A 1037 29.79 -58.16 23.43
CA LEU A 1037 30.59 -57.21 24.22
C LEU A 1037 29.82 -56.81 25.49
N PRO A 1038 30.51 -56.70 26.64
CA PRO A 1038 30.14 -55.73 27.65
C PRO A 1038 31.30 -54.81 28.10
N VAL A 1039 30.94 -53.53 28.20
CA VAL A 1039 31.13 -52.60 29.35
C VAL A 1039 32.50 -51.93 29.64
N GLU A 1040 32.48 -50.62 29.36
CA GLU A 1040 32.92 -49.40 30.11
C GLU A 1040 34.37 -48.96 30.40
N GLU A 1041 34.50 -47.63 30.22
CA GLU A 1041 35.25 -46.57 30.94
C GLU A 1041 36.72 -46.22 30.61
N GLY A 1042 36.97 -44.91 30.37
CA GLY A 1042 38.22 -44.24 30.81
C GLY A 1042 39.04 -43.38 29.82
N VAL A 1043 38.55 -42.17 29.49
CA VAL A 1043 39.24 -40.84 29.53
C VAL A 1043 40.61 -40.54 28.84
N ASP A 1044 40.55 -39.54 27.94
CA ASP A 1044 41.41 -38.39 27.53
C ASP A 1044 42.78 -38.42 26.78
N LEU A 1045 42.77 -37.56 25.74
CA LEU A 1045 43.77 -36.60 25.20
C LEU A 1045 45.16 -37.07 24.73
N ALA A 1046 45.40 -37.02 23.41
CA ALA A 1046 46.15 -35.93 22.76
C ALA A 1046 46.64 -36.28 21.32
N GLU A 1047 46.45 -35.31 20.42
CA GLU A 1047 47.30 -34.91 19.29
C GLU A 1047 47.45 -35.72 17.97
N ALA A 1048 46.98 -35.04 16.91
CA ALA A 1048 47.67 -34.71 15.65
C ALA A 1048 47.75 -35.75 14.51
N ALA A 1049 46.92 -35.51 13.48
CA ALA A 1049 47.37 -35.55 12.08
C ALA A 1049 46.47 -34.63 11.22
N ALA A 1050 47.10 -33.69 10.52
CA ALA A 1050 46.46 -32.70 9.66
C ALA A 1050 45.86 -33.35 8.39
N ALA A 1051 44.61 -33.00 8.05
CA ALA A 1051 43.98 -33.40 6.80
C ALA A 1051 43.83 -32.18 5.87
N VAL A 1052 44.47 -32.25 4.71
CA VAL A 1052 44.37 -31.28 3.61
C VAL A 1052 42.95 -31.33 3.03
N ALA A 1053 42.27 -30.19 2.96
CA ALA A 1053 40.90 -30.06 2.45
C ALA A 1053 40.86 -30.14 0.90
N PRO A 1054 39.78 -30.69 0.30
CA PRO A 1054 39.67 -30.87 -1.15
C PRO A 1054 39.47 -29.53 -1.89
N VAL A 1055 40.28 -29.30 -2.92
CA VAL A 1055 40.17 -28.18 -3.86
C VAL A 1055 39.15 -28.55 -4.96
N ALA A 1056 38.22 -27.66 -5.31
CA ALA A 1056 37.27 -27.88 -6.41
C ALA A 1056 37.95 -27.76 -7.78
N GLU A 1057 37.40 -28.38 -8.83
CA GLU A 1057 37.97 -28.49 -10.20
C GLU A 1057 38.33 -27.14 -10.87
N ASN A 1058 37.82 -26.03 -10.36
CA ASN A 1058 38.08 -24.64 -10.78
C ASN A 1058 39.15 -23.92 -9.91
N GLY A 1059 39.89 -24.63 -9.07
CA GLY A 1059 41.03 -24.10 -8.32
C GLY A 1059 40.68 -23.25 -7.09
N GLN A 1060 39.38 -23.09 -6.77
CA GLN A 1060 38.94 -22.34 -5.58
C GLN A 1060 38.78 -23.26 -4.36
N ARG A 1061 39.34 -22.83 -3.22
CA ARG A 1061 39.23 -23.55 -1.93
C ARG A 1061 37.81 -23.41 -1.38
N LYS A 1062 37.19 -24.55 -1.05
CA LYS A 1062 35.93 -24.63 -0.32
C LYS A 1062 36.21 -24.63 1.18
N TYR A 1063 35.46 -23.81 1.94
CA TYR A 1063 35.56 -23.71 3.39
C TYR A 1063 34.26 -24.21 4.02
N ALA A 1064 34.32 -25.19 4.91
CA ALA A 1064 33.19 -25.58 5.74
C ALA A 1064 32.75 -24.40 6.65
N ALA A 1065 31.48 -24.38 7.07
CA ALA A 1065 30.97 -23.28 7.91
C ALA A 1065 31.73 -23.20 9.25
N ALA A 1066 32.11 -24.34 9.81
CA ALA A 1066 32.94 -24.42 11.01
C ALA A 1066 34.39 -23.94 10.78
N GLU A 1067 34.89 -23.95 9.54
CA GLU A 1067 36.22 -23.47 9.20
C GLU A 1067 36.27 -21.94 9.05
N VAL A 1068 35.13 -21.25 8.90
CA VAL A 1068 35.12 -19.80 8.69
C VAL A 1068 34.67 -19.06 9.95
N LEU A 1069 35.51 -18.16 10.41
CA LEU A 1069 35.23 -17.26 11.51
C LEU A 1069 34.83 -15.88 10.98
N GLN A 1070 33.52 -15.63 10.94
CA GLN A 1070 32.95 -14.37 10.49
C GLN A 1070 33.00 -13.30 11.57
N PHE A 1071 33.54 -12.13 11.24
CA PHE A 1071 33.61 -10.98 12.14
C PHE A 1071 33.09 -9.70 11.47
N TYR A 1072 32.39 -8.86 12.23
CA TYR A 1072 31.77 -7.61 11.80
C TYR A 1072 31.27 -6.81 13.01
N GLN A 1073 30.96 -5.52 12.82
CA GLN A 1073 30.83 -4.54 13.92
C GLN A 1073 29.74 -4.84 14.94
N ASP A 1074 28.62 -5.44 14.51
CA ASP A 1074 27.46 -5.79 15.32
C ASP A 1074 27.23 -7.32 15.39
N ALA A 1075 28.30 -8.11 15.25
CA ALA A 1075 28.25 -9.58 15.36
C ALA A 1075 27.51 -10.07 16.61
N THR A 1076 26.78 -11.18 16.52
CA THR A 1076 26.07 -11.71 17.70
C THR A 1076 27.05 -12.04 18.83
N LEU A 1077 26.69 -11.69 20.07
CA LEU A 1077 27.52 -12.02 21.23
C LEU A 1077 27.49 -13.53 21.47
N GLN A 1078 28.59 -14.19 21.12
CA GLN A 1078 28.75 -15.62 21.22
C GLN A 1078 30.24 -15.96 21.25
N ASP A 1079 30.66 -16.75 22.24
CA ASP A 1079 32.02 -17.25 22.33
C ASP A 1079 32.27 -18.40 21.33
N ARG A 1080 32.37 -18.05 20.04
CA ARG A 1080 32.59 -19.00 18.95
C ARG A 1080 33.96 -19.70 19.01
N LEU A 1081 34.91 -19.12 19.74
CA LEU A 1081 36.26 -19.65 19.91
C LEU A 1081 36.43 -20.39 21.24
N LYS A 1082 35.42 -20.41 22.13
CA LYS A 1082 35.49 -21.03 23.46
C LYS A 1082 36.66 -20.49 24.32
N ILE A 1083 36.92 -19.19 24.24
CA ILE A 1083 37.99 -18.49 24.99
C ILE A 1083 37.46 -17.59 26.12
N GLY A 1084 36.17 -17.69 26.46
CA GLY A 1084 35.51 -16.88 27.47
C GLY A 1084 35.17 -15.45 27.02
N LYS A 1085 35.27 -15.13 25.73
CA LYS A 1085 35.01 -13.79 25.17
C LYS A 1085 33.84 -13.79 24.18
N ASN A 1086 32.66 -13.47 24.68
CA ASN A 1086 31.42 -13.44 23.88
C ASN A 1086 31.43 -12.36 22.78
N ASP A 1087 32.23 -11.31 22.92
CA ASP A 1087 32.32 -10.18 22.00
C ASP A 1087 33.51 -10.26 21.03
N ALA A 1088 34.24 -11.38 21.01
CA ALA A 1088 35.46 -11.55 20.20
C ALA A 1088 35.29 -11.14 18.73
N MET A 1089 34.14 -11.45 18.12
CA MET A 1089 33.86 -11.13 16.72
C MET A 1089 33.61 -9.63 16.48
N ARG A 1090 33.13 -8.92 17.50
CA ARG A 1090 33.05 -7.45 17.45
C ARG A 1090 34.43 -6.84 17.70
N HIS A 1091 35.22 -7.41 18.62
CA HIS A 1091 36.53 -6.86 18.99
C HIS A 1091 37.50 -6.76 17.81
N ILE A 1092 37.54 -7.78 16.95
CA ILE A 1092 38.44 -7.80 15.79
C ILE A 1092 37.91 -7.06 14.55
N ALA A 1093 36.71 -6.49 14.61
CA ALA A 1093 36.16 -5.67 13.52
C ALA A 1093 36.98 -4.38 13.29
N PRO A 1094 37.06 -3.86 12.04
CA PRO A 1094 37.92 -2.72 11.71
C PRO A 1094 37.43 -1.38 12.27
N GLY A 1095 36.13 -1.27 12.57
CA GLY A 1095 35.56 -0.07 13.19
C GLY A 1095 35.75 -0.01 14.70
N THR A 1096 36.15 -1.12 15.34
CA THR A 1096 36.36 -1.20 16.79
C THR A 1096 37.46 -0.25 17.22
N HIS A 1097 37.20 0.46 18.32
CA HIS A 1097 38.11 1.46 18.84
C HIS A 1097 39.42 0.83 19.28
N PHE A 1098 40.48 1.20 18.60
CA PHE A 1098 41.85 0.93 18.96
C PHE A 1098 42.74 2.01 18.32
N PRO A 1099 43.51 2.79 19.10
CA PRO A 1099 44.34 3.87 18.57
C PRO A 1099 45.38 3.37 17.56
N ILE A 1100 45.30 3.86 16.31
CA ILE A 1100 46.26 3.61 15.23
C ILE A 1100 47.08 4.87 14.99
N THR A 1101 48.40 4.78 15.12
CA THR A 1101 49.33 5.90 14.88
C THR A 1101 49.67 6.00 13.40
N ASP A 1102 49.78 7.21 12.87
CA ASP A 1102 50.24 7.44 11.51
C ASP A 1102 51.73 7.08 11.35
N PRO A 1103 52.10 6.18 10.41
CA PRO A 1103 53.49 5.75 10.23
C PRO A 1103 54.44 6.90 9.85
N ALA A 1104 53.93 7.94 9.17
CA ALA A 1104 54.73 9.08 8.75
C ALA A 1104 54.76 10.21 9.80
N ASP A 1105 53.85 10.18 10.78
CA ASP A 1105 53.80 11.13 11.88
C ASP A 1105 53.15 10.50 13.13
N PRO A 1106 53.93 9.84 14.00
CA PRO A 1106 53.40 9.13 15.16
C PRO A 1106 52.61 10.01 16.16
N THR A 1107 52.67 11.33 16.05
CA THR A 1107 51.86 12.26 16.85
C THR A 1107 50.39 12.29 16.43
N GLN A 1108 50.09 11.84 15.21
CA GLN A 1108 48.73 11.75 14.67
C GLN A 1108 48.15 10.37 14.94
N VAL A 1109 47.02 10.36 15.65
CA VAL A 1109 46.37 9.13 16.11
C VAL A 1109 44.93 9.06 15.59
N TYR A 1110 44.53 7.88 15.14
CA TYR A 1110 43.20 7.59 14.61
C TYR A 1110 42.49 6.57 15.51
N PRO A 1111 41.18 6.73 15.80
CA PRO A 1111 40.47 5.88 16.76
C PRO A 1111 40.30 4.42 16.39
N SER A 1112 40.37 4.06 15.11
CA SER A 1112 40.18 2.69 14.62
C SER A 1112 40.81 2.52 13.23
N ILE A 1113 40.85 1.29 12.73
CA ILE A 1113 41.35 1.01 11.37
C ILE A 1113 40.50 1.74 10.32
N GLU A 1114 39.18 1.81 10.48
CA GLU A 1114 38.29 2.56 9.58
C GLU A 1114 38.64 4.06 9.53
N HIS A 1115 38.84 4.69 10.68
CA HIS A 1115 39.24 6.11 10.75
C HIS A 1115 40.62 6.33 10.13
N PHE A 1116 41.57 5.43 10.40
CA PHE A 1116 42.91 5.49 9.84
C PHE A 1116 42.88 5.39 8.31
N MET A 1117 42.18 4.39 7.75
CA MET A 1117 42.10 4.21 6.31
C MET A 1117 41.41 5.39 5.61
N ALA A 1118 40.35 5.94 6.22
CA ALA A 1118 39.68 7.14 5.74
C ALA A 1118 40.61 8.37 5.77
N GLY A 1119 41.34 8.56 6.88
CA GLY A 1119 42.32 9.63 7.03
C GLY A 1119 43.44 9.52 6.00
N MET A 1120 44.03 8.34 5.83
CA MET A 1120 45.12 8.12 4.87
C MET A 1120 44.67 8.33 3.43
N ARG A 1121 43.40 8.04 3.12
CA ARG A 1121 42.81 8.36 1.81
C ARG A 1121 42.84 9.85 1.53
N TYR A 1122 42.59 10.71 2.52
CA TYR A 1122 42.76 12.15 2.37
C TYR A 1122 44.25 12.55 2.32
N LYS A 1123 45.10 11.96 3.17
CA LYS A 1123 46.52 12.29 3.26
C LYS A 1123 47.29 12.01 1.97
N TYR A 1124 47.08 10.84 1.35
CA TYR A 1124 47.89 10.38 0.22
C TYR A 1124 47.22 10.52 -1.14
N ALA A 1125 45.89 10.59 -1.18
CA ALA A 1125 45.12 10.58 -2.43
C ALA A 1125 44.25 11.81 -2.62
N THR A 1126 44.48 12.89 -1.87
CA THR A 1126 43.87 14.19 -2.17
C THR A 1126 44.88 15.33 -2.18
N ASP A 1127 44.49 16.48 -2.72
CA ASP A 1127 45.26 17.73 -2.65
C ASP A 1127 45.17 18.45 -1.29
N LYS A 1128 44.49 17.87 -0.29
CA LYS A 1128 44.30 18.44 1.05
C LYS A 1128 44.62 17.45 2.18
N PRO A 1129 45.92 17.14 2.39
CA PRO A 1129 46.32 16.14 3.36
C PRO A 1129 46.00 16.50 4.83
N THR A 1130 45.90 17.80 5.15
CA THR A 1130 45.58 18.29 6.51
C THR A 1130 44.17 17.90 6.96
N LEU A 1131 43.26 17.57 6.05
CA LEU A 1131 41.91 17.11 6.39
C LEU A 1131 41.89 15.70 7.00
N ALA A 1132 42.95 14.91 6.80
CA ALA A 1132 43.06 13.56 7.31
C ALA A 1132 42.85 13.52 8.83
N THR A 1133 43.63 14.30 9.58
CA THR A 1133 43.54 14.40 11.04
C THR A 1133 42.40 15.33 11.48
N ALA A 1134 42.11 16.39 10.72
CA ALA A 1134 41.05 17.34 11.07
C ALA A 1134 39.63 16.74 11.02
N ILE A 1135 39.42 15.68 10.23
CA ILE A 1135 38.12 14.99 10.12
C ILE A 1135 38.15 13.67 10.90
N PHE A 1136 39.16 12.82 10.69
CA PHE A 1136 39.18 11.43 11.16
C PHE A 1136 40.09 11.17 12.36
N GLY A 1137 40.87 12.17 12.80
CA GLY A 1137 41.78 12.02 13.94
C GLY A 1137 41.03 11.83 15.27
N GLN A 1138 41.73 11.30 16.26
CA GLN A 1138 41.15 10.97 17.58
C GLN A 1138 40.62 12.21 18.33
N GLU A 1139 41.27 13.36 18.17
CA GLU A 1139 40.83 14.61 18.79
C GLU A 1139 39.88 15.43 17.89
N SER A 1140 39.47 14.88 16.72
CA SER A 1140 38.59 15.58 15.79
C SER A 1140 37.17 15.70 16.34
N PRO A 1141 36.58 16.92 16.39
CA PRO A 1141 35.18 17.13 16.75
C PRO A 1141 34.18 16.65 15.68
N VAL A 1142 34.65 16.30 14.48
CA VAL A 1142 33.78 16.05 13.31
C VAL A 1142 33.07 14.70 13.41
N ILE A 1143 33.82 13.64 13.75
CA ILE A 1143 33.31 12.27 13.82
C ILE A 1143 33.51 11.71 15.22
N HIS A 1144 34.72 11.28 15.58
CA HIS A 1144 34.95 10.50 16.79
C HIS A 1144 34.50 11.21 18.07
N GLN A 1145 34.94 12.45 18.31
CA GLN A 1145 34.56 13.18 19.54
C GLN A 1145 33.05 13.47 19.62
N LYS A 1146 32.36 13.59 18.46
CA LYS A 1146 30.90 13.71 18.44
C LYS A 1146 30.25 12.44 18.99
N PHE A 1147 30.71 11.25 18.60
CA PHE A 1147 30.19 9.99 19.11
C PHE A 1147 30.63 9.71 20.56
N GLU A 1148 31.83 10.13 20.96
CA GLU A 1148 32.25 10.10 22.36
C GLU A 1148 31.41 11.00 23.27
N ASN A 1149 31.00 12.17 22.78
CA ASN A 1149 30.08 13.04 23.51
C ASN A 1149 28.68 12.42 23.63
N LEU A 1150 28.21 11.72 22.59
CA LEU A 1150 26.96 10.97 22.64
C LEU A 1150 27.03 9.82 23.66
N ARG A 1151 28.10 9.02 23.64
CA ARG A 1151 28.33 7.96 24.64
C ARG A 1151 28.34 8.55 26.06
N ARG A 1152 29.08 9.63 26.29
CA ARG A 1152 29.12 10.32 27.60
C ARG A 1152 27.75 10.85 28.03
N ALA A 1153 26.97 11.40 27.10
CA ALA A 1153 25.63 11.89 27.39
C ALA A 1153 24.68 10.73 27.79
N GLU A 1154 24.78 9.57 27.15
CA GLU A 1154 23.93 8.41 27.43
C GLU A 1154 24.35 7.64 28.70
N MET A 1155 25.63 7.61 29.04
CA MET A 1155 26.11 7.00 30.30
C MET A 1155 25.72 7.81 31.55
N GLY A 1156 25.35 9.08 31.37
CA GLY A 1156 24.92 10.00 32.42
C GLY A 1156 26.02 10.34 33.44
N PRO A 1157 25.70 11.09 34.51
CA PRO A 1157 26.66 11.52 35.52
C PRO A 1157 27.33 10.37 36.28
N SER A 1158 26.66 9.21 36.34
CA SER A 1158 27.12 8.00 37.03
C SER A 1158 28.07 7.12 36.20
N GLN A 1159 28.38 7.49 34.95
CA GLN A 1159 29.25 6.75 34.03
C GLN A 1159 28.93 5.24 33.99
N LYS A 1160 27.64 4.87 33.95
CA LYS A 1160 27.29 3.45 33.84
C LYS A 1160 27.62 2.96 32.42
N PRO A 1161 28.27 1.80 32.26
CA PRO A 1161 28.58 1.26 30.93
C PRO A 1161 27.33 1.15 30.08
N LEU A 1162 27.43 1.56 28.81
CA LEU A 1162 26.34 1.37 27.86
C LEU A 1162 26.05 -0.12 27.69
N HIS A 1163 24.79 -0.43 27.45
CA HIS A 1163 24.42 -1.79 27.07
C HIS A 1163 25.14 -2.18 25.77
N HIS A 1164 25.73 -3.37 25.71
CA HIS A 1164 26.61 -3.83 24.61
C HIS A 1164 25.99 -3.67 23.20
N ASN A 1165 24.67 -3.82 23.06
CA ASN A 1165 23.99 -3.59 21.77
C ASN A 1165 23.84 -2.10 21.43
N ARG A 1166 23.68 -1.23 22.44
CA ARG A 1166 23.60 0.22 22.21
C ARG A 1166 24.97 0.78 21.84
N ASP A 1167 26.02 0.32 22.51
CA ASP A 1167 27.38 0.74 22.17
C ASP A 1167 27.81 0.25 20.78
N ALA A 1168 27.50 -1.00 20.42
CA ALA A 1168 27.69 -1.51 19.06
C ALA A 1168 26.91 -0.72 18.00
N GLN A 1169 25.69 -0.26 18.33
CA GLN A 1169 24.90 0.60 17.44
C GLN A 1169 25.57 1.97 17.24
N LEU A 1170 26.01 2.62 18.32
CA LEU A 1170 26.72 3.91 18.22
C LEU A 1170 28.01 3.79 17.41
N LEU A 1171 28.72 2.68 17.57
CA LEU A 1171 29.93 2.38 16.80
C LEU A 1171 29.63 2.14 15.31
N LEU A 1172 28.51 1.49 14.98
CA LEU A 1172 28.05 1.34 13.60
C LEU A 1172 27.64 2.69 12.98
N GLU A 1173 27.01 3.57 13.76
CA GLU A 1173 26.68 4.94 13.33
C GLU A 1173 27.95 5.78 13.11
N GLU A 1174 28.97 5.60 13.95
CA GLU A 1174 30.29 6.23 13.81
C GLU A 1174 31.02 5.77 12.54
N VAL A 1175 31.08 4.47 12.27
CA VAL A 1175 31.66 3.92 11.02
C VAL A 1175 30.88 4.41 9.79
N LYS A 1176 29.54 4.52 9.86
CA LYS A 1176 28.73 5.09 8.78
C LYS A 1176 29.09 6.56 8.52
N ALA A 1177 29.39 7.34 9.56
CA ALA A 1177 29.84 8.72 9.40
C ALA A 1177 31.24 8.79 8.75
N VAL A 1178 32.16 7.89 9.13
CA VAL A 1178 33.47 7.75 8.46
C VAL A 1178 33.29 7.46 6.96
N HIS A 1179 32.48 6.46 6.61
CA HIS A 1179 32.23 6.09 5.21
C HIS A 1179 31.52 7.20 4.43
N ALA A 1180 30.65 7.99 5.06
CA ALA A 1180 30.00 9.13 4.43
C ALA A 1180 31.02 10.20 4.02
N GLU A 1181 31.99 10.50 4.89
CA GLU A 1181 33.06 11.46 4.61
C GLU A 1181 34.10 10.91 3.60
N MET A 1182 34.17 9.59 3.37
CA MET A 1182 35.01 9.00 2.31
C MET A 1182 34.40 9.10 0.90
N LYS A 1183 33.13 9.48 0.75
CA LYS A 1183 32.46 9.52 -0.56
C LYS A 1183 32.92 10.73 -1.39
N PRO A 1184 32.91 10.64 -2.74
CA PRO A 1184 33.27 11.76 -3.62
C PRO A 1184 32.48 13.05 -3.34
N ALA A 1185 31.21 12.95 -2.94
CA ALA A 1185 30.38 14.10 -2.60
C ALA A 1185 30.89 14.86 -1.36
N ALA A 1186 31.38 14.16 -0.34
CA ALA A 1186 31.97 14.78 0.85
C ALA A 1186 33.35 15.37 0.54
N MET A 1187 34.17 14.68 -0.25
CA MET A 1187 35.43 15.23 -0.77
C MET A 1187 35.22 16.53 -1.54
N LYS A 1188 34.17 16.60 -2.39
CA LYS A 1188 33.75 17.82 -3.08
C LYS A 1188 33.31 18.93 -2.11
N LYS A 1189 32.57 18.60 -1.05
CA LYS A 1189 32.18 19.56 0.01
C LYS A 1189 33.41 20.20 0.68
N HIS A 1190 34.47 19.43 0.88
CA HIS A 1190 35.73 19.95 1.44
C HIS A 1190 36.66 20.57 0.39
N ASN A 1191 36.23 20.67 -0.88
CA ASN A 1191 37.04 21.07 -2.02
C ASN A 1191 38.36 20.27 -2.11
N ALA A 1192 38.32 18.97 -1.80
CA ALA A 1192 39.44 18.04 -1.92
C ALA A 1192 39.31 17.25 -3.23
N LYS A 1193 40.34 17.28 -4.08
CA LYS A 1193 40.41 16.55 -5.35
C LYS A 1193 41.02 15.18 -5.12
N PHE A 1194 40.26 14.12 -5.41
CA PHE A 1194 40.69 12.74 -5.20
C PHE A 1194 41.44 12.18 -6.42
N ASP A 1195 42.54 11.49 -6.15
CA ASP A 1195 43.38 10.79 -7.13
C ASP A 1195 43.33 9.27 -6.83
N GLU A 1196 42.55 8.55 -7.63
CA GLU A 1196 42.31 7.12 -7.46
C GLU A 1196 43.57 6.27 -7.71
N ILE A 1197 44.44 6.70 -8.63
CA ILE A 1197 45.68 5.98 -8.95
C ILE A 1197 46.63 6.04 -7.76
N LYS A 1198 46.79 7.22 -7.15
CA LYS A 1198 47.59 7.38 -5.92
C LYS A 1198 47.03 6.55 -4.77
N TRP A 1199 45.72 6.51 -4.60
CA TRP A 1199 45.10 5.71 -3.53
C TRP A 1199 45.36 4.21 -3.72
N ASN A 1200 45.13 3.70 -4.92
CA ASN A 1200 45.30 2.29 -5.23
C ASN A 1200 46.75 1.82 -5.06
N ALA A 1201 47.73 2.72 -5.24
CA ALA A 1201 49.15 2.42 -5.05
C ALA A 1201 49.58 2.27 -3.57
N VAL A 1202 48.87 2.87 -2.61
CA VAL A 1202 49.31 2.92 -1.19
C VAL A 1202 48.36 2.21 -0.21
N LYS A 1203 47.09 2.02 -0.57
CA LYS A 1203 46.04 1.55 0.36
C LYS A 1203 46.31 0.19 1.01
N GLU A 1204 46.86 -0.77 0.27
CA GLU A 1204 47.12 -2.12 0.81
C GLU A 1204 48.23 -2.12 1.86
N GLY A 1205 49.34 -1.41 1.59
CA GLY A 1205 50.46 -1.28 2.54
C GLY A 1205 50.06 -0.55 3.81
N LEU A 1206 49.20 0.47 3.71
CA LEU A 1206 48.66 1.19 4.86
C LEU A 1206 47.73 0.30 5.70
N LEU A 1207 46.90 -0.52 5.05
CA LEU A 1207 46.05 -1.47 5.78
C LEU A 1207 46.90 -2.53 6.51
N GLU A 1208 47.95 -3.05 5.88
CA GLU A 1208 48.88 -3.99 6.52
C GLU A 1208 49.50 -3.38 7.79
N GLU A 1209 49.91 -2.11 7.72
CA GLU A 1209 50.49 -1.38 8.84
C GLU A 1209 49.49 -1.18 9.99
N ALA A 1210 48.24 -0.81 9.70
CA ALA A 1210 47.20 -0.69 10.71
C ALA A 1210 46.93 -2.03 11.43
N VAL A 1211 46.92 -3.14 10.69
CA VAL A 1211 46.76 -4.49 11.25
C VAL A 1211 47.97 -4.90 12.09
N LYS A 1212 49.21 -4.59 11.65
CA LYS A 1212 50.44 -4.84 12.43
C LYS A 1212 50.44 -4.07 13.76
N GLN A 1213 49.97 -2.84 13.75
CA GLN A 1213 49.84 -2.05 14.98
C GLN A 1213 48.86 -2.69 15.96
N ARG A 1214 47.67 -3.10 15.51
CA ARG A 1214 46.74 -3.87 16.38
C ARG A 1214 47.36 -5.17 16.85
N TRP A 1215 47.94 -5.97 15.97
CA TRP A 1215 48.59 -7.23 16.35
C TRP A 1215 49.67 -7.03 17.42
N THR A 1216 50.45 -5.96 17.34
CA THR A 1216 51.57 -5.69 18.26
C THR A 1216 51.10 -5.09 19.59
N LYS A 1217 50.04 -4.26 19.58
CA LYS A 1217 49.65 -3.42 20.72
C LYS A 1217 48.30 -3.80 21.37
N ASP A 1218 47.44 -4.56 20.70
CA ASP A 1218 46.12 -5.03 21.18
C ASP A 1218 46.21 -6.50 21.62
N GLN A 1219 46.35 -6.73 22.93
CA GLN A 1219 46.48 -8.08 23.50
C GLN A 1219 45.27 -8.96 23.20
N ASP A 1220 44.08 -8.36 23.18
CA ASP A 1220 42.82 -9.06 22.98
C ASP A 1220 42.65 -9.47 21.52
N PHE A 1221 42.99 -8.57 20.58
CA PHE A 1221 43.08 -8.89 19.16
C PHE A 1221 44.07 -10.02 18.89
N ARG A 1222 45.26 -9.98 19.49
CA ARG A 1222 46.26 -11.06 19.37
C ARG A 1222 45.71 -12.39 19.87
N THR A 1223 45.14 -12.41 21.09
CA THR A 1223 44.59 -13.62 21.71
C THR A 1223 43.48 -14.25 20.85
N ILE A 1224 42.58 -13.43 20.28
CA ILE A 1224 41.49 -13.91 19.42
C ILE A 1224 42.03 -14.52 18.14
N LEU A 1225 43.01 -13.87 17.49
CA LEU A 1225 43.61 -14.35 16.26
C LEU A 1225 44.46 -15.61 16.48
N GLU A 1226 45.20 -15.70 17.60
CA GLU A 1226 45.94 -16.92 17.98
C GLU A 1226 45.00 -18.10 18.25
N ALA A 1227 43.88 -17.87 18.93
CA ALA A 1227 42.86 -18.90 19.14
C ALA A 1227 42.21 -19.35 17.82
N ALA A 1228 41.91 -18.41 16.93
CA ALA A 1228 41.39 -18.73 15.59
C ALA A 1228 42.42 -19.55 14.77
N LYS A 1229 43.71 -19.22 14.88
CA LYS A 1229 44.81 -19.96 14.24
C LYS A 1229 44.95 -21.38 14.79
N GLN A 1230 44.99 -21.54 16.11
CA GLN A 1230 45.09 -22.84 16.78
C GLN A 1230 43.92 -23.77 16.39
N GLN A 1231 42.74 -23.20 16.16
CA GLN A 1231 41.54 -23.94 15.75
C GLN A 1231 41.39 -24.08 14.22
N GLY A 1232 42.40 -23.72 13.44
CA GLY A 1232 42.39 -23.86 11.97
C GLY A 1232 41.31 -23.03 11.27
N LYS A 1233 40.89 -21.90 11.85
CA LYS A 1233 39.84 -21.04 11.28
C LYS A 1233 40.40 -20.14 10.18
N THR A 1234 39.56 -19.85 9.19
CA THR A 1234 39.76 -18.82 8.17
C THR A 1234 38.98 -17.58 8.57
N LEU A 1235 39.65 -16.43 8.68
CA LEU A 1235 39.01 -15.17 9.06
C LEU A 1235 38.27 -14.56 7.87
N LEU A 1236 37.00 -14.21 8.07
CA LEU A 1236 36.18 -13.53 7.06
C LEU A 1236 35.60 -12.23 7.63
N PHE A 1237 36.03 -11.10 7.07
CA PHE A 1237 35.37 -9.83 7.34
C PHE A 1237 34.04 -9.80 6.59
N TYR A 1238 32.94 -9.96 7.32
CA TYR A 1238 31.63 -10.12 6.71
C TYR A 1238 31.09 -8.78 6.20
N THR A 1239 30.82 -8.71 4.90
CA THR A 1239 30.09 -7.62 4.26
C THR A 1239 28.94 -8.19 3.45
N ASN A 1240 27.75 -7.57 3.51
CA ASN A 1240 26.56 -8.04 2.79
C ASN A 1240 26.64 -7.88 1.25
N SER A 1241 27.82 -7.54 0.71
CA SER A 1241 28.10 -7.37 -0.72
C SER A 1241 29.43 -8.03 -1.07
N ALA A 1242 29.44 -8.77 -2.19
CA ALA A 1242 30.65 -9.34 -2.79
C ALA A 1242 31.50 -8.28 -3.52
N SER A 1243 30.98 -7.07 -3.74
CA SER A 1243 31.73 -5.95 -4.35
C SER A 1243 32.70 -5.25 -3.40
N SER A 1244 32.77 -5.68 -2.14
CA SER A 1244 33.72 -5.15 -1.16
C SER A 1244 35.12 -5.69 -1.42
N GLU A 1245 36.09 -4.79 -1.54
CA GLU A 1245 37.52 -5.16 -1.67
C GLU A 1245 38.07 -5.74 -0.35
N TYR A 1246 37.63 -5.21 0.80
CA TYR A 1246 38.18 -5.58 2.10
C TYR A 1246 37.46 -6.75 2.78
N GLY A 1247 36.20 -6.97 2.43
CA GLY A 1247 35.35 -8.00 3.03
C GLY A 1247 34.80 -8.97 2.00
N GLY A 1248 33.84 -9.77 2.43
CA GLY A 1248 33.15 -10.70 1.57
C GLY A 1248 32.03 -11.41 2.32
N LYS A 1249 31.41 -12.38 1.65
CA LYS A 1249 30.44 -13.29 2.26
C LYS A 1249 30.84 -14.73 1.92
N ARG A 1250 30.61 -15.64 2.86
CA ARG A 1250 30.73 -17.07 2.56
C ARG A 1250 29.46 -17.49 1.82
N THR A 1251 29.60 -18.02 0.62
CA THR A 1251 28.47 -18.53 -0.17
C THR A 1251 27.88 -19.78 0.48
N ALA A 1252 26.67 -20.15 0.04
CA ALA A 1252 26.04 -21.40 0.49
C ALA A 1252 26.90 -22.61 0.12
N GLU A 1253 27.55 -22.55 -1.05
CA GLU A 1253 28.48 -23.55 -1.61
C GLU A 1253 29.82 -23.61 -0.85
N GLY A 1254 30.06 -22.72 0.11
CA GLY A 1254 31.26 -22.72 0.95
C GLY A 1254 32.46 -21.98 0.38
N PHE A 1255 32.28 -21.19 -0.67
CA PHE A 1255 33.32 -20.29 -1.17
C PHE A 1255 33.26 -18.95 -0.45
N ILE A 1256 34.36 -18.19 -0.46
CA ILE A 1256 34.34 -16.80 -0.01
C ILE A 1256 34.20 -15.92 -1.25
N GLU A 1257 33.03 -15.29 -1.41
CA GLU A 1257 32.76 -14.29 -2.44
C GLU A 1257 33.19 -12.90 -1.94
N GLY A 1258 33.97 -12.19 -2.75
CA GLY A 1258 34.67 -10.96 -2.35
C GLY A 1258 36.14 -11.24 -2.03
N GLU A 1259 36.98 -10.22 -2.13
CA GLU A 1259 38.43 -10.43 -2.03
C GLU A 1259 38.88 -10.75 -0.59
N ASN A 1260 38.07 -10.40 0.41
CA ASN A 1260 38.32 -10.60 1.85
C ASN A 1260 39.75 -10.16 2.25
N LYS A 1261 40.22 -9.04 1.69
CA LYS A 1261 41.59 -8.58 1.91
C LYS A 1261 41.91 -8.37 3.38
N LEU A 1262 40.96 -7.85 4.18
CA LEU A 1262 41.18 -7.62 5.61
C LEU A 1262 41.39 -8.93 6.37
N GLY A 1263 40.53 -9.94 6.14
CA GLY A 1263 40.67 -11.25 6.76
C GLY A 1263 41.99 -11.92 6.38
N LYS A 1264 42.36 -11.90 5.09
CA LYS A 1264 43.65 -12.41 4.59
C LYS A 1264 44.85 -11.67 5.19
N MET A 1265 44.77 -10.35 5.33
CA MET A 1265 45.81 -9.50 5.94
C MET A 1265 46.04 -9.87 7.41
N MET A 1266 44.96 -10.01 8.19
CA MET A 1266 45.02 -10.41 9.60
C MET A 1266 45.64 -11.80 9.74
N MET A 1267 45.24 -12.75 8.89
CA MET A 1267 45.82 -14.09 8.84
C MET A 1267 47.33 -14.05 8.51
N LYS A 1268 47.75 -13.25 7.53
CA LYS A 1268 49.16 -13.03 7.16
C LYS A 1268 49.97 -12.46 8.32
N VAL A 1269 49.48 -11.41 8.98
CA VAL A 1269 50.18 -10.75 10.10
C VAL A 1269 50.28 -11.66 11.33
N ALA A 1270 49.24 -12.46 11.62
CA ALA A 1270 49.23 -13.43 12.71
C ALA A 1270 49.93 -14.78 12.36
N GLY A 1271 50.46 -14.90 11.14
CA GLY A 1271 51.22 -16.06 10.67
C GLY A 1271 50.39 -17.34 10.54
N PHE A 1272 49.14 -17.24 10.08
CA PHE A 1272 48.34 -18.41 9.70
C PHE A 1272 49.04 -19.16 8.55
N ALA A 1273 48.90 -20.49 8.52
CA ALA A 1273 49.58 -21.36 7.56
C ALA A 1273 48.94 -21.32 6.16
#